data_AF-A0A2E8B3J7-F1
#
_entry.id   AF-A0A2E8B3J7-F1
#
_cell.length_a   1.000
_cell.length_b   1.000
_cell.length_c   1.000
_cell.angle_alpha   90.00
_cell.angle_beta   90.00
_cell.angle_gamma   90.00
#
_symmetry.space_group_name_H-M   'P 1'
#
loop_
_entity.id
_entity.type
_entity.pdbx_description
1 polymer ?
#
loop_
_entity_poly.entity_id
_entity_poly.type
_entity_poly.pdbx_seq_one_letter_code
_entity_poly.pdbx_strand_id
1 'polypeptide(L)'
;MQRLGIVLVAMGLVLPAAIGAQLSIRRDAGADTLSIYRTGEDEPILTQNARPDFRPYIHPIMAPDGRGVLTEFSPAHNPHQTGLFWGFTQLNGRDYFRHPEGEYWRRVSATVLKPKSSATDLNVRWQTVYDLLDENGQPILRETQTWTMREQGDAYILDLRWKGVAATDVTISESDHGGLFLRMPWRDGINGRVFNSVRRADDRANGQRAIWLDIGMQVEGRDNQAHVAIFDHANNPGYPQPWSVDQELGVGPVRAQLGEWSIAKGETKTIEHQLRVYTGELDDVSLTGAWYSYSGGSTSSQSRLAIEEGRRADFLTPEKAVESMTLQDGFTAQVFASEPMITQPMAFCWDDRGRLWVAVNRDYSTRKDMQPSGESQILILEDTDRDGVADIKKVFLENVKFPSAMAVGLDGLWLGAIPDLLFVPDRDGDDRADEQDIEVRLTGWGNRDMHEILNSFHWGPDGWLYGLQGVFTPSRVGKPAGNSRIYQANAPYPKQFEYADDPTDINGGVWRYHPTKDRFEIVAHGLSNAWGIDYDAKGQIFVSACVIPHLWHIVQGGLYHRQAGSHFNPYAYSDIRTIGDHRHRSAHGGARVYLSDAFPEAYRGRLFMGNIHEHAVLTDILDRKGSGFVGRHGDDFMLANNAQFIGFSTEIGPDGAVYTLDWHDADICGISVRTKDTGRVFRIAPKTSHAKNWEGRYADLQTLRDEYLVNLQLSESAWHARRARVILQNRSLKGSLNSTTHDALQDIFTNNANGDHRLRALWALHVTDGIARKALVNALEDPDEYVRAWAIQLLCEDKNPPKAARKQFAKMAKEDESPVVRLYLASALQRLALEDRWPIANHLVTHEEDAGDHNIPKLLWYGIEPIVADNPDQALKLAGRSRIPTVTQHIARRLTDADELPDLVDRIGRESEIRNLLLLGMRDGLDGRNDAKAPQNWAKVYGELRSSSDESASIALQLSLQFGDAVAARALVETLQDDTNNIADRQRAIRGLAARKREELKPQLVALLDDDLLRTEAIRAVASFDDTALAVTLLERYDTLSLEDKLEVVHALASRPDYGTALMDAIRSGAVPRRDVPTYIARLLLRVVGNRFMEVWGSVEELPDDSEAAFDKFNRVLGGGALANGDPRQGREVFNRHCFACHQLYGEGGNVGPDLTGANRTDVNYLLGNILTPSAVIQDDYKMTMVFTDDGQVYSGVIAGEDDRQLRLRVANVDEPVTISKSQITDREATELSMMPEGLLNHLTDNEVLNLFAYLGTLEPVLMQNAANQ
;
A
#
# COMPACT_ATOMS: atom_id res chain seq x y z
N MET A 1 -15.62 49.55 -16.77
CA MET A 1 -15.75 49.38 -18.24
C MET A 1 -14.34 49.19 -18.77
N GLN A 2 -13.90 48.16 -19.48
CA GLN A 2 -14.33 46.87 -20.06
C GLN A 2 -12.96 46.23 -20.46
N ARG A 3 -12.67 44.94 -20.55
CA ARG A 3 -13.30 43.64 -20.32
C ARG A 3 -12.20 42.59 -20.64
N LEU A 4 -12.20 41.50 -19.87
CA LEU A 4 -11.77 40.12 -20.20
C LEU A 4 -10.38 39.84 -20.79
N GLY A 5 -9.54 39.22 -19.96
CA GLY A 5 -8.54 38.22 -20.35
C GLY A 5 -8.54 37.13 -19.27
N ILE A 6 -9.34 36.09 -19.48
CA ILE A 6 -9.55 34.98 -18.53
C ILE A 6 -8.33 34.05 -18.58
N VAL A 7 -7.70 33.87 -17.43
CA VAL A 7 -6.81 32.75 -17.10
C VAL A 7 -7.70 31.63 -16.59
N LEU A 8 -7.73 30.51 -17.31
CA LEU A 8 -8.50 29.30 -16.98
C LEU A 8 -7.52 28.25 -16.45
N VAL A 9 -7.52 28.05 -15.14
CA VAL A 9 -6.90 26.91 -14.45
C VAL A 9 -7.98 25.84 -14.34
N ALA A 10 -7.75 24.67 -14.94
CA ALA A 10 -8.72 23.57 -15.00
C ALA A 10 -8.37 22.48 -13.97
N MET A 11 -9.31 22.19 -13.07
CA MET A 11 -9.40 20.95 -12.30
C MET A 11 -10.36 19.99 -13.03
N GLY A 12 -9.82 18.85 -13.45
CA GLY A 12 -10.44 17.52 -13.55
C GLY A 12 -11.95 17.39 -13.73
N LEU A 13 -12.46 17.75 -14.90
CA LEU A 13 -13.44 16.91 -15.59
C LEU A 13 -12.73 15.62 -15.99
N VAL A 14 -13.36 14.46 -15.80
CA VAL A 14 -13.15 13.34 -16.73
C VAL A 14 -13.75 13.80 -18.05
N LEU A 15 -12.97 14.61 -18.77
CA LEU A 15 -13.04 14.68 -20.21
C LEU A 15 -13.01 13.22 -20.70
N PRO A 16 -13.76 12.85 -21.75
CA PRO A 16 -13.52 11.58 -22.39
C PRO A 16 -12.01 11.52 -22.64
N ALA A 17 -11.37 10.45 -22.17
CA ALA A 17 -9.94 10.23 -22.36
C ALA A 17 -9.58 10.76 -23.74
N ALA A 18 -8.61 11.69 -23.82
CA ALA A 18 -8.12 12.19 -25.09
C ALA A 18 -7.97 10.96 -25.98
N ILE A 19 -8.81 10.87 -27.02
CA ILE A 19 -8.89 9.68 -27.85
C ILE A 19 -7.47 9.49 -28.34
N GLY A 20 -6.77 8.47 -27.82
CA GLY A 20 -5.38 8.20 -28.16
C GLY A 20 -5.29 8.24 -29.68
N ALA A 21 -4.28 8.94 -30.21
CA ALA A 21 -4.26 9.17 -31.64
C ALA A 21 -4.29 7.82 -32.35
N GLN A 22 -5.18 7.68 -33.34
CA GLN A 22 -5.35 6.40 -34.01
C GLN A 22 -4.03 6.02 -34.69
N LEU A 23 -3.52 4.83 -34.40
CA LEU A 23 -2.28 4.30 -34.95
C LEU A 23 -2.61 3.43 -36.16
N SER A 24 -1.71 3.42 -37.15
CA SER A 24 -1.83 2.54 -38.31
C SER A 24 -0.47 1.97 -38.73
N ILE A 25 -0.46 0.72 -39.17
CA ILE A 25 0.72 0.05 -39.73
C ILE A 25 0.65 0.12 -41.24
N ARG A 26 1.72 0.62 -41.88
CA ARG A 26 1.93 0.55 -43.33
C ARG A 26 3.10 -0.40 -43.61
N ARG A 27 2.91 -1.29 -44.59
CA ARG A 27 3.96 -2.22 -45.04
C ARG A 27 4.59 -1.68 -46.31
N ASP A 28 5.91 -1.54 -46.32
CA ASP A 28 6.69 -1.30 -47.53
C ASP A 28 7.35 -2.62 -47.95
N ALA A 29 6.86 -3.21 -49.04
CA ALA A 29 7.39 -4.47 -49.55
C ALA A 29 8.74 -4.30 -50.27
N GLY A 30 9.09 -3.11 -50.74
CA GLY A 30 10.36 -2.82 -51.41
C GLY A 30 11.49 -2.55 -50.42
N ALA A 31 11.17 -1.94 -49.27
CA ALA A 31 12.11 -1.71 -48.18
C ALA A 31 12.14 -2.85 -47.13
N ASP A 32 11.23 -3.83 -47.23
CA ASP A 32 11.04 -4.91 -46.25
C ASP A 32 10.79 -4.37 -44.82
N THR A 33 9.97 -3.32 -44.70
CA THR A 33 9.65 -2.65 -43.43
C THR A 33 8.15 -2.66 -43.09
N LEU A 34 7.87 -2.58 -41.79
CA LEU A 34 6.56 -2.31 -41.22
C LEU A 34 6.67 -1.05 -40.37
N SER A 35 6.03 0.04 -40.80
CA SER A 35 6.14 1.34 -40.16
C SER A 35 4.81 1.75 -39.53
N ILE A 36 4.87 2.28 -38.32
CA ILE A 36 3.71 2.71 -37.54
C ILE A 36 3.61 4.23 -37.65
N TYR A 37 2.40 4.71 -37.92
CA TYR A 37 2.08 6.13 -38.11
C TYR A 37 0.96 6.55 -37.17
N ARG A 38 1.06 7.79 -36.69
CA ARG A 38 -0.07 8.50 -36.12
C ARG A 38 -1.01 8.94 -37.24
N THR A 39 -2.32 8.90 -37.00
CA THR A 39 -3.31 9.32 -37.99
C THR A 39 -3.10 10.78 -38.38
N GLY A 40 -2.91 11.04 -39.67
CA GLY A 40 -2.66 12.38 -40.21
C GLY A 40 -1.17 12.75 -40.34
N GLU A 41 -0.26 11.89 -39.88
CA GLU A 41 1.19 12.09 -40.02
C GLU A 41 1.78 11.26 -41.18
N ASP A 42 2.80 11.83 -41.82
CA ASP A 42 3.54 11.22 -42.94
C ASP A 42 4.89 10.62 -42.51
N GLU A 43 5.37 10.94 -41.31
CA GLU A 43 6.57 10.37 -40.72
C GLU A 43 6.22 9.19 -39.79
N PRO A 44 6.97 8.08 -39.85
CA PRO A 44 6.72 6.95 -38.96
C PRO A 44 7.30 7.21 -37.57
N ILE A 45 6.51 6.92 -36.52
CA ILE A 45 6.96 7.00 -35.13
C ILE A 45 7.79 5.78 -34.71
N LEU A 46 7.62 4.66 -35.42
CA LEU A 46 8.36 3.42 -35.21
C LEU A 46 8.47 2.66 -36.52
N THR A 47 9.64 2.08 -36.82
CA THR A 47 9.82 1.18 -37.97
C THR A 47 10.45 -0.15 -37.58
N GLN A 48 9.73 -1.24 -37.83
CA GLN A 48 10.26 -2.60 -37.80
C GLN A 48 10.90 -2.90 -39.15
N ASN A 49 12.22 -3.14 -39.15
CA ASN A 49 12.97 -3.64 -40.28
C ASN A 49 12.96 -5.17 -40.23
N ALA A 50 12.54 -5.81 -41.31
CA ALA A 50 12.39 -7.25 -41.39
C ALA A 50 12.87 -7.77 -42.74
N ARG A 51 14.15 -7.59 -43.06
CA ARG A 51 14.76 -8.03 -44.32
C ARG A 51 14.89 -9.57 -44.40
N PRO A 52 14.79 -10.18 -45.59
CA PRO A 52 14.89 -11.63 -45.77
C PRO A 52 16.16 -12.28 -45.19
N ASP A 53 17.27 -11.58 -45.28
CA ASP A 53 18.66 -12.01 -45.08
C ASP A 53 19.36 -11.16 -44.01
N PHE A 54 18.60 -10.68 -43.03
CA PHE A 54 19.14 -9.92 -41.91
C PHE A 54 18.22 -10.07 -40.68
N ARG A 55 18.80 -10.11 -39.48
CA ARG A 55 18.07 -10.17 -38.21
C ARG A 55 16.98 -9.09 -38.11
N PRO A 56 15.77 -9.37 -37.59
CA PRO A 56 14.76 -8.34 -37.39
C PRO A 56 15.19 -7.34 -36.30
N TYR A 57 14.95 -6.05 -36.53
CA TYR A 57 15.20 -4.99 -35.55
C TYR A 57 14.23 -3.83 -35.72
N ILE A 58 14.06 -3.04 -34.66
CA ILE A 58 13.26 -1.81 -34.67
C ILE A 58 14.20 -0.60 -34.65
N HIS A 59 14.11 0.21 -35.70
CA HIS A 59 14.78 1.50 -35.85
C HIS A 59 14.20 2.26 -37.06
N PRO A 60 13.91 3.57 -36.95
CA PRO A 60 13.97 4.38 -35.73
C PRO A 60 12.78 4.13 -34.80
N ILE A 61 12.96 4.44 -33.51
CA ILE A 61 11.88 4.77 -32.56
C ILE A 61 11.97 6.28 -32.29
N MET A 62 10.88 7.01 -32.52
CA MET A 62 10.79 8.45 -32.25
C MET A 62 10.37 8.71 -30.81
N ALA A 63 10.67 9.89 -30.27
CA ALA A 63 10.11 10.33 -29.00
C ALA A 63 8.58 10.55 -29.12
N PRO A 64 7.79 10.46 -28.03
CA PRO A 64 6.32 10.66 -28.06
C PRO A 64 5.85 11.97 -28.69
N ASP A 65 6.62 13.04 -28.48
CA ASP A 65 6.38 14.37 -29.06
C ASP A 65 6.91 14.54 -30.49
N GLY A 66 7.42 13.45 -31.10
CA GLY A 66 7.99 13.43 -32.45
C GLY A 66 9.41 14.00 -32.57
N ARG A 67 10.03 14.48 -31.47
CA ARG A 67 11.34 15.15 -31.54
C ARG A 67 12.48 14.25 -31.07
N GLY A 68 13.35 13.86 -32.00
CA GLY A 68 14.53 13.07 -31.70
C GLY A 68 14.31 11.56 -31.83
N VAL A 69 15.36 10.87 -32.24
CA VAL A 69 15.39 9.42 -32.45
C VAL A 69 16.01 8.76 -31.22
N LEU A 70 15.37 7.73 -30.67
CA LEU A 70 15.79 7.07 -29.42
C LEU A 70 16.61 5.80 -29.64
N THR A 71 16.70 5.30 -30.87
CA THR A 71 17.46 4.09 -31.20
C THR A 71 18.56 4.40 -32.21
N GLU A 72 19.73 3.79 -32.08
CA GLU A 72 20.83 3.95 -33.02
C GLU A 72 21.09 2.68 -33.82
N PHE A 73 21.20 2.82 -35.15
CA PHE A 73 21.52 1.71 -36.04
C PHE A 73 23.01 1.65 -36.34
N SER A 74 23.64 0.53 -36.01
CA SER A 74 25.03 0.19 -36.36
C SER A 74 26.05 1.27 -35.97
N PRO A 75 26.17 1.62 -34.67
CA PRO A 75 27.13 2.62 -34.22
C PRO A 75 28.58 2.19 -34.52
N ALA A 76 29.48 3.17 -34.70
CA ALA A 76 30.89 2.90 -35.00
C ALA A 76 31.63 2.07 -33.92
N HIS A 77 31.24 2.24 -32.65
CA HIS A 77 31.81 1.51 -31.51
C HIS A 77 31.25 0.08 -31.39
N ASN A 78 30.04 -0.18 -31.91
CA ASN A 78 29.40 -1.51 -31.91
C ASN A 78 28.58 -1.76 -33.20
N PRO A 79 29.22 -2.05 -34.36
CA PRO A 79 28.54 -2.10 -35.67
C PRO A 79 27.41 -3.14 -35.79
N HIS A 80 27.41 -4.15 -34.93
CA HIS A 80 26.42 -5.23 -34.93
C HIS A 80 25.11 -4.87 -34.22
N GLN A 81 25.06 -3.75 -33.48
CA GLN A 81 23.88 -3.34 -32.70
C GLN A 81 22.98 -2.45 -33.54
N THR A 82 21.70 -2.80 -33.65
CA THR A 82 20.81 -2.28 -34.70
C THR A 82 19.57 -1.58 -34.14
N GLY A 83 19.71 -0.83 -33.05
CA GLY A 83 18.60 -0.22 -32.32
C GLY A 83 18.04 -1.15 -31.27
N LEU A 84 16.79 -1.59 -31.44
CA LEU A 84 16.14 -2.60 -30.58
C LEU A 84 16.06 -3.94 -31.31
N PHE A 85 16.70 -4.99 -30.77
CA PHE A 85 16.80 -6.30 -31.43
C PHE A 85 16.88 -7.46 -30.42
N TRP A 86 16.80 -8.69 -30.92
CA TRP A 86 16.93 -9.92 -30.13
C TRP A 86 18.08 -10.78 -30.64
N GLY A 87 18.97 -11.28 -29.78
CA GLY A 87 20.05 -12.19 -30.21
C GLY A 87 20.64 -13.03 -29.08
N PHE A 88 21.33 -14.11 -29.40
CA PHE A 88 21.99 -14.99 -28.41
C PHE A 88 23.49 -15.06 -28.67
N THR A 89 24.32 -14.86 -27.64
CA THR A 89 25.79 -14.84 -27.81
C THR A 89 26.40 -16.24 -27.93
N GLN A 90 25.81 -17.26 -27.28
CA GLN A 90 26.26 -18.65 -27.38
C GLN A 90 25.08 -19.61 -27.46
N LEU A 91 24.52 -19.76 -28.66
CA LEU A 91 23.48 -20.75 -28.95
C LEU A 91 24.13 -21.92 -29.71
N ASN A 92 24.21 -23.09 -29.08
CA ASN A 92 24.97 -24.25 -29.56
C ASN A 92 26.41 -23.88 -29.97
N GLY A 93 27.04 -22.97 -29.23
CA GLY A 93 28.39 -22.47 -29.50
C GLY A 93 28.49 -21.40 -30.61
N ARG A 94 27.36 -20.93 -31.17
CA ARG A 94 27.32 -19.92 -32.24
C ARG A 94 26.73 -18.59 -31.75
N ASP A 95 27.31 -17.48 -32.21
CA ASP A 95 26.97 -16.11 -31.80
C ASP A 95 25.98 -15.45 -32.78
N TYR A 96 24.71 -15.39 -32.40
CA TYR A 96 23.64 -14.70 -33.12
C TYR A 96 23.45 -13.24 -32.65
N PHE A 97 24.15 -12.83 -31.59
CA PHE A 97 24.08 -11.48 -31.05
C PHE A 97 24.95 -10.53 -31.87
N ARG A 98 26.16 -10.94 -32.25
CA ARG A 98 27.12 -10.13 -33.02
C ARG A 98 27.05 -10.31 -34.54
N HIS A 99 26.33 -11.33 -35.01
CA HIS A 99 26.21 -11.66 -36.44
C HIS A 99 24.76 -11.53 -36.94
N PRO A 100 24.34 -10.33 -37.41
CA PRO A 100 22.99 -10.10 -37.89
C PRO A 100 22.75 -10.53 -39.35
N GLU A 101 23.76 -11.04 -40.06
CA GLU A 101 23.72 -11.32 -41.50
C GLU A 101 22.93 -12.60 -41.88
N GLY A 102 22.59 -12.74 -43.17
CA GLY A 102 21.75 -13.82 -43.70
C GLY A 102 22.32 -15.23 -43.62
N GLU A 103 23.61 -15.39 -43.28
CA GLU A 103 24.20 -16.69 -42.93
C GLU A 103 23.73 -17.22 -41.57
N TYR A 104 23.18 -16.33 -40.72
CA TYR A 104 22.67 -16.66 -39.38
C TYR A 104 21.15 -16.54 -39.31
N TRP A 105 20.53 -15.71 -40.15
CA TRP A 105 19.12 -15.35 -40.05
C TRP A 105 18.40 -15.51 -41.38
N ARG A 106 17.24 -16.17 -41.36
CA ARG A 106 16.35 -16.25 -42.53
C ARG A 106 14.92 -15.90 -42.16
N ARG A 107 14.36 -14.88 -42.82
CA ARG A 107 12.95 -14.51 -42.63
C ARG A 107 12.03 -15.63 -43.12
N VAL A 108 11.11 -16.04 -42.26
CA VAL A 108 9.98 -16.91 -42.59
C VAL A 108 8.76 -16.06 -42.95
N SER A 109 8.41 -15.09 -42.11
CA SER A 109 7.31 -14.15 -42.38
C SER A 109 7.47 -12.81 -41.65
N ALA A 110 6.80 -11.80 -42.19
CA ALA A 110 6.57 -10.50 -41.54
C ALA A 110 5.14 -10.08 -41.85
N THR A 111 4.28 -10.08 -40.83
CA THR A 111 2.83 -10.02 -40.99
C THR A 111 2.23 -8.97 -40.07
N VAL A 112 1.30 -8.17 -40.61
CA VAL A 112 0.46 -7.27 -39.83
C VAL A 112 -0.72 -8.06 -39.28
N LEU A 113 -0.83 -8.16 -37.96
CA LEU A 113 -1.91 -8.88 -37.29
C LEU A 113 -3.12 -7.97 -37.04
N LYS A 114 -2.86 -6.70 -36.70
CA LYS A 114 -3.87 -5.66 -36.54
C LYS A 114 -3.36 -4.35 -37.13
N PRO A 115 -3.90 -3.92 -38.29
CA PRO A 115 -3.33 -2.82 -39.07
C PRO A 115 -3.69 -1.42 -38.56
N LYS A 116 -4.76 -1.27 -37.77
CA LYS A 116 -5.24 0.03 -37.26
C LYS A 116 -5.81 -0.12 -35.86
N SER A 117 -5.64 0.90 -35.03
CA SER A 117 -6.39 1.01 -33.77
C SER A 117 -7.80 1.56 -34.00
N SER A 118 -8.68 1.38 -33.01
CA SER A 118 -10.07 1.86 -33.00
C SER A 118 -10.38 2.60 -31.70
N ALA A 119 -11.54 3.25 -31.61
CA ALA A 119 -11.99 3.92 -30.39
C ALA A 119 -12.17 2.97 -29.19
N THR A 120 -12.37 1.67 -29.45
CA THR A 120 -12.58 0.63 -28.42
C THR A 120 -11.35 -0.25 -28.18
N ASP A 121 -10.36 -0.22 -29.08
CA ASP A 121 -9.11 -0.96 -28.93
C ASP A 121 -7.96 -0.17 -29.58
N LEU A 122 -7.19 0.50 -28.72
CA LEU A 122 -6.11 1.42 -29.07
C LEU A 122 -4.86 0.73 -29.65
N ASN A 123 -4.83 -0.60 -29.71
CA ASN A 123 -3.64 -1.34 -30.11
C ASN A 123 -3.48 -1.46 -31.63
N VAL A 124 -2.23 -1.46 -32.11
CA VAL A 124 -1.81 -2.04 -33.39
C VAL A 124 -0.89 -3.23 -33.13
N ARG A 125 -0.85 -4.22 -34.04
CA ARG A 125 -0.11 -5.46 -33.80
C ARG A 125 0.54 -6.01 -35.06
N TRP A 126 1.78 -6.44 -34.96
CA TRP A 126 2.52 -7.13 -36.03
C TRP A 126 3.34 -8.29 -35.48
N GLN A 127 3.82 -9.12 -36.39
CA GLN A 127 4.62 -10.30 -36.08
C GLN A 127 5.75 -10.47 -37.09
N THR A 128 6.92 -10.86 -36.60
CA THR A 128 8.03 -11.33 -37.42
C THR A 128 8.41 -12.76 -37.03
N VAL A 129 8.76 -13.59 -38.01
CA VAL A 129 9.18 -14.98 -37.80
C VAL A 129 10.47 -15.22 -38.56
N TYR A 130 11.51 -15.71 -37.88
CA TYR A 130 12.84 -15.96 -38.42
C TYR A 130 13.37 -17.33 -38.00
N ASP A 131 14.10 -17.98 -38.89
CA ASP A 131 14.95 -19.12 -38.57
C ASP A 131 16.35 -18.61 -38.21
N LEU A 132 16.87 -19.03 -37.06
CA LEU A 132 18.30 -18.97 -36.72
C LEU A 132 18.97 -20.20 -37.34
N LEU A 133 20.03 -20.00 -38.11
CA LEU A 133 20.65 -21.01 -38.97
C LEU A 133 21.96 -21.56 -38.41
N ASP A 134 22.24 -22.85 -38.64
CA ASP A 134 23.55 -23.47 -38.41
C ASP A 134 24.55 -23.18 -39.54
N GLU A 135 25.75 -23.76 -39.43
CA GLU A 135 26.83 -23.63 -40.44
C GLU A 135 26.43 -24.18 -41.82
N ASN A 136 25.41 -25.03 -41.88
CA ASN A 136 24.91 -25.64 -43.10
C ASN A 136 23.64 -24.94 -43.62
N GLY A 137 23.21 -23.82 -43.01
CA GLY A 137 22.00 -23.08 -43.38
C GLY A 137 20.70 -23.77 -42.96
N GLN A 138 20.74 -24.73 -42.04
CA GLN A 138 19.57 -25.40 -41.47
C GLN A 138 19.05 -24.66 -40.23
N PRO A 139 17.73 -24.57 -40.01
CA PRO A 139 17.17 -23.98 -38.80
C PRO A 139 17.59 -24.74 -37.53
N ILE A 140 18.09 -24.01 -36.54
CA ILE A 140 18.35 -24.50 -35.17
C ILE A 140 17.22 -24.08 -34.24
N LEU A 141 16.77 -22.82 -34.36
CA LEU A 141 15.68 -22.23 -33.58
C LEU A 141 14.82 -21.38 -34.51
N ARG A 142 13.50 -21.56 -34.46
CA ARG A 142 12.55 -20.65 -35.10
C ARG A 142 12.04 -19.67 -34.06
N GLU A 143 12.34 -18.40 -34.29
CA GLU A 143 11.92 -17.28 -33.47
C GLU A 143 10.64 -16.64 -34.05
N THR A 144 9.69 -16.34 -33.17
CA THR A 144 8.53 -15.50 -33.44
C THR A 144 8.52 -14.32 -32.48
N GLN A 145 8.61 -13.10 -33.00
CA GLN A 145 8.36 -11.88 -32.21
C GLN A 145 6.99 -11.34 -32.54
N THR A 146 6.12 -11.24 -31.54
CA THR A 146 4.82 -10.56 -31.67
C THR A 146 4.86 -9.25 -30.90
N TRP A 147 4.66 -8.15 -31.61
CA TRP A 147 4.71 -6.80 -31.07
C TRP A 147 3.31 -6.18 -31.06
N THR A 148 2.91 -5.61 -29.92
CA THR A 148 1.70 -4.81 -29.78
C THR A 148 2.09 -3.40 -29.34
N MET A 149 1.59 -2.37 -30.02
CA MET A 149 1.89 -0.98 -29.67
C MET A 149 0.60 -0.20 -29.44
N ARG A 150 0.62 0.67 -28.42
CA ARG A 150 -0.42 1.66 -28.15
C ARG A 150 0.20 2.98 -27.67
N GLU A 151 -0.54 4.07 -27.84
CA GLU A 151 -0.22 5.37 -27.26
C GLU A 151 -1.08 5.57 -26.01
N GLN A 152 -0.44 5.97 -24.91
CA GLN A 152 -1.11 6.15 -23.61
C GLN A 152 -0.58 7.42 -22.92
N GLY A 153 -1.37 8.49 -22.97
CA GLY A 153 -0.91 9.82 -22.53
C GLY A 153 0.27 10.29 -23.38
N ASP A 154 1.34 10.74 -22.73
CA ASP A 154 2.56 11.23 -23.39
C ASP A 154 3.64 10.14 -23.57
N ALA A 155 3.22 8.87 -23.64
CA ALA A 155 4.13 7.73 -23.76
C ALA A 155 3.67 6.69 -24.80
N TYR A 156 4.64 5.97 -25.36
CA TYR A 156 4.38 4.76 -26.15
C TYR A 156 4.57 3.52 -25.28
N ILE A 157 3.64 2.57 -25.41
CA ILE A 157 3.74 1.26 -24.78
C ILE A 157 3.90 0.20 -25.87
N LEU A 158 4.97 -0.59 -25.78
CA LEU A 158 5.28 -1.67 -26.71
C LEU A 158 5.37 -2.99 -25.93
N ASP A 159 4.42 -3.88 -26.16
CA ASP A 159 4.47 -5.24 -25.62
C ASP A 159 5.17 -6.17 -26.61
N LEU A 160 6.19 -6.88 -26.14
CA LEU A 160 6.90 -7.93 -26.85
C LEU A 160 6.53 -9.29 -26.24
N ARG A 161 6.03 -10.19 -27.09
CA ARG A 161 6.02 -11.62 -26.81
C ARG A 161 6.95 -12.35 -27.78
N TRP A 162 8.08 -12.82 -27.25
CA TRP A 162 9.05 -13.64 -27.96
C TRP A 162 8.73 -15.13 -27.76
N LYS A 163 8.75 -15.90 -28.84
CA LYS A 163 8.55 -17.36 -28.82
C LYS A 163 9.64 -18.05 -29.63
N GLY A 164 10.44 -18.88 -28.99
CA GLY A 164 11.45 -19.72 -29.63
C GLY A 164 11.01 -21.18 -29.71
N VAL A 165 10.97 -21.75 -30.91
CA VAL A 165 10.68 -23.17 -31.17
C VAL A 165 11.94 -23.86 -31.69
N ALA A 166 12.48 -24.81 -30.95
CA ALA A 166 13.73 -25.44 -31.30
C ALA A 166 13.55 -26.48 -32.42
N ALA A 167 14.30 -26.33 -33.51
CA ALA A 167 14.31 -27.28 -34.64
C ALA A 167 15.30 -28.44 -34.41
N THR A 168 16.31 -28.20 -33.56
CA THR A 168 17.21 -29.20 -32.96
C THR A 168 17.23 -29.00 -31.45
N ASP A 169 17.99 -29.81 -30.71
CA ASP A 169 18.29 -29.46 -29.32
C ASP A 169 19.13 -28.17 -29.31
N VAL A 170 18.72 -27.21 -28.49
CA VAL A 170 19.33 -25.89 -28.37
C VAL A 170 19.85 -25.74 -26.94
N THR A 171 21.12 -25.39 -26.80
CA THR A 171 21.76 -25.04 -25.53
C THR A 171 22.24 -23.60 -25.64
N ILE A 172 21.89 -22.79 -24.64
CA ILE A 172 22.28 -21.40 -24.51
C ILE A 172 23.19 -21.32 -23.30
N SER A 173 24.49 -21.20 -23.54
CA SER A 173 25.51 -21.19 -22.50
C SER A 173 25.59 -19.83 -21.79
N GLU A 174 26.20 -19.83 -20.61
CA GLU A 174 26.38 -18.64 -19.78
C GLU A 174 27.11 -17.52 -20.53
N SER A 175 26.59 -16.30 -20.46
CA SER A 175 27.11 -15.13 -21.19
C SER A 175 26.59 -13.84 -20.56
N ASP A 176 27.41 -12.79 -20.60
CA ASP A 176 27.05 -11.45 -20.12
C ASP A 176 26.03 -10.74 -21.01
N HIS A 177 25.89 -11.16 -22.27
CA HIS A 177 24.98 -10.56 -23.25
C HIS A 177 24.09 -11.64 -23.89
N GLY A 178 22.86 -11.27 -24.23
CA GLY A 178 21.90 -12.12 -24.95
C GLY A 178 20.45 -11.82 -24.58
N GLY A 179 19.50 -12.17 -25.44
CA GLY A 179 18.08 -11.80 -25.31
C GLY A 179 17.74 -10.51 -26.05
N LEU A 180 16.78 -9.76 -25.50
CA LEU A 180 16.39 -8.43 -25.97
C LEU A 180 17.50 -7.43 -25.65
N PHE A 181 17.85 -6.55 -26.59
CA PHE A 181 18.87 -5.53 -26.39
C PHE A 181 18.51 -4.21 -27.07
N LEU A 182 18.77 -3.11 -26.39
CA LEU A 182 18.50 -1.75 -26.82
C LEU A 182 19.80 -0.94 -26.86
N ARG A 183 20.02 -0.29 -28.01
CA ARG A 183 21.04 0.76 -28.17
C ARG A 183 20.40 2.11 -28.49
N MET A 184 20.63 3.08 -27.62
CA MET A 184 20.33 4.50 -27.84
C MET A 184 21.52 5.24 -28.49
N PRO A 185 21.33 6.45 -29.08
CA PRO A 185 22.37 7.23 -29.77
C PRO A 185 23.47 7.79 -28.86
N TRP A 186 24.35 6.91 -28.40
CA TRP A 186 25.40 7.25 -27.46
C TRP A 186 26.61 7.92 -28.15
N ARG A 187 27.20 8.88 -27.45
CA ARG A 187 28.49 9.50 -27.81
C ARG A 187 29.21 9.93 -26.54
N ASP A 188 30.53 9.98 -26.59
CA ASP A 188 31.34 10.44 -25.44
C ASP A 188 30.86 11.81 -24.93
N GLY A 189 30.70 11.92 -23.61
CA GLY A 189 30.19 13.12 -22.93
C GLY A 189 28.68 13.41 -23.09
N ILE A 190 27.88 12.50 -23.67
CA ILE A 190 26.42 12.68 -23.71
C ILE A 190 25.81 12.63 -22.31
N ASN A 191 24.82 13.49 -22.05
CA ASN A 191 24.03 13.41 -20.82
C ASN A 191 23.05 12.23 -20.91
N GLY A 192 23.50 11.05 -20.48
CA GLY A 192 22.68 9.85 -20.39
C GLY A 192 23.04 9.01 -19.19
N ARG A 193 22.08 8.21 -18.70
CA ARG A 193 22.24 7.33 -17.54
C ARG A 193 21.32 6.13 -17.63
N VAL A 194 21.74 5.06 -16.97
CA VAL A 194 20.91 3.87 -16.73
C VAL A 194 20.47 3.85 -15.27
N PHE A 195 19.23 3.44 -15.01
CA PHE A 195 18.70 3.29 -13.66
C PHE A 195 17.72 2.12 -13.58
N ASN A 196 17.76 1.31 -12.53
CA ASN A 196 16.88 0.16 -12.39
C ASN A 196 16.00 0.22 -11.14
N SER A 197 15.01 -0.68 -11.09
CA SER A 197 14.04 -0.79 -9.98
C SER A 197 14.62 -1.13 -8.60
N VAL A 198 15.91 -1.47 -8.51
CA VAL A 198 16.64 -1.67 -7.24
C VAL A 198 17.63 -0.54 -6.98
N ARG A 199 17.40 0.61 -7.64
CA ARG A 199 18.13 1.88 -7.54
C ARG A 199 19.63 1.80 -7.77
N ARG A 200 20.06 0.86 -8.60
CA ARG A 200 21.42 0.84 -9.13
C ARG A 200 21.47 1.65 -10.42
N ALA A 201 22.53 2.43 -10.56
CA ALA A 201 22.77 3.27 -11.72
C ALA A 201 24.00 2.80 -12.49
N ASP A 202 23.96 2.95 -13.81
CA ASP A 202 25.07 2.72 -14.74
C ASP A 202 25.75 1.35 -14.50
N ASP A 203 27.07 1.30 -14.33
CA ASP A 203 27.83 0.05 -14.11
C ASP A 203 27.31 -0.76 -12.91
N ARG A 204 26.76 -0.11 -11.88
CA ARG A 204 26.21 -0.81 -10.71
C ARG A 204 24.91 -1.55 -11.02
N ALA A 205 24.23 -1.20 -12.11
CA ALA A 205 23.04 -1.89 -12.58
C ALA A 205 23.37 -3.18 -13.36
N ASN A 206 24.60 -3.33 -13.85
CA ASN A 206 25.04 -4.52 -14.56
C ASN A 206 25.02 -5.77 -13.65
N GLY A 207 24.49 -6.88 -14.15
CA GLY A 207 24.29 -8.14 -13.43
C GLY A 207 23.20 -8.11 -12.35
N GLN A 208 22.59 -6.95 -12.06
CA GLN A 208 21.59 -6.83 -11.01
C GLN A 208 20.26 -7.41 -11.45
N ARG A 209 19.56 -8.09 -10.54
CA ARG A 209 18.20 -8.56 -10.77
C ARG A 209 17.22 -7.44 -10.45
N ALA A 210 16.49 -6.97 -11.47
CA ALA A 210 15.58 -5.84 -11.35
C ALA A 210 14.32 -6.08 -12.18
N ILE A 211 13.16 -5.64 -11.71
CA ILE A 211 11.87 -5.83 -12.40
C ILE A 211 11.70 -4.93 -13.63
N TRP A 212 12.41 -3.80 -13.64
CA TRP A 212 12.56 -2.92 -14.78
C TRP A 212 13.92 -2.21 -14.74
N LEU A 213 14.36 -1.77 -15.92
CA LEU A 213 15.51 -0.88 -16.12
C LEU A 213 15.12 0.21 -17.11
N ASP A 214 15.48 1.45 -16.80
CA ASP A 214 15.31 2.63 -17.62
C ASP A 214 16.67 3.15 -18.13
N ILE A 215 16.69 3.55 -19.40
CA ILE A 215 17.78 4.34 -19.97
C ILE A 215 17.23 5.69 -20.42
N GLY A 216 17.78 6.76 -19.84
CA GLY A 216 17.47 8.14 -20.17
C GLY A 216 18.65 8.83 -20.84
N MET A 217 18.42 9.51 -21.96
CA MET A 217 19.48 10.21 -22.69
C MET A 217 18.98 11.49 -23.36
N GLN A 218 19.79 12.54 -23.31
CA GLN A 218 19.54 13.78 -24.04
C GLN A 218 19.95 13.63 -25.51
N VAL A 219 19.07 13.01 -26.29
CA VAL A 219 19.28 12.77 -27.73
C VAL A 219 19.23 14.07 -28.55
N GLU A 220 19.75 14.02 -29.78
CA GLU A 220 19.79 15.19 -30.68
C GLU A 220 18.38 15.78 -30.92
N GLY A 221 18.28 17.12 -30.87
CA GLY A 221 17.02 17.83 -31.05
C GLY A 221 16.18 18.03 -29.78
N ARG A 222 16.73 17.75 -28.59
CA ARG A 222 16.02 17.87 -27.30
C ARG A 222 16.81 18.60 -26.19
N ASP A 223 16.08 19.38 -25.40
CA ASP A 223 16.59 20.01 -24.17
C ASP A 223 16.39 19.13 -22.92
N ASN A 224 15.42 18.20 -22.95
CA ASN A 224 15.14 17.23 -21.88
C ASN A 224 15.50 15.80 -22.31
N GLN A 225 15.61 14.88 -21.34
CA GLN A 225 15.91 13.48 -21.61
C GLN A 225 14.73 12.77 -22.30
N ALA A 226 15.08 11.84 -23.19
CA ALA A 226 14.17 10.84 -23.73
C ALA A 226 14.53 9.48 -23.13
N HIS A 227 13.53 8.69 -22.80
CA HIS A 227 13.65 7.49 -22.00
C HIS A 227 13.07 6.27 -22.71
N VAL A 228 13.70 5.12 -22.51
CA VAL A 228 13.14 3.81 -22.80
C VAL A 228 13.29 2.92 -21.58
N ALA A 229 12.18 2.66 -20.90
CA ALA A 229 12.13 1.67 -19.82
C ALA A 229 11.76 0.30 -20.36
N ILE A 230 12.49 -0.75 -19.97
CA ILE A 230 12.22 -2.15 -20.30
C ILE A 230 11.77 -2.87 -19.04
N PHE A 231 10.63 -3.54 -19.11
CA PHE A 231 10.00 -4.28 -18.03
C PHE A 231 10.21 -5.77 -18.23
N ASP A 232 10.69 -6.45 -17.19
CA ASP A 232 10.70 -7.92 -17.13
C ASP A 232 9.35 -8.43 -16.62
N HIS A 233 8.90 -9.57 -17.13
CA HIS A 233 7.60 -10.13 -16.76
C HIS A 233 7.76 -11.28 -15.77
N ALA A 234 6.85 -11.38 -14.79
CA ALA A 234 6.92 -12.42 -13.75
C ALA A 234 6.86 -13.86 -14.30
N ASN A 235 6.29 -14.03 -15.49
CA ASN A 235 6.27 -15.31 -16.21
C ASN A 235 7.63 -15.71 -16.77
N ASN A 236 8.58 -14.78 -16.94
CA ASN A 236 9.82 -15.11 -17.62
C ASN A 236 10.66 -16.11 -16.82
N PRO A 237 11.19 -17.16 -17.46
CA PRO A 237 12.14 -18.05 -16.80
C PRO A 237 13.36 -17.28 -16.28
N GLY A 238 13.63 -17.39 -14.97
CA GLY A 238 14.71 -16.66 -14.31
C GLY A 238 14.30 -15.27 -13.77
N TYR A 239 13.02 -14.91 -13.83
CA TYR A 239 12.51 -13.62 -13.34
C TYR A 239 12.85 -13.33 -11.85
N PRO A 240 13.20 -12.07 -11.50
CA PRO A 240 13.64 -11.04 -12.43
C PRO A 240 14.97 -11.43 -13.09
N GLN A 241 15.06 -11.29 -14.41
CA GLN A 241 16.28 -11.51 -15.15
C GLN A 241 17.34 -10.48 -14.74
N PRO A 242 18.62 -10.87 -14.72
CA PRO A 242 19.70 -9.92 -14.51
C PRO A 242 19.85 -9.02 -15.76
N TRP A 243 20.31 -7.79 -15.56
CA TRP A 243 20.45 -6.80 -16.63
C TRP A 243 21.90 -6.67 -17.08
N SER A 244 22.13 -6.70 -18.39
CA SER A 244 23.41 -6.29 -18.98
C SER A 244 23.39 -4.78 -19.19
N VAL A 245 24.44 -4.10 -18.75
CA VAL A 245 24.70 -2.68 -19.03
C VAL A 245 26.15 -2.57 -19.49
N ASP A 246 26.36 -2.17 -20.75
CA ASP A 246 27.71 -1.91 -21.27
C ASP A 246 28.17 -0.46 -21.07
N GLN A 247 29.47 -0.21 -21.32
CA GLN A 247 30.12 1.08 -21.06
C GLN A 247 29.55 2.24 -21.89
N GLU A 248 28.93 1.95 -23.03
CA GLU A 248 28.26 2.93 -23.88
C GLU A 248 26.74 3.00 -23.60
N LEU A 249 26.29 2.49 -22.46
CA LEU A 249 24.88 2.45 -22.02
C LEU A 249 23.97 1.59 -22.91
N GLY A 250 24.47 0.45 -23.38
CA GLY A 250 23.68 -0.56 -24.09
C GLY A 250 23.03 -1.47 -23.06
N VAL A 251 21.74 -1.72 -23.18
CA VAL A 251 20.96 -2.37 -22.11
C VAL A 251 20.09 -3.51 -22.60
N GLY A 252 19.95 -4.55 -21.78
CA GLY A 252 19.03 -5.66 -22.07
C GLY A 252 18.95 -6.67 -20.92
N PRO A 253 17.80 -7.35 -20.74
CA PRO A 253 17.68 -8.47 -19.80
C PRO A 253 18.41 -9.70 -20.36
N VAL A 254 19.20 -10.39 -19.51
CA VAL A 254 20.09 -11.49 -19.94
C VAL A 254 19.93 -12.70 -19.02
N ARG A 255 18.93 -13.55 -19.29
CA ARG A 255 18.76 -14.84 -18.57
C ARG A 255 20.03 -15.69 -18.50
N ALA A 256 20.88 -15.66 -19.53
CA ALA A 256 22.08 -16.49 -19.62
C ALA A 256 23.09 -16.25 -18.47
N GLN A 257 23.07 -15.10 -17.80
CA GLN A 257 23.91 -14.85 -16.61
C GLN A 257 23.50 -15.69 -15.38
N LEU A 258 22.31 -16.31 -15.38
CA LEU A 258 21.89 -17.23 -14.33
C LEU A 258 22.44 -18.65 -14.52
N GLY A 259 23.15 -18.90 -15.63
CA GLY A 259 23.70 -20.19 -16.01
C GLY A 259 23.14 -20.73 -17.32
N GLU A 260 23.72 -21.84 -17.77
CA GLU A 260 23.32 -22.54 -18.99
C GLU A 260 21.87 -23.03 -18.93
N TRP A 261 21.17 -22.94 -20.06
CA TRP A 261 19.83 -23.50 -20.20
C TRP A 261 19.57 -24.01 -21.62
N SER A 262 18.64 -24.96 -21.74
CA SER A 262 18.35 -25.63 -23.02
C SER A 262 16.87 -25.54 -23.42
N ILE A 263 16.63 -25.73 -24.72
CA ILE A 263 15.31 -25.94 -25.33
C ILE A 263 15.41 -27.25 -26.12
N ALA A 264 14.64 -28.26 -25.72
CA ALA A 264 14.67 -29.55 -26.41
C ALA A 264 14.05 -29.42 -27.81
N LYS A 265 14.48 -30.26 -28.75
CA LYS A 265 13.91 -30.29 -30.10
C LYS A 265 12.38 -30.40 -30.07
N GLY A 266 11.69 -29.46 -30.73
CA GLY A 266 10.23 -29.37 -30.78
C GLY A 266 9.59 -28.63 -29.61
N GLU A 267 10.36 -28.32 -28.56
CA GLU A 267 9.91 -27.54 -27.42
C GLU A 267 9.80 -26.05 -27.78
N THR A 268 8.91 -25.35 -27.09
CA THR A 268 8.70 -23.92 -27.20
C THR A 268 9.05 -23.25 -25.88
N LYS A 269 9.77 -22.13 -25.92
CA LYS A 269 9.89 -21.18 -24.80
C LYS A 269 9.28 -19.83 -25.15
N THR A 270 8.69 -19.17 -24.17
CA THR A 270 8.11 -17.82 -24.30
C THR A 270 8.85 -16.87 -23.35
N ILE A 271 9.11 -15.65 -23.80
CA ILE A 271 9.64 -14.55 -22.98
C ILE A 271 8.83 -13.29 -23.31
N GLU A 272 8.44 -12.54 -22.29
CA GLU A 272 7.55 -11.39 -22.37
C GLU A 272 8.24 -10.14 -21.81
N HIS A 273 8.21 -9.04 -22.56
CA HIS A 273 8.70 -7.74 -22.08
C HIS A 273 7.71 -6.65 -22.47
N GLN A 274 7.66 -5.57 -21.69
CA GLN A 274 7.00 -4.33 -22.08
C GLN A 274 8.04 -3.22 -22.12
N LEU A 275 7.99 -2.38 -23.14
CA LEU A 275 8.79 -1.17 -23.20
C LEU A 275 7.88 0.04 -23.06
N ARG A 276 8.33 1.02 -22.28
CA ARG A 276 7.68 2.32 -22.14
C ARG A 276 8.62 3.41 -22.62
N VAL A 277 8.21 4.12 -23.66
CA VAL A 277 8.97 5.21 -24.27
C VAL A 277 8.34 6.54 -23.84
N TYR A 278 9.11 7.41 -23.18
CA TYR A 278 8.62 8.67 -22.63
C TYR A 278 9.72 9.75 -22.63
N THR A 279 9.37 10.98 -22.23
CA THR A 279 10.31 12.11 -22.15
C THR A 279 10.10 12.87 -20.86
N GLY A 280 11.14 13.53 -20.35
CA GLY A 280 11.08 14.30 -19.10
C GLY A 280 12.14 13.87 -18.10
N GLU A 281 11.84 14.04 -16.82
CA GLU A 281 12.64 13.50 -15.73
C GLU A 281 12.24 12.05 -15.46
N LEU A 282 13.18 11.25 -14.95
CA LEU A 282 12.92 9.89 -14.49
C LEU A 282 11.93 9.90 -13.30
N ASP A 283 10.86 9.13 -13.40
CA ASP A 283 9.87 8.92 -12.33
C ASP A 283 9.78 7.41 -12.02
N ASP A 284 10.57 6.97 -11.03
CA ASP A 284 10.68 5.56 -10.63
C ASP A 284 9.37 5.01 -10.03
N VAL A 285 8.57 5.86 -9.39
CA VAL A 285 7.25 5.51 -8.84
C VAL A 285 6.26 5.22 -9.97
N SER A 286 6.19 6.09 -10.98
CA SER A 286 5.34 5.90 -12.15
C SER A 286 5.76 4.68 -12.97
N LEU A 287 7.07 4.45 -13.13
CA LEU A 287 7.57 3.24 -13.80
C LEU A 287 7.21 1.97 -13.03
N THR A 288 7.40 1.96 -11.71
CA THR A 288 7.05 0.81 -10.87
C THR A 288 5.54 0.58 -10.85
N GLY A 289 4.73 1.64 -10.80
CA GLY A 289 3.28 1.55 -10.93
C GLY A 289 2.84 0.97 -12.27
N ALA A 290 3.43 1.43 -13.38
CA ALA A 290 3.18 0.89 -14.71
C ALA A 290 3.61 -0.58 -14.82
N TRP A 291 4.74 -0.94 -14.23
CA TRP A 291 5.17 -2.33 -14.13
C TRP A 291 4.18 -3.20 -13.34
N TYR A 292 3.62 -2.71 -12.23
CA TYR A 292 2.59 -3.43 -11.49
C TYR A 292 1.34 -3.66 -12.35
N SER A 293 0.91 -2.66 -13.13
CA SER A 293 -0.21 -2.81 -14.07
C SER A 293 0.10 -3.80 -15.19
N TYR A 294 1.35 -3.88 -15.65
CA TYR A 294 1.79 -4.83 -16.68
C TYR A 294 1.91 -6.26 -16.16
N SER A 295 2.51 -6.45 -14.98
CA SER A 295 2.87 -7.76 -14.41
C SER A 295 1.78 -8.41 -13.57
N GLY A 296 0.71 -7.69 -13.23
CA GLY A 296 -0.38 -8.20 -12.41
C GLY A 296 -0.17 -8.09 -10.88
N GLY A 297 0.70 -7.20 -10.39
CA GLY A 297 0.55 -6.67 -9.02
C GLY A 297 1.37 -7.28 -7.86
N SER A 298 2.34 -8.18 -8.05
CA SER A 298 3.01 -8.87 -6.92
C SER A 298 4.17 -8.08 -6.27
N THR A 299 3.88 -7.37 -5.16
CA THR A 299 4.90 -6.85 -4.20
C THR A 299 5.63 -7.98 -3.46
N SER A 300 5.03 -9.17 -3.37
CA SER A 300 5.60 -10.33 -2.67
C SER A 300 6.86 -10.88 -3.32
N SER A 301 7.13 -10.54 -4.59
CA SER A 301 8.38 -10.88 -5.27
C SER A 301 9.61 -10.21 -4.63
N GLN A 302 9.51 -8.94 -4.23
CA GLN A 302 10.63 -8.19 -3.65
C GLN A 302 10.98 -8.65 -2.24
N SER A 303 9.98 -8.87 -1.38
CA SER A 303 10.21 -9.38 -0.01
C SER A 303 10.83 -10.78 -0.02
N ARG A 304 10.40 -11.65 -0.95
CA ARG A 304 11.00 -12.99 -1.09
C ARG A 304 12.46 -12.93 -1.51
N LEU A 305 12.78 -12.05 -2.46
CA LEU A 305 14.16 -11.83 -2.91
C LEU A 305 15.05 -11.36 -1.76
N ALA A 306 14.60 -10.38 -0.97
CA ALA A 306 15.36 -9.88 0.16
C ALA A 306 15.58 -10.96 1.25
N ILE A 307 14.58 -11.82 1.51
CA ILE A 307 14.73 -12.97 2.41
C ILE A 307 15.75 -13.99 1.86
N GLU A 308 15.71 -14.29 0.57
CA GLU A 308 16.68 -15.18 -0.08
C GLU A 308 18.11 -14.60 -0.07
N GLU A 309 18.24 -13.29 -0.31
CA GLU A 309 19.49 -12.53 -0.20
C GLU A 309 20.06 -12.69 1.22
N GLY A 310 19.25 -12.44 2.26
CA GLY A 310 19.65 -12.59 3.67
C GLY A 310 20.08 -14.02 4.04
N ARG A 311 19.37 -15.03 3.53
CA ARG A 311 19.68 -16.45 3.78
C ARG A 311 20.97 -16.93 3.12
N ARG A 312 21.37 -16.30 2.01
CA ARG A 312 22.59 -16.65 1.25
C ARG A 312 23.80 -15.82 1.65
N ALA A 313 23.58 -14.64 2.24
CA ALA A 313 24.66 -13.76 2.64
C ALA A 313 25.53 -14.37 3.75
N ASP A 314 26.83 -14.06 3.69
CA ASP A 314 27.78 -14.44 4.73
C ASP A 314 27.51 -13.68 6.03
N PHE A 315 27.70 -14.38 7.14
CA PHE A 315 27.67 -13.79 8.48
C PHE A 315 28.99 -13.05 8.75
N LEU A 316 28.95 -11.72 8.71
CA LEU A 316 30.13 -10.86 8.89
C LEU A 316 30.37 -10.56 10.36
N THR A 317 31.64 -10.44 10.77
CA THR A 317 31.98 -9.85 12.08
C THR A 317 31.62 -8.35 12.08
N PRO A 318 31.47 -7.71 13.26
CA PRO A 318 31.15 -6.29 13.33
C PRO A 318 32.11 -5.40 12.52
N GLU A 319 33.42 -5.68 12.57
CA GLU A 319 34.45 -4.92 11.85
C GLU A 319 34.34 -5.13 10.33
N LYS A 320 34.14 -6.38 9.89
CA LYS A 320 33.94 -6.68 8.47
C LYS A 320 32.65 -6.09 7.91
N ALA A 321 31.61 -5.97 8.74
CA ALA A 321 30.38 -5.28 8.35
C ALA A 321 30.63 -3.79 8.13
N VAL A 322 31.44 -3.13 8.97
CA VAL A 322 31.86 -1.73 8.74
C VAL A 322 32.70 -1.62 7.47
N GLU A 323 33.64 -2.53 7.24
CA GLU A 323 34.46 -2.56 6.03
C GLU A 323 33.64 -2.76 4.75
N SER A 324 32.52 -3.48 4.82
CA SER A 324 31.63 -3.68 3.67
C SER A 324 30.73 -2.47 3.39
N MET A 325 30.50 -1.58 4.36
CA MET A 325 29.58 -0.47 4.20
C MET A 325 30.05 0.54 3.14
N THR A 326 29.10 1.06 2.36
CA THR A 326 29.30 2.25 1.52
C THR A 326 28.54 3.41 2.13
N LEU A 327 29.24 4.50 2.43
CA LEU A 327 28.66 5.72 3.00
C LEU A 327 28.77 6.88 2.01
N GLN A 328 27.96 7.92 2.25
CA GLN A 328 28.14 9.22 1.58
C GLN A 328 29.53 9.80 1.86
N ASP A 329 30.04 10.55 0.88
CA ASP A 329 31.36 11.19 0.98
C ASP A 329 31.46 12.07 2.22
N GLY A 330 32.59 11.96 2.93
CA GLY A 330 32.84 12.74 4.15
C GLY A 330 32.34 12.11 5.45
N PHE A 331 31.73 10.91 5.40
CA PHE A 331 31.27 10.18 6.59
C PHE A 331 32.12 8.93 6.88
N THR A 332 31.97 8.42 8.10
CA THR A 332 32.53 7.15 8.56
C THR A 332 31.53 6.43 9.47
N ALA A 333 31.53 5.10 9.40
CA ALA A 333 30.82 4.25 10.34
C ALA A 333 31.83 3.58 11.30
N GLN A 334 31.39 3.29 12.52
CA GLN A 334 32.10 2.46 13.50
C GLN A 334 31.10 1.66 14.33
N VAL A 335 31.56 0.55 14.91
CA VAL A 335 30.76 -0.25 15.85
C VAL A 335 30.74 0.48 17.20
N PHE A 336 29.56 0.90 17.66
CA PHE A 336 29.41 1.46 19.01
C PHE A 336 29.27 0.34 20.05
N ALA A 337 28.41 -0.64 19.77
CA ALA A 337 28.23 -1.83 20.60
C ALA A 337 27.88 -3.03 19.70
N SER A 338 28.30 -4.24 20.08
CA SER A 338 28.02 -5.47 19.34
C SER A 338 28.00 -6.69 20.27
N GLU A 339 27.63 -7.86 19.74
CA GLU A 339 27.77 -9.12 20.46
C GLU A 339 29.21 -9.35 20.99
N PRO A 340 29.39 -9.91 22.20
CA PRO A 340 28.37 -10.41 23.13
C PRO A 340 27.84 -9.33 24.10
N MET A 341 28.22 -8.05 23.96
CA MET A 341 27.77 -6.99 24.87
C MET A 341 26.25 -6.82 24.81
N ILE A 342 25.70 -6.82 23.60
CA ILE A 342 24.28 -6.73 23.29
C ILE A 342 23.85 -7.84 22.33
N THR A 343 22.60 -8.27 22.42
CA THR A 343 21.99 -9.31 21.56
C THR A 343 20.50 -9.04 21.41
N GLN A 344 19.91 -9.27 20.24
CA GLN A 344 18.51 -8.95 19.90
C GLN A 344 18.03 -7.59 20.42
N PRO A 345 18.76 -6.49 20.10
CA PRO A 345 18.30 -5.17 20.47
C PRO A 345 16.99 -4.86 19.73
N MET A 346 15.96 -4.39 20.45
CA MET A 346 14.64 -4.10 19.90
C MET A 346 14.38 -2.58 19.81
N ALA A 347 14.79 -1.85 20.84
CA ALA A 347 14.65 -0.40 20.93
C ALA A 347 15.81 0.17 21.76
N PHE A 348 16.17 1.43 21.51
CA PHE A 348 17.18 2.12 22.29
C PHE A 348 16.89 3.62 22.37
N CYS A 349 17.43 4.30 23.38
CA CYS A 349 17.29 5.75 23.56
C CYS A 349 18.50 6.32 24.35
N TRP A 350 18.53 7.64 24.52
CA TRP A 350 19.58 8.34 25.28
C TRP A 350 19.03 8.94 26.59
N ASP A 351 19.80 8.82 27.67
CA ASP A 351 19.49 9.46 28.96
C ASP A 351 20.08 10.88 29.11
N ASP A 352 19.89 11.49 30.28
CA ASP A 352 20.37 12.85 30.60
C ASP A 352 21.90 12.95 30.74
N ARG A 353 22.61 11.83 30.77
CA ARG A 353 24.08 11.74 30.89
C ARG A 353 24.74 11.44 29.55
N GLY A 354 23.96 11.25 28.49
CA GLY A 354 24.47 10.87 27.18
C GLY A 354 24.86 9.40 27.09
N ARG A 355 24.26 8.53 27.91
CA ARG A 355 24.45 7.07 27.85
C ARG A 355 23.35 6.42 27.02
N LEU A 356 23.67 5.34 26.32
CA LEU A 356 22.72 4.62 25.47
C LEU A 356 22.02 3.54 26.28
N TRP A 357 20.69 3.59 26.32
CA TRP A 357 19.85 2.57 26.94
C TRP A 357 19.29 1.66 25.85
N VAL A 358 19.31 0.34 26.02
CA VAL A 358 18.83 -0.61 25.01
C VAL A 358 17.96 -1.71 25.62
N ALA A 359 16.83 -2.00 24.96
CA ALA A 359 15.97 -3.13 25.24
C ALA A 359 16.49 -4.35 24.49
N VAL A 360 16.94 -5.34 25.24
CA VAL A 360 17.27 -6.68 24.73
C VAL A 360 16.01 -7.53 24.85
N ASN A 361 15.43 -7.93 23.71
CA ASN A 361 14.22 -8.74 23.67
C ASN A 361 14.54 -10.17 23.20
N ARG A 362 14.78 -11.04 24.17
CA ARG A 362 15.09 -12.47 23.95
C ARG A 362 13.83 -13.34 23.82
N ASP A 363 12.67 -12.74 24.08
CA ASP A 363 11.37 -13.41 24.01
C ASP A 363 10.82 -13.47 22.59
N TYR A 364 11.33 -12.63 21.68
CA TYR A 364 10.93 -12.65 20.28
C TYR A 364 11.33 -13.98 19.60
N SER A 365 10.37 -14.64 18.95
CA SER A 365 10.62 -15.90 18.24
C SER A 365 10.09 -15.90 16.81
N THR A 366 8.84 -15.49 16.61
CA THR A 366 8.19 -15.31 15.31
C THR A 366 7.24 -14.12 15.36
N ARG A 367 6.66 -13.75 14.22
CA ARG A 367 5.55 -12.77 14.18
C ARG A 367 4.37 -13.11 15.08
N LYS A 368 4.02 -14.38 15.22
CA LYS A 368 2.78 -14.80 15.91
C LYS A 368 3.01 -15.18 17.35
N ASP A 369 4.23 -15.61 17.67
CA ASP A 369 4.56 -16.20 18.95
C ASP A 369 5.78 -15.53 19.59
N MET A 370 5.70 -15.35 20.91
CA MET A 370 6.83 -15.11 21.78
C MET A 370 7.17 -16.39 22.55
N GLN A 371 8.45 -16.62 22.82
CA GLN A 371 8.91 -17.67 23.71
C GLN A 371 9.55 -17.01 24.93
N PRO A 372 8.87 -17.01 26.10
CA PRO A 372 9.44 -16.44 27.31
C PRO A 372 10.77 -17.09 27.66
N SER A 373 11.83 -16.31 27.52
CA SER A 373 13.21 -16.73 27.78
C SER A 373 13.58 -16.50 29.25
N GLY A 374 13.02 -15.46 29.87
CA GLY A 374 13.54 -14.91 31.12
C GLY A 374 14.88 -14.18 30.95
N GLU A 375 15.35 -13.98 29.71
CA GLU A 375 16.66 -13.39 29.39
C GLU A 375 16.56 -11.95 28.85
N SER A 376 15.33 -11.48 28.63
CA SER A 376 15.05 -10.10 28.22
C SER A 376 15.41 -9.12 29.34
N GLN A 377 16.11 -8.04 28.97
CA GLN A 377 16.70 -7.10 29.93
C GLN A 377 16.83 -5.69 29.34
N ILE A 378 16.97 -4.71 30.22
CA ILE A 378 17.30 -3.33 29.88
C ILE A 378 18.75 -3.06 30.27
N LEU A 379 19.55 -2.62 29.30
CA LEU A 379 20.97 -2.32 29.48
C LEU A 379 21.23 -0.82 29.38
N ILE A 380 22.26 -0.38 30.09
CA ILE A 380 22.88 0.96 29.96
C ILE A 380 24.30 0.76 29.44
N LEU A 381 24.61 1.38 28.32
CA LEU A 381 25.91 1.37 27.67
C LEU A 381 26.53 2.76 27.71
N GLU A 382 27.81 2.82 28.05
CA GLU A 382 28.54 4.07 28.24
C GLU A 382 29.88 4.01 27.52
N ASP A 383 30.22 5.12 26.87
CA ASP A 383 31.50 5.41 26.23
C ASP A 383 32.19 6.45 27.12
N THR A 384 33.15 6.00 27.94
CA THR A 384 33.74 6.82 29.00
C THR A 384 34.89 7.69 28.51
N ASP A 385 35.56 7.29 27.43
CA ASP A 385 36.69 8.01 26.84
C ASP A 385 36.34 8.80 25.57
N ARG A 386 35.12 8.61 25.06
CA ARG A 386 34.50 9.32 23.94
C ARG A 386 35.15 9.02 22.60
N ASP A 387 35.66 7.81 22.42
CA ASP A 387 36.17 7.33 21.13
C ASP A 387 35.04 6.85 20.19
N GLY A 388 33.80 6.83 20.67
CA GLY A 388 32.61 6.38 19.96
C GLY A 388 32.38 4.86 20.04
N VAL A 389 33.00 4.18 21.02
CA VAL A 389 32.80 2.77 21.34
C VAL A 389 32.35 2.65 22.80
N ALA A 390 31.32 1.85 23.06
CA ALA A 390 30.90 1.58 24.43
C ALA A 390 31.94 0.69 25.14
N ASP A 391 32.38 1.10 26.33
CA ASP A 391 33.35 0.39 27.16
C ASP A 391 32.75 -0.15 28.48
N ILE A 392 31.58 0.36 28.87
CA ILE A 392 30.82 -0.08 30.05
C ILE A 392 29.45 -0.60 29.65
N LYS A 393 29.06 -1.71 30.29
CA LYS A 393 27.71 -2.29 30.26
C LYS A 393 27.18 -2.42 31.69
N LYS A 394 25.98 -1.90 31.94
CA LYS A 394 25.21 -2.13 33.18
C LYS A 394 23.86 -2.74 32.84
N VAL A 395 23.33 -3.56 33.75
CA VAL A 395 21.96 -4.10 33.66
C VAL A 395 21.09 -3.27 34.59
N PHE A 396 20.07 -2.62 34.04
CA PHE A 396 19.13 -1.78 34.79
C PHE A 396 17.94 -2.57 35.32
N LEU A 397 17.36 -3.42 34.47
CA LEU A 397 16.19 -4.25 34.77
C LEU A 397 16.28 -5.59 34.06
N GLU A 398 16.01 -6.69 34.78
CA GLU A 398 16.04 -8.07 34.28
C GLU A 398 14.62 -8.66 34.18
N ASN A 399 14.49 -9.81 33.52
CA ASN A 399 13.27 -10.63 33.46
C ASN A 399 12.03 -9.88 32.91
N VAL A 400 12.24 -8.88 32.06
CA VAL A 400 11.16 -8.08 31.47
C VAL A 400 10.49 -8.89 30.37
N LYS A 401 9.16 -9.03 30.43
CA LYS A 401 8.42 -9.69 29.35
C LYS A 401 8.36 -8.79 28.12
N PHE A 402 8.96 -9.22 27.02
CA PHE A 402 8.88 -8.61 25.69
C PHE A 402 9.02 -7.07 25.68
N PRO A 403 10.21 -6.53 26.02
CA PRO A 403 10.44 -5.09 25.92
C PRO A 403 10.46 -4.64 24.45
N SER A 404 9.62 -3.68 24.09
CA SER A 404 9.40 -3.26 22.70
C SER A 404 9.70 -1.79 22.40
N ALA A 405 9.68 -0.92 23.42
CA ALA A 405 10.03 0.49 23.29
C ALA A 405 10.43 1.09 24.63
N MET A 406 11.20 2.18 24.58
CA MET A 406 11.70 2.85 25.78
C MET A 406 11.92 4.35 25.60
N ALA A 407 11.76 5.10 26.70
CA ALA A 407 12.24 6.46 26.83
C ALA A 407 12.66 6.75 28.27
N VAL A 408 13.80 7.40 28.50
CA VAL A 408 14.25 7.82 29.83
C VAL A 408 13.79 9.25 30.12
N GLY A 409 13.27 9.50 31.32
CA GLY A 409 12.87 10.84 31.76
C GLY A 409 11.99 10.80 33.01
N LEU A 410 11.92 11.94 33.73
CA LEU A 410 11.17 12.07 34.99
C LEU A 410 11.64 11.09 36.09
N ASP A 411 12.95 10.93 36.24
CA ASP A 411 13.63 10.02 37.20
C ASP A 411 13.36 8.53 36.99
N GLY A 412 13.21 8.10 35.75
CA GLY A 412 13.06 6.68 35.47
C GLY A 412 12.96 6.36 33.98
N LEU A 413 12.60 5.11 33.74
CA LEU A 413 12.40 4.51 32.44
C LEU A 413 10.90 4.33 32.16
N TRP A 414 10.45 4.86 31.03
CA TRP A 414 9.16 4.53 30.45
C TRP A 414 9.36 3.34 29.51
N LEU A 415 8.71 2.22 29.81
CA LEU A 415 8.96 0.94 29.14
C LEU A 415 7.68 0.37 28.53
N GLY A 416 7.74 0.06 27.25
CA GLY A 416 6.75 -0.74 26.57
C GLY A 416 7.04 -2.22 26.77
N ALA A 417 6.16 -2.91 27.49
CA ALA A 417 6.29 -4.34 27.79
C ALA A 417 4.89 -4.95 27.77
N ILE A 418 4.47 -5.50 26.62
CA ILE A 418 3.09 -5.94 26.42
C ILE A 418 2.63 -6.92 27.51
N PRO A 419 1.42 -6.73 28.08
CA PRO A 419 0.33 -5.87 27.63
C PRO A 419 0.36 -4.42 28.14
N ASP A 420 1.46 -3.95 28.73
CA ASP A 420 1.51 -2.75 29.55
C ASP A 420 2.45 -1.64 29.04
N LEU A 421 2.11 -0.40 29.39
CA LEU A 421 3.05 0.72 29.49
C LEU A 421 3.46 0.86 30.96
N LEU A 422 4.75 0.69 31.23
CA LEU A 422 5.32 0.75 32.57
C LEU A 422 6.10 2.05 32.78
N PHE A 423 6.08 2.57 34.01
CA PHE A 423 7.09 3.48 34.53
C PHE A 423 7.94 2.74 35.57
N VAL A 424 9.25 2.66 35.32
CA VAL A 424 10.24 1.98 36.15
C VAL A 424 11.13 3.06 36.78
N PRO A 425 10.97 3.37 38.07
CA PRO A 425 11.73 4.44 38.72
C PRO A 425 13.21 4.07 38.94
N ASP A 426 14.04 5.11 39.00
CA ASP A 426 15.42 5.10 39.51
C ASP A 426 15.57 6.33 40.41
N ARG A 427 14.94 6.28 41.58
CA ARG A 427 14.78 7.45 42.46
C ARG A 427 16.05 7.78 43.23
N ASP A 428 16.91 6.80 43.47
CA ASP A 428 18.18 6.99 44.17
C ASP A 428 19.37 7.20 43.22
N GLY A 429 19.18 7.00 41.92
CA GLY A 429 20.16 7.30 40.87
C GLY A 429 21.32 6.32 40.86
N ASP A 430 21.10 5.08 41.31
CA ASP A 430 22.14 4.04 41.40
C ASP A 430 22.31 3.22 40.12
N ASP A 431 21.58 3.60 39.04
CA ASP A 431 21.49 2.90 37.76
C ASP A 431 20.85 1.50 37.88
N ARG A 432 19.93 1.30 38.83
CA ARG A 432 19.11 0.07 38.97
C ARG A 432 17.63 0.41 39.12
N ALA A 433 16.79 -0.50 38.65
CA ALA A 433 15.35 -0.35 38.78
C ALA A 433 14.89 -0.46 40.25
N ASP A 434 14.07 0.50 40.68
CA ASP A 434 13.27 0.39 41.90
C ASP A 434 12.11 -0.61 41.68
N GLU A 435 12.42 -1.91 41.59
CA GLU A 435 11.46 -2.95 41.15
C GLU A 435 10.15 -2.99 41.95
N GLN A 436 10.20 -2.60 43.23
CA GLN A 436 9.03 -2.58 44.11
C GLN A 436 8.07 -1.41 43.81
N ASP A 437 8.57 -0.37 43.14
CA ASP A 437 7.86 0.87 42.83
C ASP A 437 7.48 0.97 41.35
N ILE A 438 7.63 -0.10 40.57
CA ILE A 438 7.21 -0.12 39.15
C ILE A 438 5.70 0.11 39.06
N GLU A 439 5.31 1.06 38.21
CA GLU A 439 3.92 1.47 38.01
C GLU A 439 3.40 1.03 36.64
N VAL A 440 2.25 0.36 36.61
CA VAL A 440 1.51 0.12 35.35
C VAL A 440 0.69 1.36 35.03
N ARG A 441 1.11 2.11 34.00
CA ARG A 441 0.48 3.37 33.60
C ARG A 441 -0.69 3.15 32.65
N LEU A 442 -0.55 2.21 31.71
CA LEU A 442 -1.63 1.75 30.82
C LEU A 442 -1.54 0.24 30.62
N THR A 443 -2.67 -0.39 30.33
CA THR A 443 -2.78 -1.82 29.97
C THR A 443 -3.72 -2.01 28.77
N GLY A 444 -3.82 -3.23 28.25
CA GLY A 444 -4.74 -3.59 27.17
C GLY A 444 -4.16 -3.49 25.76
N TRP A 445 -2.83 -3.32 25.64
CA TRP A 445 -2.14 -3.48 24.36
C TRP A 445 -2.31 -4.93 23.87
N GLY A 446 -2.42 -5.12 22.55
CA GLY A 446 -2.62 -6.44 21.94
C GLY A 446 -1.32 -7.20 21.66
N ASN A 447 -1.45 -8.50 21.35
CA ASN A 447 -0.33 -9.39 21.04
C ASN A 447 -0.58 -10.27 19.81
N ARG A 448 -1.34 -9.79 18.83
CA ARG A 448 -1.75 -10.59 17.66
C ARG A 448 -0.64 -10.74 16.62
N ASP A 449 0.05 -9.64 16.30
CA ASP A 449 1.28 -9.63 15.52
C ASP A 449 2.37 -8.92 16.34
N MET A 450 3.40 -9.67 16.71
CA MET A 450 4.55 -9.22 17.50
C MET A 450 5.37 -8.13 16.80
N HIS A 451 5.18 -7.92 15.49
CA HIS A 451 5.77 -6.81 14.75
C HIS A 451 4.98 -5.51 14.88
N GLU A 452 3.72 -5.57 15.28
CA GLU A 452 2.77 -4.46 15.18
C GLU A 452 2.26 -3.98 16.55
N ILE A 453 3.01 -4.30 17.59
CA ILE A 453 2.70 -3.91 18.96
C ILE A 453 3.14 -2.47 19.24
N LEU A 454 2.86 -2.02 20.47
CA LEU A 454 3.24 -0.69 20.95
C LEU A 454 4.76 -0.47 20.83
N ASN A 455 5.18 0.64 20.23
CA ASN A 455 6.60 0.89 19.94
C ASN A 455 6.98 2.39 19.87
N SER A 456 8.26 2.67 19.58
CA SER A 456 8.82 3.99 19.23
C SER A 456 8.51 5.13 20.22
N PHE A 457 8.91 4.99 21.48
CA PHE A 457 8.66 6.03 22.49
C PHE A 457 9.50 7.28 22.26
N HIS A 458 8.87 8.45 22.29
CA HIS A 458 9.59 9.71 22.17
C HIS A 458 8.90 10.83 22.96
N TRP A 459 9.68 11.70 23.60
CA TRP A 459 9.16 12.89 24.28
C TRP A 459 8.75 13.95 23.25
N GLY A 460 7.51 14.40 23.32
CA GLY A 460 6.97 15.46 22.48
C GLY A 460 7.38 16.85 22.96
N PRO A 461 7.32 17.87 22.08
CA PRO A 461 7.62 19.25 22.47
C PRO A 461 6.77 19.76 23.64
N ASP A 462 5.53 19.26 23.75
CA ASP A 462 4.53 19.58 24.78
C ASP A 462 4.67 18.76 26.07
N GLY A 463 5.71 17.94 26.22
CA GLY A 463 5.99 17.18 27.44
C GLY A 463 5.13 15.91 27.60
N TRP A 464 4.41 15.50 26.55
CA TRP A 464 3.75 14.19 26.48
C TRP A 464 4.73 13.12 26.00
N LEU A 465 4.51 11.88 26.41
CA LEU A 465 5.16 10.72 25.83
C LEU A 465 4.36 10.24 24.62
N TYR A 466 4.95 10.18 23.44
CA TYR A 466 4.33 9.68 22.23
C TYR A 466 4.81 8.26 21.91
N GLY A 467 3.97 7.49 21.23
CA GLY A 467 4.32 6.16 20.71
C GLY A 467 3.44 5.75 19.54
N LEU A 468 3.77 4.59 18.97
CA LEU A 468 3.12 4.02 17.79
C LEU A 468 2.52 2.65 18.10
N GLN A 469 1.62 2.19 17.21
CA GLN A 469 1.12 0.82 17.15
C GLN A 469 0.79 0.49 15.69
N GLY A 470 0.92 -0.79 15.30
CA GLY A 470 0.55 -1.26 13.97
C GLY A 470 -0.92 -1.69 13.83
N VAL A 471 -1.33 -1.93 12.59
CA VAL A 471 -2.73 -2.09 12.15
C VAL A 471 -3.32 -3.47 12.44
N PHE A 472 -2.51 -4.53 12.40
CA PHE A 472 -2.95 -5.92 12.56
C PHE A 472 -2.96 -6.41 14.01
N THR A 473 -2.59 -5.56 14.96
CA THR A 473 -2.73 -5.84 16.39
C THR A 473 -3.80 -4.91 16.97
N PRO A 474 -5.07 -5.32 17.05
CA PRO A 474 -6.09 -4.55 17.74
C PRO A 474 -5.77 -4.45 19.23
N SER A 475 -5.90 -3.26 19.79
CA SER A 475 -5.71 -2.99 21.21
C SER A 475 -6.86 -2.15 21.73
N ARG A 476 -7.19 -2.35 23.01
CA ARG A 476 -8.16 -1.55 23.74
C ARG A 476 -7.47 -1.06 24.98
N VAL A 477 -7.02 0.19 24.99
CA VAL A 477 -6.01 0.66 25.93
C VAL A 477 -6.63 1.60 26.96
N GLY A 478 -6.30 1.40 28.22
CA GLY A 478 -6.79 2.26 29.29
C GLY A 478 -5.94 2.13 30.55
N LYS A 479 -6.26 2.97 31.53
CA LYS A 479 -5.65 2.90 32.86
C LYS A 479 -6.16 1.63 33.58
N PRO A 480 -5.29 0.81 34.17
CA PRO A 480 -5.71 -0.41 34.85
C PRO A 480 -6.56 -0.10 36.10
N ALA A 481 -7.56 -0.95 36.38
CA ALA A 481 -8.33 -0.91 37.62
C ALA A 481 -7.58 -1.57 38.79
N GLY A 482 -7.66 -0.97 39.99
CA GLY A 482 -7.12 -1.56 41.23
C GLY A 482 -5.59 -1.61 41.31
N ASN A 483 -5.07 -2.47 42.20
CA ASN A 483 -3.62 -2.67 42.33
C ASN A 483 -3.14 -3.54 41.17
N SER A 484 -2.47 -2.90 40.21
CA SER A 484 -1.96 -3.56 39.00
C SER A 484 -0.81 -4.50 39.34
N ARG A 485 -0.75 -5.65 38.67
CA ARG A 485 0.33 -6.64 38.82
C ARG A 485 1.16 -6.66 37.55
N ILE A 486 2.48 -6.51 37.69
CA ILE A 486 3.41 -6.58 36.56
C ILE A 486 3.42 -8.01 36.00
N TYR A 487 3.25 -8.15 34.69
CA TYR A 487 3.35 -9.44 34.01
C TYR A 487 4.82 -9.88 33.89
N GLN A 488 5.20 -10.79 34.76
CA GLN A 488 6.51 -11.45 34.74
C GLN A 488 6.68 -12.32 33.49
N ALA A 489 7.93 -12.61 33.08
CA ALA A 489 8.26 -13.36 31.86
C ALA A 489 7.38 -14.61 31.64
N ASN A 490 7.17 -15.43 32.69
CA ASN A 490 6.43 -16.69 32.60
C ASN A 490 4.90 -16.57 32.78
N ALA A 491 4.36 -15.36 32.96
CA ALA A 491 2.92 -15.18 33.12
C ALA A 491 2.20 -15.35 31.77
N PRO A 492 1.06 -16.07 31.70
CA PRO A 492 0.27 -16.15 30.48
C PRO A 492 -0.24 -14.76 30.10
N TYR A 493 -0.44 -14.54 28.79
CA TYR A 493 -1.05 -13.29 28.33
C TYR A 493 -2.49 -13.16 28.86
N PRO A 494 -2.91 -11.98 29.37
CA PRO A 494 -4.28 -11.80 29.87
C PRO A 494 -5.32 -11.96 28.77
N LYS A 495 -6.43 -12.62 29.10
CA LYS A 495 -7.59 -12.70 28.20
C LYS A 495 -8.62 -11.60 28.44
N GLN A 496 -8.55 -10.93 29.59
CA GLN A 496 -9.45 -9.87 30.01
C GLN A 496 -8.65 -8.82 30.77
N PHE A 497 -9.08 -7.57 30.63
CA PHE A 497 -8.49 -6.40 31.27
C PHE A 497 -9.58 -5.62 31.99
N GLU A 498 -9.26 -5.11 33.17
CA GLU A 498 -10.14 -4.23 33.94
C GLU A 498 -9.55 -2.82 33.91
N TYR A 499 -10.40 -1.83 33.61
CA TYR A 499 -9.99 -0.45 33.44
C TYR A 499 -10.62 0.46 34.50
N ALA A 500 -9.86 1.44 34.97
CA ALA A 500 -10.36 2.46 35.89
C ALA A 500 -11.32 3.45 35.21
N ASP A 501 -11.10 3.69 33.91
CA ASP A 501 -11.85 4.61 33.05
C ASP A 501 -12.19 3.92 31.71
N ASP A 502 -13.00 4.56 30.87
CA ASP A 502 -13.33 4.04 29.53
C ASP A 502 -12.06 3.86 28.67
N PRO A 503 -11.72 2.63 28.27
CA PRO A 503 -10.56 2.40 27.43
C PRO A 503 -10.82 2.84 25.99
N THR A 504 -9.76 3.15 25.26
CA THR A 504 -9.82 3.61 23.87
C THR A 504 -9.28 2.56 22.92
N ASP A 505 -10.00 2.32 21.82
CA ASP A 505 -9.58 1.38 20.78
C ASP A 505 -8.52 1.99 19.86
N ILE A 506 -7.51 1.18 19.52
CA ILE A 506 -6.47 1.53 18.55
C ILE A 506 -6.01 0.28 17.80
N ASN A 507 -5.86 0.40 16.49
CA ASN A 507 -5.39 -0.63 15.57
C ASN A 507 -4.61 0.04 14.44
N GLY A 508 -3.45 0.61 14.77
CA GLY A 508 -2.67 1.44 13.87
C GLY A 508 -2.80 2.93 14.19
N GLY A 509 -1.66 3.59 14.37
CA GLY A 509 -1.61 5.05 14.48
C GLY A 509 -0.61 5.57 15.51
N VAL A 510 -0.82 6.82 15.91
CA VAL A 510 0.00 7.55 16.89
C VAL A 510 -0.81 7.81 18.14
N TRP A 511 -0.26 7.48 19.30
CA TRP A 511 -0.86 7.74 20.60
C TRP A 511 0.07 8.57 21.47
N ARG A 512 -0.48 9.14 22.54
CA ARG A 512 0.31 9.85 23.55
C ARG A 512 -0.23 9.66 24.97
N TYR A 513 0.66 9.75 25.94
CA TYR A 513 0.36 9.68 27.36
C TYR A 513 0.97 10.88 28.10
N HIS A 514 0.15 11.57 28.90
CA HIS A 514 0.59 12.71 29.69
C HIS A 514 1.10 12.23 31.05
N PRO A 515 2.40 12.36 31.37
CA PRO A 515 2.97 11.76 32.58
C PRO A 515 2.44 12.36 33.89
N THR A 516 2.09 13.65 33.87
CA THR A 516 1.69 14.41 35.08
C THR A 516 0.18 14.55 35.23
N LYS A 517 -0.56 14.64 34.11
CA LYS A 517 -2.03 14.67 34.10
C LYS A 517 -2.66 13.28 34.06
N ASP A 518 -1.84 12.23 33.89
CA ASP A 518 -2.27 10.83 33.82
C ASP A 518 -3.38 10.60 32.79
N ARG A 519 -3.13 11.06 31.55
CA ARG A 519 -4.12 11.07 30.47
C ARG A 519 -3.58 10.38 29.22
N PHE A 520 -4.34 9.42 28.69
CA PHE A 520 -4.08 8.77 27.42
C PHE A 520 -4.95 9.37 26.31
N GLU A 521 -4.37 9.59 25.12
CA GLU A 521 -5.09 10.04 23.94
C GLU A 521 -4.53 9.39 22.67
N ILE A 522 -5.41 9.12 21.71
CA ILE A 522 -4.99 8.85 20.33
C ILE A 522 -4.80 10.19 19.62
N VAL A 523 -3.62 10.36 19.02
CA VAL A 523 -3.26 11.56 18.23
C VAL A 523 -3.79 11.43 16.82
N ALA A 524 -3.61 10.26 16.21
CA ALA A 524 -4.04 9.96 14.86
C ALA A 524 -4.28 8.46 14.69
N HIS A 525 -5.27 8.09 13.87
CA HIS A 525 -5.56 6.70 13.52
C HIS A 525 -5.09 6.39 12.10
N GLY A 526 -4.71 5.13 11.87
CA GLY A 526 -4.47 4.56 10.54
C GLY A 526 -3.05 4.05 10.37
N LEU A 527 -2.47 4.23 9.18
CA LEU A 527 -1.14 3.74 8.81
C LEU A 527 -1.08 2.21 8.59
N SER A 528 0.13 1.68 8.48
CA SER A 528 0.42 0.24 8.42
C SER A 528 1.03 -0.21 9.76
N ASN A 529 2.24 -0.74 9.72
CA ASN A 529 3.10 -0.95 10.86
C ASN A 529 4.10 0.20 10.98
N ALA A 530 3.78 1.21 11.80
CA ALA A 530 4.64 2.37 11.99
C ALA A 530 5.74 2.08 13.03
N TRP A 531 7.00 2.38 12.68
CA TRP A 531 8.20 2.08 13.48
C TRP A 531 9.18 3.25 13.54
N GLY A 532 8.69 4.46 13.66
CA GLY A 532 9.55 5.63 13.81
C GLY A 532 8.72 6.87 13.95
N ILE A 533 9.09 7.73 14.91
CA ILE A 533 8.46 9.03 15.14
C ILE A 533 9.51 10.03 15.58
N ASP A 534 9.46 11.24 15.02
CA ASP A 534 10.23 12.39 15.49
C ASP A 534 9.57 13.71 15.03
N TYR A 535 10.15 14.82 15.47
CA TYR A 535 9.64 16.16 15.26
C TYR A 535 10.67 17.04 14.55
N ASP A 536 10.22 17.89 13.63
CA ASP A 536 11.07 18.95 13.06
C ASP A 536 11.36 20.07 14.08
N ALA A 537 12.10 21.09 13.64
CA ALA A 537 12.44 22.24 14.48
C ALA A 537 11.20 23.02 14.96
N LYS A 538 10.08 22.90 14.23
CA LYS A 538 8.79 23.53 14.53
C LYS A 538 7.89 22.63 15.37
N GLY A 539 8.32 21.42 15.71
CA GLY A 539 7.56 20.46 16.51
C GLY A 539 6.49 19.69 15.71
N GLN A 540 6.49 19.79 14.38
CA GLN A 540 5.58 19.01 13.52
C GLN A 540 6.01 17.54 13.49
N ILE A 541 5.04 16.62 13.48
CA ILE A 541 5.27 15.19 13.72
C ILE A 541 5.48 14.46 12.38
N PHE A 542 6.51 13.61 12.31
CA PHE A 542 6.79 12.74 11.17
C PHE A 542 6.88 11.29 11.61
N VAL A 543 6.32 10.39 10.80
CA VAL A 543 6.32 8.96 11.05
C VAL A 543 6.82 8.18 9.84
N SER A 544 7.62 7.14 10.10
CA SER A 544 7.99 6.12 9.11
C SER A 544 7.16 4.84 9.28
N ALA A 545 6.75 4.23 8.17
CA ALA A 545 5.91 3.05 8.11
C ALA A 545 6.53 1.93 7.27
N CYS A 546 6.30 0.70 7.70
CA CYS A 546 6.95 -0.50 7.16
C CYS A 546 6.46 -0.84 5.73
N VAL A 547 5.14 -0.96 5.48
CA VAL A 547 4.61 -1.66 4.27
C VAL A 547 3.89 -0.77 3.25
N ILE A 548 3.08 0.19 3.71
CA ILE A 548 2.51 1.23 2.84
C ILE A 548 3.58 2.31 2.59
N PRO A 549 3.37 3.32 1.70
CA PRO A 549 4.37 4.36 1.50
C PRO A 549 4.89 4.91 2.84
N HIS A 550 6.19 5.04 2.94
CA HIS A 550 6.88 5.01 4.23
C HIS A 550 6.66 6.28 5.04
N LEU A 551 6.54 7.45 4.41
CA LEU A 551 6.64 8.73 5.11
C LEU A 551 5.30 9.46 5.29
N TRP A 552 5.05 9.95 6.52
CA TRP A 552 3.80 10.61 6.91
C TRP A 552 4.03 11.87 7.73
N HIS A 553 3.31 12.95 7.43
CA HIS A 553 3.19 14.13 8.30
C HIS A 553 1.93 13.99 9.17
N ILE A 554 2.13 13.85 10.48
CA ILE A 554 1.07 13.55 11.43
C ILE A 554 0.53 14.83 12.08
N VAL A 555 -0.79 14.99 12.03
CA VAL A 555 -1.53 16.10 12.62
C VAL A 555 -2.58 15.54 13.58
N GLN A 556 -2.77 16.20 14.72
CA GLN A 556 -3.71 15.74 15.74
C GLN A 556 -5.15 15.69 15.19
N GLY A 557 -5.85 14.58 15.46
CA GLY A 557 -7.19 14.30 14.93
C GLY A 557 -7.18 13.79 13.48
N GLY A 558 -6.02 13.45 12.92
CA GLY A 558 -5.91 12.92 11.57
C GLY A 558 -6.33 11.45 11.46
N LEU A 559 -7.00 11.14 10.35
CA LEU A 559 -7.32 9.78 9.91
C LEU A 559 -6.50 9.50 8.64
N TYR A 560 -5.57 8.57 8.74
CA TYR A 560 -4.58 8.28 7.70
C TYR A 560 -4.87 6.98 6.98
N HIS A 561 -4.42 6.90 5.73
CA HIS A 561 -4.55 5.70 4.93
C HIS A 561 -4.05 4.46 5.67
N ARG A 562 -4.86 3.41 5.60
CA ARG A 562 -4.68 2.16 6.34
C ARG A 562 -4.27 1.05 5.39
N GLN A 563 -3.34 0.20 5.83
CA GLN A 563 -3.02 -1.02 5.08
C GLN A 563 -4.19 -2.01 5.06
N ALA A 564 -4.96 -2.08 6.15
CA ALA A 564 -6.06 -3.01 6.30
C ALA A 564 -7.15 -2.49 7.25
N GLY A 565 -8.34 -3.08 7.12
CA GLY A 565 -9.53 -2.74 7.89
C GLY A 565 -10.14 -1.37 7.56
N SER A 566 -11.32 -1.12 8.12
CA SER A 566 -12.01 0.18 8.03
C SER A 566 -11.57 1.13 9.14
N HIS A 567 -11.80 2.43 8.94
CA HIS A 567 -11.71 3.40 10.03
C HIS A 567 -12.81 3.16 11.07
N PHE A 568 -12.52 3.45 12.34
CA PHE A 568 -13.52 3.43 13.41
C PHE A 568 -14.68 4.41 13.18
N ASN A 569 -14.38 5.58 12.58
CA ASN A 569 -15.42 6.51 12.12
C ASN A 569 -15.83 6.14 10.69
N PRO A 570 -17.04 5.60 10.45
CA PRO A 570 -17.50 5.25 9.11
C PRO A 570 -17.73 6.49 8.22
N TYR A 571 -17.88 7.67 8.82
CA TYR A 571 -18.15 8.94 8.14
C TYR A 571 -16.89 9.72 7.76
N ALA A 572 -15.71 9.11 7.85
CA ALA A 572 -14.46 9.74 7.43
C ALA A 572 -14.47 10.12 5.94
N TYR A 573 -15.11 9.30 5.09
CA TYR A 573 -15.27 9.40 3.62
C TYR A 573 -13.99 9.48 2.77
N SER A 574 -12.94 10.11 3.27
CA SER A 574 -11.60 10.14 2.72
C SER A 574 -10.57 10.20 3.85
N ASP A 575 -9.37 9.68 3.57
CA ASP A 575 -8.23 9.59 4.48
C ASP A 575 -7.06 10.47 3.99
N ILE A 576 -6.22 10.90 4.92
CA ILE A 576 -4.97 11.61 4.61
C ILE A 576 -3.97 10.60 4.04
N ARG A 577 -3.31 10.98 2.94
CA ARG A 577 -2.36 10.12 2.20
C ARG A 577 -0.91 10.37 2.64
N THR A 578 0.00 9.55 2.16
CA THR A 578 1.44 9.72 2.43
C THR A 578 1.94 11.05 1.86
N ILE A 579 3.02 11.57 2.44
CA ILE A 579 3.75 12.72 1.87
C ILE A 579 4.94 12.29 0.99
N GLY A 580 5.30 11.01 0.96
CA GLY A 580 6.40 10.50 0.15
C GLY A 580 6.06 10.52 -1.35
N ASP A 581 6.93 11.11 -2.15
CA ASP A 581 6.80 11.16 -3.62
C ASP A 581 7.60 10.08 -4.35
N HIS A 582 8.30 9.24 -3.60
CA HIS A 582 9.20 8.18 -4.06
C HIS A 582 8.88 6.85 -3.35
N ARG A 583 9.48 5.75 -3.79
CA ARG A 583 9.28 4.41 -3.17
C ARG A 583 10.57 3.63 -2.99
N HIS A 584 10.81 3.18 -1.77
CA HIS A 584 11.82 2.18 -1.43
C HIS A 584 11.24 0.76 -1.48
N ARG A 585 12.11 -0.26 -1.41
CA ARG A 585 11.65 -1.58 -0.96
C ARG A 585 11.01 -1.43 0.43
N SER A 586 10.01 -2.27 0.69
CA SER A 586 9.26 -2.26 1.96
C SER A 586 10.17 -2.48 3.19
N ALA A 587 9.62 -2.33 4.39
CA ALA A 587 10.25 -2.54 5.70
C ALA A 587 11.20 -1.44 6.19
N HIS A 588 10.67 -0.24 6.40
CA HIS A 588 11.36 0.85 7.10
C HIS A 588 11.28 0.71 8.62
N GLY A 589 12.33 1.15 9.31
CA GLY A 589 12.39 1.24 10.77
C GLY A 589 13.21 2.45 11.22
N GLY A 590 12.80 3.08 12.32
CA GLY A 590 13.31 4.36 12.81
C GLY A 590 12.81 5.56 12.00
N ALA A 591 12.78 6.72 12.63
CA ALA A 591 12.62 8.02 11.97
C ALA A 591 13.24 9.11 12.85
N ARG A 592 14.30 9.79 12.42
CA ARG A 592 14.91 10.90 13.16
C ARG A 592 15.15 12.10 12.26
N VAL A 593 14.56 13.24 12.61
CA VAL A 593 14.83 14.50 11.92
C VAL A 593 16.14 15.06 12.46
N TYR A 594 17.12 15.25 11.57
CA TYR A 594 18.45 15.67 11.99
C TYR A 594 18.47 17.14 12.41
N LEU A 595 18.44 17.36 13.71
CA LEU A 595 18.45 18.69 14.35
C LEU A 595 19.68 18.86 15.27
N SER A 596 20.82 18.33 14.86
CA SER A 596 22.09 18.44 15.60
C SER A 596 23.19 19.13 14.80
N ASP A 597 24.33 19.39 15.45
CA ASP A 597 25.38 20.29 14.98
C ASP A 597 26.64 19.61 14.45
N ALA A 598 26.68 18.27 14.40
CA ALA A 598 27.87 17.56 13.93
C ALA A 598 27.95 17.49 12.40
N PHE A 599 26.84 17.22 11.72
CA PHE A 599 26.80 16.99 10.27
C PHE A 599 26.80 18.33 9.51
N PRO A 600 27.18 18.33 8.22
CA PRO A 600 27.05 19.50 7.35
C PRO A 600 25.61 20.02 7.29
N GLU A 601 25.45 21.33 7.06
CA GLU A 601 24.14 22.02 7.04
C GLU A 601 23.13 21.37 6.08
N ALA A 602 23.59 20.78 4.98
CA ALA A 602 22.73 20.11 4.01
C ALA A 602 21.89 18.96 4.60
N TYR A 603 22.28 18.39 5.74
CA TYR A 603 21.55 17.34 6.45
C TYR A 603 20.57 17.87 7.50
N ARG A 604 20.65 19.14 7.90
CA ARG A 604 19.73 19.69 8.90
C ARG A 604 18.29 19.65 8.38
N GLY A 605 17.39 19.12 9.20
CA GLY A 605 15.98 18.94 8.86
C GLY A 605 15.67 17.73 7.97
N ARG A 606 16.67 16.93 7.55
CA ARG A 606 16.44 15.67 6.85
C ARG A 606 15.99 14.58 7.81
N LEU A 607 15.15 13.66 7.34
CA LEU A 607 14.67 12.52 8.11
C LEU A 607 15.51 11.28 7.81
N PHE A 608 16.13 10.69 8.82
CA PHE A 608 16.90 9.45 8.75
C PHE A 608 16.05 8.25 9.15
N MET A 609 16.21 7.14 8.43
CA MET A 609 15.53 5.88 8.69
C MET A 609 16.35 4.68 8.22
N GLY A 610 16.24 3.55 8.91
CA GLY A 610 16.70 2.26 8.42
C GLY A 610 15.71 1.65 7.44
N ASN A 611 16.21 0.85 6.50
CA ASN A 611 15.42 0.01 5.62
C ASN A 611 15.97 -1.41 5.63
N ILE A 612 15.11 -2.34 6.01
CA ILE A 612 15.43 -3.75 6.22
C ILE A 612 15.60 -4.48 4.89
N HIS A 613 14.80 -4.18 3.86
CA HIS A 613 14.88 -4.88 2.57
C HIS A 613 15.92 -4.28 1.60
N GLU A 614 16.32 -3.03 1.80
CA GLU A 614 17.43 -2.38 1.06
C GLU A 614 18.77 -2.53 1.80
N HIS A 615 18.74 -3.03 3.04
CA HIS A 615 19.90 -3.16 3.92
C HIS A 615 20.67 -1.83 4.04
N ALA A 616 19.95 -0.78 4.38
CA ALA A 616 20.46 0.58 4.29
C ALA A 616 19.97 1.49 5.42
N VAL A 617 20.67 2.60 5.62
CA VAL A 617 20.16 3.82 6.24
C VAL A 617 19.92 4.82 5.11
N LEU A 618 18.74 5.40 5.09
CA LEU A 618 18.23 6.28 4.04
C LEU A 618 17.92 7.66 4.63
N THR A 619 17.92 8.69 3.78
CA THR A 619 17.40 9.99 4.15
C THR A 619 16.30 10.49 3.23
N ASP A 620 15.37 11.24 3.80
CA ASP A 620 14.37 12.03 3.09
C ASP A 620 14.52 13.53 3.38
N ILE A 621 14.22 14.34 2.38
CA ILE A 621 14.15 15.80 2.45
C ILE A 621 12.68 16.21 2.59
N LEU A 622 12.38 17.00 3.61
CA LEU A 622 11.02 17.47 3.92
C LEU A 622 10.80 18.88 3.34
N ASP A 623 10.16 18.96 2.18
CA ASP A 623 9.84 20.25 1.55
C ASP A 623 8.43 20.72 1.93
N ARG A 624 8.29 21.95 2.40
CA ARG A 624 6.99 22.53 2.74
C ARG A 624 6.11 22.67 1.49
N LYS A 625 4.85 22.25 1.59
CA LYS A 625 3.82 22.43 0.55
C LYS A 625 2.45 22.62 1.21
N GLY A 626 1.86 23.79 1.01
CA GLY A 626 0.59 24.16 1.65
C GLY A 626 0.71 24.09 3.18
N SER A 627 -0.20 23.37 3.81
CA SER A 627 -0.20 23.13 5.26
C SER A 627 0.77 22.04 5.74
N GLY A 628 1.34 21.26 4.82
CA GLY A 628 2.16 20.09 5.13
C GLY A 628 3.44 20.05 4.31
N PHE A 629 3.78 18.86 3.82
CA PHE A 629 5.08 18.57 3.21
C PHE A 629 4.95 17.64 2.01
N VAL A 630 5.99 17.65 1.18
CA VAL A 630 6.37 16.57 0.27
C VAL A 630 7.70 16.03 0.75
N GLY A 631 7.76 14.72 0.98
CA GLY A 631 8.97 14.00 1.34
C GLY A 631 9.66 13.48 0.09
N ARG A 632 10.79 14.09 -0.27
CA ARG A 632 11.63 13.69 -1.40
C ARG A 632 12.74 12.77 -0.95
N HIS A 633 13.10 11.81 -1.79
CA HIS A 633 14.28 10.98 -1.54
C HIS A 633 15.52 11.90 -1.41
N GLY A 634 16.27 11.71 -0.34
CA GLY A 634 17.55 12.36 -0.11
C GLY A 634 18.67 11.52 -0.71
N ASP A 635 19.31 10.72 0.14
CA ASP A 635 20.40 9.83 -0.24
C ASP A 635 20.27 8.45 0.39
N ASP A 636 20.84 7.45 -0.29
CA ASP A 636 21.18 6.15 0.30
C ASP A 636 22.38 6.38 1.24
N PHE A 637 22.12 6.93 2.42
CA PHE A 637 23.12 7.48 3.31
C PHE A 637 24.21 6.48 3.72
N MET A 638 23.79 5.24 4.01
CA MET A 638 24.67 4.10 4.27
C MET A 638 24.07 2.84 3.66
N LEU A 639 24.78 2.19 2.76
CA LEU A 639 24.48 0.84 2.31
C LEU A 639 25.31 -0.15 3.12
N ALA A 640 24.68 -1.11 3.78
CA ALA A 640 25.41 -2.13 4.55
C ALA A 640 26.20 -3.09 3.65
N ASN A 641 25.75 -3.27 2.39
CA ASN A 641 26.26 -4.24 1.42
C ASN A 641 26.34 -5.68 1.97
N ASN A 642 25.47 -5.99 2.93
CA ASN A 642 25.30 -7.32 3.48
C ASN A 642 23.83 -7.51 3.85
N ALA A 643 23.23 -8.59 3.33
CA ALA A 643 21.79 -8.81 3.46
C ALA A 643 21.34 -9.36 4.84
N GLN A 644 22.27 -9.56 5.78
CA GLN A 644 21.96 -9.85 7.18
C GLN A 644 21.86 -8.59 8.05
N PHE A 645 22.12 -7.41 7.48
CA PHE A 645 21.84 -6.14 8.16
C PHE A 645 20.32 -5.91 8.24
N ILE A 646 19.82 -5.74 9.45
CA ILE A 646 18.41 -5.44 9.76
C ILE A 646 18.38 -4.11 10.52
N GLY A 647 18.45 -3.02 9.75
CA GLY A 647 18.36 -1.65 10.27
C GLY A 647 16.94 -1.32 10.70
N PHE A 648 16.70 -1.22 12.02
CA PHE A 648 15.33 -1.13 12.55
C PHE A 648 15.03 0.11 13.38
N SER A 649 16.02 0.70 14.04
CA SER A 649 15.84 1.93 14.83
C SER A 649 17.02 2.87 14.61
N THR A 650 16.78 4.17 14.71
CA THR A 650 17.78 5.24 14.54
C THR A 650 17.61 6.28 15.63
N GLU A 651 18.73 6.79 16.17
CA GLU A 651 18.78 7.87 17.18
C GLU A 651 19.87 8.87 16.87
N ILE A 652 19.76 10.09 17.43
CA ILE A 652 20.80 11.11 17.37
C ILE A 652 21.41 11.27 18.77
N GLY A 653 22.72 11.04 18.87
CA GLY A 653 23.45 11.10 20.13
C GLY A 653 23.84 12.52 20.58
N PRO A 654 24.36 12.66 21.81
CA PRO A 654 24.81 13.94 22.38
C PRO A 654 25.98 14.58 21.60
N ASP A 655 26.80 13.76 20.95
CA ASP A 655 27.88 14.17 20.05
C ASP A 655 27.37 14.66 18.68
N GLY A 656 26.09 14.45 18.38
CA GLY A 656 25.44 14.79 17.12
C GLY A 656 25.62 13.76 16.02
N ALA A 657 26.18 12.58 16.30
CA ALA A 657 26.24 11.46 15.37
C ALA A 657 24.87 10.75 15.24
N VAL A 658 24.68 10.05 14.13
CA VAL A 658 23.53 9.17 13.90
C VAL A 658 23.90 7.77 14.35
N TYR A 659 23.05 7.14 15.15
CA TYR A 659 23.23 5.78 15.64
C TYR A 659 22.13 4.91 15.05
N THR A 660 22.48 3.75 14.52
CA THR A 660 21.51 2.81 13.91
C THR A 660 21.67 1.44 14.54
N LEU A 661 20.53 0.88 14.95
CA LEU A 661 20.41 -0.46 15.49
C LEU A 661 20.31 -1.47 14.34
N ASP A 662 21.16 -2.48 14.40
CA ASP A 662 21.15 -3.67 13.54
C ASP A 662 20.85 -4.91 14.38
N TRP A 663 19.71 -5.55 14.13
CA TRP A 663 19.37 -6.81 14.81
C TRP A 663 20.32 -7.95 14.39
N HIS A 664 20.86 -7.87 13.18
CA HIS A 664 21.77 -8.83 12.57
C HIS A 664 21.25 -10.27 12.55
N ASP A 665 20.35 -10.58 11.61
CA ASP A 665 19.80 -11.92 11.41
C ASP A 665 19.57 -12.21 9.91
N ALA A 666 19.47 -13.49 9.54
CA ALA A 666 19.30 -13.95 8.17
C ALA A 666 17.82 -14.11 7.75
N ASP A 667 16.86 -13.77 8.61
CA ASP A 667 15.41 -13.79 8.32
C ASP A 667 14.76 -12.44 8.67
N ILE A 668 14.80 -11.55 7.68
CA ILE A 668 14.53 -10.11 7.80
C ILE A 668 13.04 -9.74 7.99
N CYS A 669 12.14 -10.71 8.11
CA CYS A 669 10.69 -10.50 8.26
C CYS A 669 10.05 -11.33 9.39
N GLY A 670 10.87 -11.93 10.27
CA GLY A 670 10.38 -12.56 11.50
C GLY A 670 9.59 -13.85 11.27
N ILE A 671 9.90 -14.59 10.20
CA ILE A 671 9.35 -15.96 10.01
C ILE A 671 9.94 -16.87 11.10
N SER A 672 11.23 -16.72 11.38
CA SER A 672 11.94 -17.39 12.46
C SER A 672 13.17 -16.58 12.84
N VAL A 673 13.53 -16.53 14.11
CA VAL A 673 14.85 -16.06 14.52
C VAL A 673 15.86 -17.18 14.31
N ARG A 674 16.91 -16.94 13.52
CA ARG A 674 17.95 -17.96 13.28
C ARG A 674 19.12 -17.83 14.24
N THR A 675 19.43 -16.60 14.65
CA THR A 675 20.59 -16.29 15.49
C THR A 675 20.16 -15.38 16.63
N LYS A 676 19.97 -15.92 17.83
CA LYS A 676 19.55 -15.12 18.99
C LYS A 676 20.71 -14.34 19.62
N ASP A 677 21.96 -14.76 19.41
CA ASP A 677 23.12 -14.23 20.15
C ASP A 677 23.81 -13.04 19.43
N THR A 678 23.09 -12.35 18.55
CA THR A 678 23.62 -11.31 17.66
C THR A 678 22.89 -9.99 17.87
N GLY A 679 23.57 -8.88 17.62
CA GLY A 679 22.95 -7.56 17.68
C GLY A 679 23.99 -6.45 17.80
N ARG A 680 23.76 -5.34 17.11
CA ARG A 680 24.75 -4.28 16.95
C ARG A 680 24.10 -2.90 16.98
N VAL A 681 24.90 -1.91 17.37
CA VAL A 681 24.61 -0.49 17.17
C VAL A 681 25.81 0.11 16.44
N PHE A 682 25.56 0.70 15.29
CA PHE A 682 26.57 1.42 14.52
C PHE A 682 26.45 2.92 14.78
N ARG A 683 27.59 3.59 14.96
CA ARG A 683 27.71 5.03 15.03
C ARG A 683 28.19 5.55 13.68
N ILE A 684 27.46 6.50 13.09
CA ILE A 684 27.76 7.13 11.81
C ILE A 684 27.98 8.62 12.04
N ALA A 685 29.20 9.07 11.73
CA ALA A 685 29.65 10.44 12.02
C ALA A 685 30.40 11.02 10.81
N PRO A 686 30.43 12.36 10.66
CA PRO A 686 31.30 12.99 9.67
C PRO A 686 32.76 12.80 10.09
N LYS A 687 33.65 12.66 9.11
CA LYS A 687 35.10 12.60 9.32
C LYS A 687 35.64 13.83 10.08
N THR A 688 34.97 14.97 9.91
CA THR A 688 35.19 16.19 10.67
C THR A 688 33.88 16.66 11.28
N SER A 689 33.74 16.60 12.60
CA SER A 689 32.55 17.08 13.29
C SER A 689 32.48 18.60 13.31
N HIS A 690 31.31 19.16 12.98
CA HIS A 690 31.00 20.58 13.13
C HIS A 690 30.52 20.94 14.55
N ALA A 691 30.31 19.94 15.41
CA ALA A 691 29.74 20.14 16.73
C ALA A 691 30.70 20.90 17.65
N LYS A 692 30.19 21.91 18.33
CA LYS A 692 31.01 22.69 19.28
C LYS A 692 31.13 21.95 20.61
N ASN A 693 32.36 21.74 21.08
CA ASN A 693 32.63 21.18 22.39
C ASN A 693 32.65 22.28 23.45
N TRP A 694 31.49 22.62 24.01
CA TRP A 694 31.33 23.57 25.10
C TRP A 694 31.37 22.87 26.46
N GLU A 695 31.73 23.62 27.51
CA GLU A 695 31.84 23.09 28.87
C GLU A 695 30.48 22.55 29.36
N GLY A 696 30.44 21.25 29.66
CA GLY A 696 29.22 20.58 30.10
C GLY A 696 28.43 19.85 29.01
N ARG A 697 28.91 19.80 27.74
CA ARG A 697 28.22 19.09 26.64
C ARG A 697 27.88 17.64 26.96
N TYR A 698 28.82 16.97 27.60
CA TYR A 698 28.74 15.56 27.97
C TYR A 698 28.66 15.38 29.50
N ALA A 699 28.25 16.42 30.22
CA ALA A 699 28.02 16.30 31.65
C ALA A 699 26.65 15.68 31.92
N ASP A 700 26.44 15.24 33.16
CA ASP A 700 25.12 14.89 33.65
C ASP A 700 24.22 16.14 33.68
N LEU A 701 23.31 16.25 32.72
CA LEU A 701 22.46 17.43 32.57
C LEU A 701 21.54 17.63 33.78
N GLN A 702 21.21 16.57 34.55
CA GLN A 702 20.38 16.70 35.74
C GLN A 702 21.07 17.47 36.87
N THR A 703 22.40 17.55 36.85
CA THR A 703 23.17 18.29 37.85
C THR A 703 23.30 19.78 37.53
N LEU A 704 22.97 20.20 36.31
CA LEU A 704 23.08 21.58 35.87
C LEU A 704 22.03 22.49 36.55
N ARG A 705 22.41 23.72 36.88
CA ARG A 705 21.46 24.72 37.42
C ARG A 705 20.41 25.10 36.35
N ASP A 706 19.22 25.51 36.78
CA ASP A 706 18.12 25.88 35.86
C ASP A 706 18.55 26.91 34.80
N GLU A 707 19.37 27.90 35.18
CA GLU A 707 19.93 28.90 34.26
C GLU A 707 20.64 28.26 33.05
N TYR A 708 21.39 27.18 33.26
CA TYR A 708 22.07 26.46 32.19
C TYR A 708 21.07 25.65 31.35
N LEU A 709 20.09 24.99 31.98
CA LEU A 709 19.05 24.24 31.27
C LEU A 709 18.17 25.14 30.39
N VAL A 710 17.88 26.36 30.85
CA VAL A 710 17.19 27.39 30.06
C VAL A 710 18.04 27.79 28.86
N ASN A 711 19.34 28.04 29.06
CA ASN A 711 20.26 28.36 27.96
C ASN A 711 20.38 27.22 26.93
N LEU A 712 20.22 25.95 27.33
CA LEU A 712 20.21 24.83 26.39
C LEU A 712 19.02 24.86 25.41
N GLN A 713 17.96 25.63 25.66
CA GLN A 713 16.92 25.87 24.65
C GLN A 713 17.48 26.61 23.42
N LEU A 714 18.60 27.32 23.56
CA LEU A 714 19.33 28.01 22.50
C LEU A 714 20.41 27.12 21.83
N SER A 715 20.55 25.87 22.25
CA SER A 715 21.55 24.94 21.70
C SER A 715 21.26 24.65 20.23
N GLU A 716 22.33 24.61 19.41
CA GLU A 716 22.27 24.13 18.02
C GLU A 716 21.95 22.62 17.94
N SER A 717 22.13 21.89 19.04
CA SER A 717 21.78 20.48 19.18
C SER A 717 20.45 20.32 19.91
N ALA A 718 19.44 19.84 19.19
CA ALA A 718 18.11 19.62 19.74
C ALA A 718 18.08 18.54 20.83
N TRP A 719 19.02 17.58 20.84
CA TRP A 719 19.16 16.60 21.91
C TRP A 719 19.26 17.30 23.28
N HIS A 720 20.16 18.27 23.41
CA HIS A 720 20.35 19.03 24.64
C HIS A 720 19.10 19.84 25.02
N ALA A 721 18.46 20.49 24.06
CA ALA A 721 17.25 21.28 24.30
C ALA A 721 16.07 20.41 24.77
N ARG A 722 15.91 19.21 24.17
CA ARG A 722 14.88 18.22 24.52
C ARG A 722 15.12 17.65 25.92
N ARG A 723 16.34 17.18 26.23
CA ARG A 723 16.70 16.68 27.57
C ARG A 723 16.50 17.75 28.65
N ALA A 724 17.01 18.96 28.42
CA ALA A 724 16.85 20.07 29.35
C ALA A 724 15.38 20.38 29.66
N ARG A 725 14.49 20.24 28.67
CA ARG A 725 13.05 20.46 28.87
C ARG A 725 12.40 19.40 29.74
N VAL A 726 12.73 18.12 29.53
CA VAL A 726 12.24 17.02 30.38
C VAL A 726 12.73 17.19 31.82
N ILE A 727 13.98 17.62 32.01
CA ILE A 727 14.53 17.92 33.35
C ILE A 727 13.79 19.08 34.00
N LEU A 728 13.57 20.18 33.28
CA LEU A 728 12.82 21.34 33.79
C LEU A 728 11.37 20.97 34.14
N GLN A 729 10.72 20.15 33.32
CA GLN A 729 9.39 19.61 33.61
C GLN A 729 9.41 18.81 34.93
N ASN A 730 10.38 17.91 35.10
CA ASN A 730 10.53 17.15 36.34
C ASN A 730 10.74 18.04 37.56
N ARG A 731 11.61 19.05 37.43
CA ARG A 731 11.87 20.01 38.52
C ARG A 731 10.64 20.81 38.89
N SER A 732 9.80 21.17 37.90
CA SER A 732 8.52 21.84 38.15
C SER A 732 7.58 20.94 38.96
N LEU A 733 7.47 19.67 38.58
CA LEU A 733 6.63 18.68 39.29
C LEU A 733 7.05 18.49 40.75
N LYS A 734 8.35 18.50 41.00
CA LYS A 734 8.90 18.41 42.36
C LYS A 734 8.83 19.72 43.15
N GLY A 735 8.39 20.83 42.53
CA GLY A 735 8.42 22.15 43.15
C GLY A 735 9.83 22.67 43.43
N SER A 736 10.81 22.23 42.64
CA SER A 736 12.25 22.47 42.84
C SER A 736 12.88 23.45 41.85
N LEU A 737 12.08 24.05 40.97
CA LEU A 737 12.54 25.10 40.06
C LEU A 737 12.97 26.36 40.83
N ASN A 738 14.07 26.97 40.39
CA ASN A 738 14.49 28.29 40.84
C ASN A 738 13.45 29.33 40.43
N SER A 739 13.21 30.31 41.31
CA SER A 739 12.24 31.39 41.10
C SER A 739 12.52 32.26 39.87
N THR A 740 13.76 32.29 39.35
CA THR A 740 14.13 33.07 38.15
C THR A 740 13.96 32.29 36.84
N THR A 741 13.64 30.99 36.88
CA THR A 741 13.60 30.13 35.70
C THR A 741 12.54 30.58 34.69
N HIS A 742 11.33 30.87 35.15
CA HIS A 742 10.24 31.32 34.29
C HIS A 742 10.54 32.68 33.67
N ASP A 743 11.14 33.61 34.42
CA ASP A 743 11.55 34.92 33.88
C ASP A 743 12.57 34.78 32.75
N ALA A 744 13.56 33.88 32.90
CA ALA A 744 14.56 33.63 31.87
C ALA A 744 13.98 32.97 30.61
N LEU A 745 13.05 32.02 30.76
CA LEU A 745 12.34 31.44 29.63
C LEU A 745 11.42 32.46 28.94
N GLN A 746 10.75 33.31 29.71
CA GLN A 746 9.90 34.38 29.20
C GLN A 746 10.71 35.41 28.42
N ASP A 747 11.93 35.73 28.86
CA ASP A 747 12.87 36.58 28.12
C ASP A 747 13.21 35.99 26.74
N ILE A 748 13.57 34.69 26.67
CA ILE A 748 13.81 34.02 25.38
C ILE A 748 12.56 34.06 24.50
N PHE A 749 11.38 33.73 25.04
CA PHE A 749 10.14 33.71 24.27
C PHE A 749 9.77 35.09 23.70
N THR A 750 10.04 36.16 24.45
CA THR A 750 9.64 37.52 24.09
C THR A 750 10.67 38.21 23.19
N ASN A 751 11.97 38.04 23.49
CA ASN A 751 13.03 38.90 22.97
C ASN A 751 13.99 38.20 22.00
N ASN A 752 13.98 36.86 21.88
CA ASN A 752 14.87 36.17 20.95
C ASN A 752 14.45 36.39 19.49
N ALA A 753 15.41 36.62 18.58
CA ALA A 753 15.11 36.84 17.17
C ALA A 753 14.79 35.54 16.39
N ASN A 754 15.21 34.37 16.90
CA ASN A 754 14.98 33.09 16.26
C ASN A 754 13.65 32.46 16.72
N GLY A 755 12.70 32.28 15.79
CA GLY A 755 11.40 31.66 16.05
C GLY A 755 11.49 30.27 16.69
N ASP A 756 12.49 29.45 16.33
CA ASP A 756 12.67 28.10 16.90
C ASP A 756 13.05 28.17 18.38
N HIS A 757 13.91 29.13 18.75
CA HIS A 757 14.27 29.34 20.15
C HIS A 757 13.09 29.86 20.95
N ARG A 758 12.26 30.73 20.36
CA ARG A 758 11.02 31.20 20.99
C ARG A 758 10.03 30.05 21.19
N LEU A 759 9.86 29.17 20.20
CA LEU A 759 9.03 27.96 20.32
C LEU A 759 9.54 27.04 21.44
N ARG A 760 10.85 26.78 21.50
CA ARG A 760 11.47 26.00 22.57
C ARG A 760 11.23 26.59 23.95
N ALA A 761 11.32 27.91 24.08
CA ALA A 761 10.97 28.61 25.32
C ALA A 761 9.47 28.53 25.65
N LEU A 762 8.58 28.71 24.67
CA LEU A 762 7.13 28.56 24.84
C LEU A 762 6.78 27.15 25.35
N TRP A 763 7.35 26.12 24.74
CA TRP A 763 7.18 24.74 25.16
C TRP A 763 7.71 24.49 26.57
N ALA A 764 8.91 24.98 26.89
CA ALA A 764 9.48 24.88 28.22
C ALA A 764 8.64 25.61 29.27
N LEU A 765 8.09 26.78 28.96
CA LEU A 765 7.14 27.48 29.82
C LEU A 765 5.86 26.67 30.02
N HIS A 766 5.31 26.05 28.97
CA HIS A 766 4.10 25.24 29.07
C HIS A 766 4.29 24.03 29.98
N VAL A 767 5.33 23.22 29.75
CA VAL A 767 5.56 21.99 30.54
C VAL A 767 5.95 22.28 31.99
N THR A 768 6.38 23.50 32.30
CA THR A 768 6.72 23.92 33.66
C THR A 768 5.62 24.75 34.33
N ASP A 769 4.44 24.89 33.71
CA ASP A 769 3.33 25.74 34.16
C ASP A 769 3.73 27.23 34.37
N GLY A 770 4.72 27.69 33.59
CA GLY A 770 5.29 29.04 33.66
C GLY A 770 4.62 30.07 32.76
N ILE A 771 3.74 29.66 31.83
CA ILE A 771 3.00 30.58 30.95
C ILE A 771 1.54 30.71 31.38
N ALA A 772 1.16 31.91 31.81
CA ALA A 772 -0.22 32.19 32.16
C ALA A 772 -1.14 32.04 30.94
N ARG A 773 -2.34 31.47 31.14
CA ARG A 773 -3.34 31.25 30.07
C ARG A 773 -3.65 32.53 29.27
N LYS A 774 -3.63 33.71 29.90
CA LYS A 774 -3.79 35.00 29.20
C LYS A 774 -2.63 35.31 28.25
N ALA A 775 -1.39 35.04 28.66
CA ALA A 775 -0.22 35.23 27.81
C ALA A 775 -0.24 34.25 26.62
N LEU A 776 -0.70 33.01 26.83
CA LEU A 776 -0.88 32.05 25.75
C LEU A 776 -1.96 32.48 24.73
N VAL A 777 -3.03 33.14 25.19
CA VAL A 777 -4.01 33.78 24.28
C VAL A 777 -3.38 34.92 23.49
N ASN A 778 -2.50 35.72 24.10
CA ASN A 778 -1.80 36.78 23.37
C ASN A 778 -0.85 36.23 22.30
N ALA A 779 -0.28 35.04 22.51
CA ALA A 779 0.58 34.37 21.53
C ALA A 779 -0.17 33.99 20.22
N LEU A 780 -1.51 34.04 20.20
CA LEU A 780 -2.31 33.90 18.98
C LEU A 780 -2.18 35.10 18.03
N GLU A 781 -1.54 36.19 18.46
CA GLU A 781 -1.27 37.38 17.64
C GLU A 781 0.22 37.50 17.27
N ASP A 782 1.02 36.47 17.56
CA ASP A 782 2.45 36.47 17.27
C ASP A 782 2.73 36.59 15.77
N PRO A 783 3.79 37.29 15.32
CA PRO A 783 4.16 37.33 13.90
C PRO A 783 4.55 35.95 13.35
N ASP A 784 5.10 35.05 14.17
CA ASP A 784 5.50 33.71 13.72
C ASP A 784 4.29 32.77 13.67
N GLU A 785 4.04 32.20 12.48
CA GLU A 785 2.91 31.29 12.24
C GLU A 785 2.93 30.04 13.14
N TYR A 786 4.11 29.54 13.49
CA TYR A 786 4.25 28.35 14.32
C TYR A 786 4.03 28.65 15.79
N VAL A 787 4.36 29.86 16.26
CA VAL A 787 3.99 30.30 17.61
C VAL A 787 2.48 30.39 17.73
N ARG A 788 1.79 30.94 16.72
CA ARG A 788 0.31 30.98 16.67
C ARG A 788 -0.27 29.56 16.63
N ALA A 789 0.27 28.68 15.79
CA ALA A 789 -0.16 27.28 15.66
C ALA A 789 -0.03 26.52 17.00
N TRP A 790 1.13 26.59 17.65
CA TRP A 790 1.33 25.95 18.95
C TRP A 790 0.45 26.56 20.04
N ALA A 791 0.24 27.88 20.05
CA ALA A 791 -0.69 28.50 20.98
C ALA A 791 -2.11 27.92 20.84
N ILE A 792 -2.58 27.65 19.62
CA ILE A 792 -3.86 26.95 19.37
C ILE A 792 -3.83 25.55 20.01
N GLN A 793 -2.82 24.73 19.70
CA GLN A 793 -2.73 23.36 20.21
C GLN A 793 -2.67 23.30 21.74
N LEU A 794 -1.85 24.15 22.37
CA LEU A 794 -1.69 24.22 23.82
C LEU A 794 -2.96 24.72 24.52
N LEU A 795 -3.68 25.71 23.95
CA LEU A 795 -4.98 26.16 24.48
C LEU A 795 -6.07 25.09 24.38
N CYS A 796 -5.98 24.21 23.37
CA CYS A 796 -6.91 23.12 23.15
C CYS A 796 -6.52 21.82 23.86
N GLU A 797 -5.37 21.76 24.55
CA GLU A 797 -4.86 20.53 25.16
C GLU A 797 -5.86 19.89 26.12
N ASP A 798 -6.59 20.68 26.90
CA ASP A 798 -7.59 20.18 27.86
C ASP A 798 -9.02 20.13 27.29
N LYS A 799 -9.19 20.24 25.96
CA LYS A 799 -10.48 20.25 25.24
C LYS A 799 -11.47 21.32 25.72
N ASN A 800 -10.98 22.36 26.39
CA ASN A 800 -11.78 23.43 26.96
C ASN A 800 -11.07 24.81 26.84
N PRO A 801 -10.80 25.28 25.61
CA PRO A 801 -10.16 26.57 25.42
C PRO A 801 -11.06 27.72 25.92
N PRO A 802 -10.46 28.77 26.53
CA PRO A 802 -11.23 29.89 27.09
C PRO A 802 -11.99 30.64 26.00
N LYS A 803 -13.09 31.31 26.37
CA LYS A 803 -13.94 32.08 25.43
C LYS A 803 -13.14 33.11 24.60
N ALA A 804 -12.12 33.73 25.21
CA ALA A 804 -11.23 34.65 24.52
C ALA A 804 -10.44 33.97 23.38
N ALA A 805 -9.92 32.76 23.62
CA ALA A 805 -9.26 31.95 22.61
C ALA A 805 -10.23 31.56 21.49
N ARG A 806 -11.41 31.02 21.82
CA ARG A 806 -12.43 30.65 20.81
C ARG A 806 -12.83 31.84 19.91
N LYS A 807 -12.98 33.03 20.49
CA LYS A 807 -13.25 34.26 19.72
C LYS A 807 -12.08 34.59 18.78
N GLN A 808 -10.84 34.46 19.26
CA GLN A 808 -9.65 34.70 18.45
C GLN A 808 -9.48 33.65 17.35
N PHE A 809 -9.76 32.37 17.64
CA PHE A 809 -9.76 31.30 16.64
C PHE A 809 -10.70 31.59 15.48
N ALA A 810 -11.93 32.05 15.76
CA ALA A 810 -12.88 32.43 14.71
C ALA A 810 -12.39 33.63 13.89
N LYS A 811 -11.69 34.59 14.51
CA LYS A 811 -11.07 35.72 13.81
C LYS A 811 -9.92 35.24 12.91
N MET A 812 -9.01 34.44 13.45
CA MET A 812 -7.88 33.87 12.70
C MET A 812 -8.34 32.97 11.56
N ALA A 813 -9.38 32.17 11.76
CA ALA A 813 -9.97 31.33 10.71
C ALA A 813 -10.48 32.12 9.50
N LYS A 814 -10.70 33.43 9.66
CA LYS A 814 -11.15 34.34 8.61
C LYS A 814 -10.00 35.16 8.00
N GLU A 815 -9.00 35.50 8.81
CA GLU A 815 -8.03 36.56 8.51
C GLU A 815 -6.59 36.04 8.37
N ASP A 816 -6.25 34.86 8.91
CA ASP A 816 -4.88 34.35 8.91
C ASP A 816 -4.51 33.74 7.56
N GLU A 817 -3.48 34.29 6.93
CA GLU A 817 -2.99 33.88 5.61
C GLU A 817 -2.20 32.56 5.66
N SER A 818 -1.72 32.13 6.85
CA SER A 818 -0.93 30.91 6.97
C SER A 818 -1.78 29.64 6.86
N PRO A 819 -1.48 28.73 5.91
CA PRO A 819 -2.12 27.42 5.86
C PRO A 819 -1.75 26.53 7.07
N VAL A 820 -0.61 26.79 7.74
CA VAL A 820 -0.25 26.08 8.98
C VAL A 820 -1.19 26.47 10.11
N VAL A 821 -1.47 27.77 10.27
CA VAL A 821 -2.42 28.23 11.29
C VAL A 821 -3.82 27.70 11.02
N ARG A 822 -4.28 27.74 9.76
CA ARG A 822 -5.59 27.18 9.36
C ARG A 822 -5.67 25.67 9.59
N LEU A 823 -4.59 24.92 9.36
CA LEU A 823 -4.50 23.50 9.71
C LEU A 823 -4.69 23.25 11.20
N TYR A 824 -4.03 24.01 12.06
CA TYR A 824 -4.16 23.88 13.51
C TYR A 824 -5.56 24.29 14.00
N LEU A 825 -6.20 25.29 13.36
CA LEU A 825 -7.60 25.63 13.62
C LEU A 825 -8.56 24.51 13.19
N ALA A 826 -8.32 23.87 12.03
CA ALA A 826 -9.10 22.73 11.56
C ALA A 826 -8.96 21.53 12.52
N SER A 827 -7.74 21.21 12.95
CA SER A 827 -7.47 20.20 13.98
C SER A 827 -8.17 20.55 15.31
N ALA A 828 -8.10 21.81 15.73
CA ALA A 828 -8.70 22.28 16.98
C ALA A 828 -10.21 22.07 17.05
N LEU A 829 -10.94 22.05 15.92
CA LEU A 829 -12.38 21.78 15.90
C LEU A 829 -12.74 20.50 16.67
N GLN A 830 -11.95 19.44 16.54
CA GLN A 830 -12.16 18.16 17.21
C GLN A 830 -11.93 18.23 18.74
N ARG A 831 -11.33 19.32 19.22
CA ARG A 831 -11.06 19.60 20.64
C ARG A 831 -11.96 20.69 21.21
N LEU A 832 -13.01 21.08 20.49
CA LEU A 832 -14.04 22.00 20.93
C LEU A 832 -15.36 21.27 21.21
N ALA A 833 -16.16 21.85 22.10
CA ALA A 833 -17.58 21.54 22.21
C ALA A 833 -18.26 21.72 20.85
N LEU A 834 -19.28 20.90 20.56
CA LEU A 834 -19.90 20.81 19.23
C LEU A 834 -20.43 22.18 18.75
N GLU A 835 -21.07 22.94 19.61
CA GLU A 835 -21.62 24.27 19.32
C GLU A 835 -20.56 25.33 18.99
N ASP A 836 -19.34 25.16 19.48
CA ASP A 836 -18.22 26.10 19.30
C ASP A 836 -17.46 25.90 17.98
N ARG A 837 -17.79 24.85 17.23
CA ARG A 837 -17.13 24.53 15.96
C ARG A 837 -17.61 25.43 14.81
N TRP A 838 -18.90 25.81 14.81
CA TRP A 838 -19.50 26.58 13.73
C TRP A 838 -18.81 27.92 13.41
N PRO A 839 -18.46 28.78 14.39
CA PRO A 839 -17.85 30.07 14.09
C PRO A 839 -16.49 29.96 13.37
N ILE A 840 -15.74 28.90 13.65
CA ILE A 840 -14.43 28.66 13.05
C ILE A 840 -14.61 28.00 11.68
N ALA A 841 -15.41 26.94 11.60
CA ALA A 841 -15.67 26.22 10.35
C ALA A 841 -16.26 27.13 9.25
N ASN A 842 -17.18 28.03 9.61
CA ASN A 842 -17.79 28.99 8.68
C ASN A 842 -16.78 29.92 7.99
N HIS A 843 -15.61 30.11 8.57
CA HIS A 843 -14.55 30.92 7.99
C HIS A 843 -13.52 30.06 7.25
N LEU A 844 -13.10 28.93 7.84
CA LEU A 844 -12.15 28.02 7.20
C LEU A 844 -12.63 27.51 5.83
N VAL A 845 -13.92 27.19 5.68
CA VAL A 845 -14.45 26.71 4.38
C VAL A 845 -14.38 27.76 3.26
N THR A 846 -14.12 29.03 3.57
CA THR A 846 -14.12 30.12 2.57
C THR A 846 -12.78 30.32 1.87
N HIS A 847 -11.71 29.68 2.34
CA HIS A 847 -10.38 29.71 1.73
C HIS A 847 -10.31 28.77 0.52
N GLU A 848 -10.44 29.33 -0.68
CA GLU A 848 -10.39 28.58 -1.94
C GLU A 848 -9.02 27.92 -2.16
N GLU A 849 -7.95 28.57 -1.70
CA GLU A 849 -6.58 28.07 -1.77
C GLU A 849 -6.37 26.74 -1.02
N ASP A 850 -7.23 26.44 -0.04
CA ASP A 850 -7.16 25.22 0.75
C ASP A 850 -7.86 24.04 0.07
N ALA A 851 -8.60 24.25 -1.03
CA ALA A 851 -9.37 23.20 -1.69
C ALA A 851 -8.50 22.03 -2.19
N GLY A 852 -7.28 22.35 -2.66
CA GLY A 852 -6.27 21.38 -3.09
C GLY A 852 -5.26 20.99 -2.00
N ASP A 853 -5.39 21.52 -0.78
CA ASP A 853 -4.43 21.24 0.29
C ASP A 853 -4.49 19.77 0.73
N HIS A 854 -3.31 19.25 1.08
CA HIS A 854 -3.15 17.85 1.45
C HIS A 854 -3.96 17.49 2.71
N ASN A 855 -3.98 18.35 3.73
CA ASN A 855 -4.52 18.07 5.06
C ASN A 855 -5.84 18.80 5.36
N ILE A 856 -5.92 20.12 5.08
CA ILE A 856 -6.96 21.01 5.59
C ILE A 856 -8.39 20.53 5.26
N PRO A 857 -8.73 20.18 4.01
CA PRO A 857 -10.08 19.72 3.68
C PRO A 857 -10.54 18.52 4.51
N LYS A 858 -9.62 17.61 4.83
CA LYS A 858 -9.90 16.37 5.56
C LYS A 858 -10.04 16.64 7.05
N LEU A 859 -9.12 17.39 7.66
CA LEU A 859 -9.25 17.76 9.07
C LEU A 859 -10.47 18.64 9.34
N LEU A 860 -10.77 19.55 8.41
CA LEU A 860 -11.99 20.36 8.48
C LEU A 860 -13.23 19.46 8.45
N TRP A 861 -13.27 18.49 7.53
CA TRP A 861 -14.33 17.49 7.49
C TRP A 861 -14.46 16.71 8.80
N TYR A 862 -13.37 16.11 9.31
CA TYR A 862 -13.38 15.35 10.57
C TYR A 862 -13.83 16.21 11.76
N GLY A 863 -13.50 17.50 11.74
CA GLY A 863 -13.94 18.48 12.73
C GLY A 863 -15.44 18.76 12.68
N ILE A 864 -16.05 18.85 11.49
CA ILE A 864 -17.46 19.24 11.35
C ILE A 864 -18.42 18.07 11.19
N GLU A 865 -17.95 16.88 10.84
CA GLU A 865 -18.84 15.74 10.57
C GLU A 865 -19.88 15.50 11.68
N PRO A 866 -19.52 15.50 12.98
CA PRO A 866 -20.49 15.25 14.04
C PRO A 866 -21.62 16.28 14.14
N ILE A 867 -21.39 17.52 13.69
CA ILE A 867 -22.38 18.61 13.78
C ILE A 867 -23.25 18.74 12.53
N VAL A 868 -22.91 18.03 11.45
CA VAL A 868 -23.66 18.07 10.18
C VAL A 868 -25.03 17.42 10.34
N ALA A 869 -25.07 16.20 10.89
CA ALA A 869 -26.31 15.46 11.10
C ALA A 869 -27.22 16.15 12.13
N ASP A 870 -26.63 16.73 13.18
CA ASP A 870 -27.39 17.39 14.25
C ASP A 870 -28.07 18.70 13.82
N ASN A 871 -27.57 19.38 12.77
CA ASN A 871 -28.09 20.69 12.34
C ASN A 871 -28.09 20.85 10.80
N PRO A 872 -29.02 20.20 10.08
CA PRO A 872 -29.06 20.19 8.61
C PRO A 872 -29.10 21.58 7.96
N ASP A 873 -29.91 22.50 8.48
CA ASP A 873 -30.01 23.87 7.96
C ASP A 873 -28.68 24.65 8.08
N GLN A 874 -27.97 24.51 9.20
CA GLN A 874 -26.65 25.15 9.37
C GLN A 874 -25.60 24.48 8.48
N ALA A 875 -25.64 23.15 8.35
CA ALA A 875 -24.73 22.42 7.47
C ALA A 875 -24.92 22.82 6.00
N LEU A 876 -26.16 22.95 5.53
CA LEU A 876 -26.46 23.42 4.17
C LEU A 876 -26.06 24.88 3.96
N LYS A 877 -26.18 25.75 4.99
CA LYS A 877 -25.64 27.12 4.94
C LYS A 877 -24.12 27.14 4.83
N LEU A 878 -23.43 26.25 5.54
CA LEU A 878 -21.98 26.08 5.43
C LEU A 878 -21.59 25.60 4.03
N ALA A 879 -22.31 24.61 3.49
CA ALA A 879 -22.12 24.09 2.14
C ALA A 879 -22.22 25.18 1.06
N GLY A 880 -23.24 26.06 1.15
CA GLY A 880 -23.39 27.21 0.24
C GLY A 880 -22.31 28.29 0.36
N ARG A 881 -21.55 28.31 1.46
CA ARG A 881 -20.42 29.24 1.66
C ARG A 881 -19.08 28.63 1.28
N SER A 882 -19.00 27.30 1.25
CA SER A 882 -17.76 26.58 1.07
C SER A 882 -17.17 26.82 -0.32
N ARG A 883 -15.88 27.14 -0.35
CA ARG A 883 -15.02 27.14 -1.53
C ARG A 883 -14.19 25.86 -1.63
N ILE A 884 -14.41 24.90 -0.72
CA ILE A 884 -13.78 23.58 -0.70
C ILE A 884 -14.82 22.55 -1.17
N PRO A 885 -14.73 22.06 -2.43
CA PRO A 885 -15.77 21.23 -3.03
C PRO A 885 -16.04 19.92 -2.29
N THR A 886 -14.98 19.28 -1.80
CA THR A 886 -15.06 18.01 -1.07
C THR A 886 -15.88 18.14 0.21
N VAL A 887 -15.75 19.25 0.94
CA VAL A 887 -16.53 19.53 2.15
C VAL A 887 -18.01 19.66 1.81
N THR A 888 -18.37 20.36 0.73
CA THR A 888 -19.76 20.49 0.27
C THR A 888 -20.36 19.13 -0.11
N GLN A 889 -19.60 18.31 -0.83
CA GLN A 889 -20.01 16.95 -1.20
C GLN A 889 -20.18 16.07 0.04
N HIS A 890 -19.25 16.13 1.00
CA HIS A 890 -19.32 15.36 2.24
C HIS A 890 -20.48 15.79 3.15
N ILE A 891 -20.82 17.08 3.19
CA ILE A 891 -22.03 17.55 3.89
C ILE A 891 -23.28 16.89 3.29
N ALA A 892 -23.44 16.93 1.96
CA ALA A 892 -24.59 16.30 1.30
C ALA A 892 -24.64 14.78 1.51
N ARG A 893 -23.47 14.12 1.46
CA ARG A 893 -23.34 12.69 1.77
C ARG A 893 -23.78 12.39 3.20
N ARG A 894 -23.30 13.16 4.19
CA ARG A 894 -23.63 12.95 5.60
C ARG A 894 -25.09 13.22 5.93
N LEU A 895 -25.71 14.21 5.30
CA LEU A 895 -27.15 14.45 5.42
C LEU A 895 -27.97 13.30 4.81
N THR A 896 -27.48 12.72 3.71
CA THR A 896 -28.08 11.52 3.11
C THR A 896 -27.98 10.32 4.05
N ASP A 897 -26.80 10.11 4.67
CA ASP A 897 -26.57 9.08 5.68
C ASP A 897 -27.38 9.32 6.96
N ALA A 898 -27.81 10.56 7.23
CA ALA A 898 -28.64 10.94 8.37
C ALA A 898 -30.15 10.95 8.06
N ASP A 899 -30.59 10.56 6.85
CA ASP A 899 -31.98 10.64 6.37
C ASP A 899 -32.57 12.05 6.21
N GLU A 900 -31.72 13.08 6.13
CA GLU A 900 -32.11 14.49 5.98
C GLU A 900 -32.30 14.87 4.50
N LEU A 901 -32.97 14.00 3.74
CA LEU A 901 -33.18 14.13 2.29
C LEU A 901 -34.09 15.31 1.88
N PRO A 902 -35.20 15.64 2.58
CA PRO A 902 -36.08 16.72 2.16
C PRO A 902 -35.37 18.07 2.07
N ASP A 903 -34.60 18.43 3.10
CA ASP A 903 -33.86 19.71 3.15
C ASP A 903 -32.75 19.76 2.10
N LEU A 904 -32.04 18.65 1.90
CA LEU A 904 -31.01 18.51 0.86
C LEU A 904 -31.60 18.70 -0.55
N VAL A 905 -32.71 18.04 -0.86
CA VAL A 905 -33.38 18.17 -2.17
C VAL A 905 -33.92 19.58 -2.39
N ASP A 906 -34.47 20.21 -1.35
CA ASP A 906 -34.92 21.61 -1.41
C ASP A 906 -33.75 22.55 -1.73
N ARG A 907 -32.57 22.29 -1.17
CA ARG A 907 -31.36 23.07 -1.44
C ARG A 907 -30.85 22.87 -2.87
N ILE A 908 -30.81 21.63 -3.36
CA ILE A 908 -30.41 21.26 -4.74
C ILE A 908 -31.24 22.02 -5.77
N GLY A 909 -32.55 22.14 -5.54
CA GLY A 909 -33.44 22.89 -6.43
C GLY A 909 -33.16 24.39 -6.46
N ARG A 910 -32.66 24.98 -5.36
CA ARG A 910 -32.47 26.44 -5.22
C ARG A 910 -31.08 26.93 -5.60
N GLU A 911 -30.02 26.15 -5.38
CA GLU A 911 -28.63 26.63 -5.52
C GLU A 911 -27.92 26.02 -6.72
N SER A 912 -27.91 26.73 -7.86
CA SER A 912 -27.30 26.25 -9.09
C SER A 912 -25.76 26.10 -9.01
N GLU A 913 -25.06 26.93 -8.22
CA GLU A 913 -23.59 26.94 -8.19
C GLU A 913 -22.98 25.67 -7.56
N ILE A 914 -23.58 25.15 -6.49
CA ILE A 914 -23.09 23.95 -5.78
C ILE A 914 -23.92 22.70 -6.05
N ARG A 915 -24.93 22.80 -6.91
CA ARG A 915 -25.89 21.73 -7.22
C ARG A 915 -25.23 20.40 -7.53
N ASN A 916 -24.23 20.39 -8.40
CA ASN A 916 -23.55 19.16 -8.80
C ASN A 916 -22.84 18.50 -7.61
N LEU A 917 -22.20 19.28 -6.74
CA LEU A 917 -21.54 18.75 -5.55
C LEU A 917 -22.54 18.15 -4.56
N LEU A 918 -23.70 18.80 -4.38
CA LEU A 918 -24.77 18.27 -3.54
C LEU A 918 -25.37 16.98 -4.12
N LEU A 919 -25.59 16.93 -5.43
CA LEU A 919 -26.07 15.74 -6.14
C LEU A 919 -25.07 14.58 -6.05
N LEU A 920 -23.77 14.86 -6.23
CA LEU A 920 -22.71 13.86 -6.08
C LEU A 920 -22.66 13.32 -4.65
N GLY A 921 -22.70 14.19 -3.64
CA GLY A 921 -22.71 13.76 -2.24
C GLY A 921 -23.94 12.93 -1.90
N MET A 922 -25.12 13.35 -2.39
CA MET A 922 -26.35 12.60 -2.25
C MET A 922 -26.27 11.23 -2.92
N ARG A 923 -25.67 11.15 -4.11
CA ARG A 923 -25.48 9.88 -4.83
C ARG A 923 -24.58 8.97 -4.03
N ASP A 924 -23.45 9.48 -3.55
CA ASP A 924 -22.47 8.70 -2.81
C ASP A 924 -22.99 8.23 -1.45
N GLY A 925 -23.92 8.96 -0.82
CA GLY A 925 -24.60 8.53 0.41
C GLY A 925 -25.77 7.58 0.17
N LEU A 926 -26.34 7.56 -1.04
CA LEU A 926 -27.33 6.57 -1.45
C LEU A 926 -26.70 5.33 -2.10
N ASP A 927 -25.40 5.32 -2.35
CA ASP A 927 -24.72 4.17 -2.92
C ASP A 927 -24.94 2.94 -2.02
N GLY A 928 -25.26 1.80 -2.65
CA GLY A 928 -25.69 0.58 -1.94
C GLY A 928 -27.03 0.67 -1.18
N ARG A 929 -27.67 1.85 -1.11
CA ARG A 929 -28.87 2.10 -0.31
C ARG A 929 -30.17 1.87 -1.08
N ASN A 930 -30.66 0.64 -1.02
CA ASN A 930 -31.88 0.21 -1.71
C ASN A 930 -33.18 0.41 -0.90
N ASP A 931 -33.12 0.75 0.39
CA ASP A 931 -34.32 1.02 1.19
C ASP A 931 -34.82 2.47 1.05
N ALA A 932 -33.97 3.38 0.55
CA ALA A 932 -34.28 4.81 0.46
C ALA A 932 -35.45 5.09 -0.49
N LYS A 933 -36.47 5.80 0.01
CA LYS A 933 -37.58 6.32 -0.77
C LYS A 933 -37.30 7.75 -1.22
N ALA A 934 -37.75 8.10 -2.43
CA ALA A 934 -37.72 9.48 -2.88
C ALA A 934 -38.45 10.40 -1.88
N PRO A 935 -37.84 11.51 -1.44
CA PRO A 935 -38.54 12.50 -0.63
C PRO A 935 -39.65 13.17 -1.47
N GLN A 936 -40.68 13.70 -0.80
CA GLN A 936 -41.89 14.21 -1.47
C GLN A 936 -41.61 15.31 -2.51
N ASN A 937 -40.55 16.10 -2.31
CA ASN A 937 -40.12 17.17 -3.18
C ASN A 937 -39.23 16.72 -4.36
N TRP A 938 -38.76 15.46 -4.38
CA TRP A 938 -37.86 14.94 -5.42
C TRP A 938 -38.45 15.03 -6.83
N ALA A 939 -39.69 14.60 -7.02
CA ALA A 939 -40.31 14.56 -8.35
C ALA A 939 -40.33 15.94 -9.04
N LYS A 940 -40.53 17.01 -8.26
CA LYS A 940 -40.48 18.39 -8.76
C LYS A 940 -39.06 18.76 -9.19
N VAL A 941 -38.09 18.58 -8.30
CA VAL A 941 -36.68 18.94 -8.56
C VAL A 941 -36.12 18.11 -9.71
N TYR A 942 -36.35 16.81 -9.74
CA TYR A 942 -35.94 15.92 -10.84
C TYR A 942 -36.49 16.37 -12.20
N GLY A 943 -37.75 16.81 -12.26
CA GLY A 943 -38.36 17.32 -13.49
C GLY A 943 -37.61 18.52 -14.09
N GLU A 944 -37.03 19.35 -13.24
CA GLU A 944 -36.17 20.48 -13.62
C GLU A 944 -34.76 19.99 -14.00
N LEU A 945 -34.16 19.10 -13.19
CA LEU A 945 -32.80 18.59 -13.38
C LEU A 945 -32.61 17.76 -14.66
N ARG A 946 -33.59 16.92 -15.02
CA ARG A 946 -33.51 16.06 -16.23
C ARG A 946 -33.47 16.86 -17.53
N SER A 947 -33.85 18.13 -17.48
CA SER A 947 -33.84 19.06 -18.62
C SER A 947 -32.58 19.93 -18.64
N SER A 948 -31.67 19.73 -17.68
CA SER A 948 -30.39 20.44 -17.61
C SER A 948 -29.45 19.98 -18.72
N SER A 949 -28.63 20.91 -19.24
CA SER A 949 -27.58 20.62 -20.23
C SER A 949 -26.24 20.25 -19.60
N ASP A 950 -26.16 20.22 -18.27
CA ASP A 950 -24.97 19.86 -17.50
C ASP A 950 -25.09 18.45 -16.88
N GLU A 951 -24.06 18.04 -16.13
CA GLU A 951 -24.00 16.73 -15.49
C GLU A 951 -25.12 16.47 -14.46
N SER A 952 -25.85 17.50 -14.02
CA SER A 952 -26.99 17.35 -13.10
C SER A 952 -28.02 16.35 -13.63
N ALA A 953 -28.27 16.35 -14.94
CA ALA A 953 -29.27 15.48 -15.54
C ALA A 953 -28.90 14.00 -15.39
N SER A 954 -27.63 13.66 -15.61
CA SER A 954 -27.11 12.30 -15.47
C SER A 954 -27.13 11.83 -14.01
N ILE A 955 -26.65 12.67 -13.08
CA ILE A 955 -26.61 12.32 -11.66
C ILE A 955 -28.04 12.19 -11.09
N ALA A 956 -28.96 13.07 -11.48
CA ALA A 956 -30.34 13.02 -11.05
C ALA A 956 -31.09 11.78 -11.59
N LEU A 957 -30.73 11.29 -12.77
CA LEU A 957 -31.23 10.01 -13.29
C LEU A 957 -30.74 8.84 -12.40
N GLN A 958 -29.44 8.81 -12.07
CA GLN A 958 -28.86 7.78 -11.18
C GLN A 958 -29.57 7.78 -9.81
N LEU A 959 -29.76 8.96 -9.21
CA LEU A 959 -30.48 9.12 -7.95
C LEU A 959 -31.94 8.65 -8.03
N SER A 960 -32.64 8.96 -9.13
CA SER A 960 -34.03 8.51 -9.33
C SER A 960 -34.14 6.99 -9.46
N LEU A 961 -33.16 6.35 -10.10
CA LEU A 961 -33.05 4.89 -10.14
C LEU A 961 -32.83 4.32 -8.73
N GLN A 962 -31.93 4.93 -7.96
CA GLN A 962 -31.64 4.55 -6.57
C GLN A 962 -32.90 4.67 -5.68
N PHE A 963 -33.74 5.68 -5.90
CA PHE A 963 -35.03 5.81 -5.22
C PHE A 963 -36.13 4.85 -5.67
N GLY A 964 -35.89 4.05 -6.71
CA GLY A 964 -36.89 3.13 -7.25
C GLY A 964 -37.98 3.83 -8.07
N ASP A 965 -37.69 4.95 -8.71
CA ASP A 965 -38.65 5.65 -9.58
C ASP A 965 -39.11 4.76 -10.75
N ALA A 966 -40.44 4.65 -10.96
CA ALA A 966 -41.04 3.85 -12.03
C ALA A 966 -40.79 4.39 -13.43
N VAL A 967 -40.56 5.70 -13.57
CA VAL A 967 -40.20 6.32 -14.85
C VAL A 967 -38.76 5.96 -15.21
N ALA A 968 -37.85 5.98 -14.25
CA ALA A 968 -36.45 5.67 -14.48
C ALA A 968 -36.24 4.17 -14.82
N ALA A 969 -36.98 3.26 -14.17
CA ALA A 969 -36.94 1.85 -14.53
C ALA A 969 -37.43 1.56 -15.96
N ARG A 970 -38.45 2.29 -16.45
CA ARG A 970 -38.90 2.16 -17.84
C ARG A 970 -37.82 2.58 -18.83
N ALA A 971 -37.09 3.65 -18.55
CA ALA A 971 -35.98 4.10 -19.40
C ALA A 971 -34.84 3.05 -19.46
N LEU A 972 -34.56 2.33 -18.38
CA LEU A 972 -33.60 1.22 -18.40
C LEU A 972 -34.11 0.02 -19.21
N VAL A 973 -35.41 -0.28 -19.15
CA VAL A 973 -36.02 -1.31 -20.01
C VAL A 973 -35.95 -0.91 -21.48
N GLU A 974 -36.17 0.37 -21.82
CA GLU A 974 -35.98 0.88 -23.18
C GLU A 974 -34.51 0.74 -23.63
N THR A 975 -33.56 1.08 -22.75
CA THR A 975 -32.12 0.92 -23.01
C THR A 975 -31.77 -0.55 -23.29
N LEU A 976 -32.36 -1.47 -22.53
CA LEU A 976 -32.16 -2.91 -22.66
C LEU A 976 -32.74 -3.47 -23.97
N GLN A 977 -33.87 -2.94 -24.42
CA GLN A 977 -34.59 -3.38 -25.62
C GLN A 977 -34.02 -2.81 -26.93
N ASP A 978 -33.36 -1.65 -26.88
CA ASP A 978 -32.75 -1.02 -28.04
C ASP A 978 -31.34 -1.60 -28.30
N ASP A 979 -31.23 -2.34 -29.41
CA ASP A 979 -30.02 -3.05 -29.85
C ASP A 979 -28.94 -2.11 -30.39
N THR A 980 -29.24 -0.82 -30.57
CA THR A 980 -28.26 0.20 -30.95
C THR A 980 -27.45 0.71 -29.76
N ASN A 981 -27.91 0.47 -28.54
CA ASN A 981 -27.15 0.76 -27.33
C ASN A 981 -25.98 -0.22 -27.16
N ASN A 982 -24.86 0.28 -26.64
CA ASN A 982 -23.71 -0.60 -26.43
C ASN A 982 -24.01 -1.66 -25.34
N ILE A 983 -23.32 -2.79 -25.43
CA ILE A 983 -23.52 -3.94 -24.53
C ILE A 983 -23.31 -3.55 -23.05
N ALA A 984 -22.35 -2.67 -22.76
CA ALA A 984 -22.07 -2.25 -21.39
C ALA A 984 -23.25 -1.46 -20.76
N ASP A 985 -23.94 -0.63 -21.54
CA ASP A 985 -25.17 0.07 -21.12
C ASP A 985 -26.31 -0.92 -20.86
N ARG A 986 -26.48 -1.92 -21.73
CA ARG A 986 -27.51 -2.96 -21.58
C ARG A 986 -27.25 -3.85 -20.35
N GLN A 987 -26.00 -4.23 -20.11
CA GLN A 987 -25.58 -4.95 -18.89
C GLN A 987 -25.77 -4.11 -17.62
N ARG A 988 -25.48 -2.80 -17.66
CA ARG A 988 -25.78 -1.88 -16.54
C ARG A 988 -27.28 -1.77 -16.26
N ALA A 989 -28.11 -1.74 -17.31
CA ALA A 989 -29.56 -1.73 -17.16
C ALA A 989 -30.08 -2.98 -16.45
N ILE A 990 -29.59 -4.18 -16.82
CA ILE A 990 -29.93 -5.44 -16.14
C ILE A 990 -29.56 -5.37 -14.66
N ARG A 991 -28.32 -4.99 -14.33
CA ARG A 991 -27.85 -4.89 -12.94
C ARG A 991 -28.66 -3.90 -12.11
N GLY A 992 -28.92 -2.71 -12.66
CA GLY A 992 -29.71 -1.67 -11.98
C GLY A 992 -31.16 -2.08 -11.70
N LEU A 993 -31.80 -2.76 -12.65
CA LEU A 993 -33.16 -3.28 -12.47
C LEU A 993 -33.19 -4.49 -11.50
N ALA A 994 -32.21 -5.39 -11.58
CA ALA A 994 -32.11 -6.58 -10.72
C ALA A 994 -31.83 -6.23 -9.25
N ALA A 995 -30.91 -5.30 -8.99
CA ALA A 995 -30.54 -4.86 -7.64
C ALA A 995 -31.73 -4.34 -6.82
N ARG A 996 -32.78 -3.84 -7.48
CA ARG A 996 -34.01 -3.34 -6.84
C ARG A 996 -35.23 -4.18 -7.16
N LYS A 997 -35.01 -5.41 -7.66
CA LYS A 997 -36.04 -6.42 -7.93
C LYS A 997 -37.21 -5.84 -8.72
N ARG A 998 -36.88 -5.03 -9.73
CA ARG A 998 -37.86 -4.34 -10.56
C ARG A 998 -38.66 -5.38 -11.36
N GLU A 999 -39.96 -5.45 -11.09
CA GLU A 999 -40.88 -6.35 -11.80
C GLU A 999 -40.84 -6.16 -13.32
N GLU A 1000 -40.45 -4.97 -13.79
CA GLU A 1000 -40.28 -4.66 -15.20
C GLU A 1000 -39.17 -5.47 -15.91
N LEU A 1001 -38.19 -6.00 -15.17
CA LEU A 1001 -37.12 -6.84 -15.71
C LEU A 1001 -37.56 -8.30 -15.95
N LYS A 1002 -38.43 -8.85 -15.11
CA LYS A 1002 -38.82 -10.28 -15.16
C LYS A 1002 -39.25 -10.74 -16.57
N PRO A 1003 -40.10 -10.01 -17.31
CA PRO A 1003 -40.52 -10.44 -18.65
C PRO A 1003 -39.39 -10.44 -19.69
N GLN A 1004 -38.30 -9.71 -19.44
CA GLN A 1004 -37.16 -9.62 -20.36
C GLN A 1004 -36.15 -10.75 -20.12
N LEU A 1005 -36.04 -11.28 -18.90
CA LEU A 1005 -35.01 -12.24 -18.51
C LEU A 1005 -34.93 -13.45 -19.43
N VAL A 1006 -36.08 -14.04 -19.80
CA VAL A 1006 -36.11 -15.23 -20.66
C VAL A 1006 -35.46 -14.95 -22.02
N ALA A 1007 -35.76 -13.80 -22.63
CA ALA A 1007 -35.16 -13.41 -23.92
C ALA A 1007 -33.66 -13.09 -23.77
N LEU A 1008 -33.25 -12.51 -22.65
CA LEU A 1008 -31.85 -12.20 -22.38
C LEU A 1008 -30.98 -13.44 -22.14
N LEU A 1009 -31.57 -14.54 -21.65
CA LEU A 1009 -30.85 -15.82 -21.52
C LEU A 1009 -30.43 -16.39 -22.88
N ASP A 1010 -31.10 -15.98 -23.96
CA ASP A 1010 -30.79 -16.43 -25.32
C ASP A 1010 -29.75 -15.50 -26.02
N ASP A 1011 -29.38 -14.35 -25.43
CA ASP A 1011 -28.36 -13.42 -25.95
C ASP A 1011 -26.98 -13.73 -25.36
N ASP A 1012 -26.04 -14.24 -26.17
CA ASP A 1012 -24.68 -14.62 -25.75
C ASP A 1012 -23.93 -13.53 -24.98
N LEU A 1013 -24.17 -12.25 -25.28
CA LEU A 1013 -23.45 -11.11 -24.68
C LEU A 1013 -24.07 -10.63 -23.36
N LEU A 1014 -25.32 -11.01 -23.09
CA LEU A 1014 -26.09 -10.59 -21.91
C LEU A 1014 -26.47 -11.76 -20.98
N ARG A 1015 -26.31 -13.00 -21.45
CA ARG A 1015 -26.75 -14.23 -20.76
C ARG A 1015 -26.25 -14.34 -19.33
N THR A 1016 -24.94 -14.17 -19.11
CA THR A 1016 -24.33 -14.31 -17.78
C THR A 1016 -24.95 -13.32 -16.78
N GLU A 1017 -25.17 -12.06 -17.18
CA GLU A 1017 -25.82 -11.07 -16.33
C GLU A 1017 -27.32 -11.34 -16.13
N ALA A 1018 -27.98 -11.93 -17.12
CA ALA A 1018 -29.36 -12.39 -16.98
C ALA A 1018 -29.46 -13.57 -15.99
N ILE A 1019 -28.53 -14.53 -16.02
CA ILE A 1019 -28.45 -15.66 -15.06
C ILE A 1019 -28.28 -15.12 -13.63
N ARG A 1020 -27.36 -14.18 -13.43
CA ARG A 1020 -27.16 -13.54 -12.11
C ARG A 1020 -28.39 -12.79 -11.63
N ALA A 1021 -29.08 -12.08 -12.52
CA ALA A 1021 -30.30 -11.35 -12.21
C ALA A 1021 -31.48 -12.25 -11.79
N VAL A 1022 -31.54 -13.51 -12.26
CA VAL A 1022 -32.60 -14.46 -11.87
C VAL A 1022 -32.61 -14.71 -10.35
N ALA A 1023 -31.44 -14.73 -9.69
CA ALA A 1023 -31.36 -14.92 -8.24
C ALA A 1023 -32.09 -13.83 -7.44
N SER A 1024 -32.22 -12.62 -8.01
CA SER A 1024 -32.90 -11.50 -7.35
C SER A 1024 -34.43 -11.66 -7.30
N PHE A 1025 -35.02 -12.57 -8.09
CA PHE A 1025 -36.47 -12.75 -8.20
C PHE A 1025 -36.93 -14.07 -7.60
N ASP A 1026 -38.10 -14.08 -6.98
CA ASP A 1026 -38.73 -15.29 -6.40
C ASP A 1026 -39.70 -15.91 -7.39
N ASP A 1027 -39.17 -16.62 -8.38
CA ASP A 1027 -39.96 -17.21 -9.46
C ASP A 1027 -39.37 -18.55 -9.90
N THR A 1028 -39.93 -19.64 -9.37
CA THR A 1028 -39.49 -21.01 -9.66
C THR A 1028 -39.56 -21.35 -11.15
N ALA A 1029 -40.36 -20.64 -11.96
CA ALA A 1029 -40.36 -20.83 -13.41
C ALA A 1029 -39.03 -20.39 -14.05
N LEU A 1030 -38.38 -19.35 -13.53
CA LEU A 1030 -37.05 -18.94 -13.97
C LEU A 1030 -35.99 -19.98 -13.61
N ALA A 1031 -36.10 -20.59 -12.42
CA ALA A 1031 -35.21 -21.68 -12.02
C ALA A 1031 -35.33 -22.90 -12.95
N VAL A 1032 -36.55 -23.29 -13.31
CA VAL A 1032 -36.81 -24.35 -14.29
C VAL A 1032 -36.24 -23.97 -15.66
N THR A 1033 -36.44 -22.73 -16.10
CA THR A 1033 -35.95 -22.19 -17.38
C THR A 1033 -34.41 -22.28 -17.48
N LEU A 1034 -33.69 -22.02 -16.38
CA LEU A 1034 -32.24 -22.19 -16.31
C LEU A 1034 -31.82 -23.66 -16.38
N LEU A 1035 -32.51 -24.54 -15.64
CA LEU A 1035 -32.23 -25.98 -15.63
C LEU A 1035 -32.50 -26.64 -16.99
N GLU A 1036 -33.54 -26.24 -17.71
CA GLU A 1036 -33.85 -26.74 -19.06
C GLU A 1036 -32.77 -26.39 -20.09
N ARG A 1037 -32.07 -25.27 -19.90
CA ARG A 1037 -30.96 -24.84 -20.77
C ARG A 1037 -29.61 -25.36 -20.31
N TYR A 1038 -29.53 -25.98 -19.13
CA TYR A 1038 -28.27 -26.26 -18.45
C TYR A 1038 -27.26 -26.98 -19.34
N ASP A 1039 -27.67 -28.02 -20.05
CA ASP A 1039 -26.78 -28.81 -20.90
C ASP A 1039 -26.14 -28.03 -22.06
N THR A 1040 -26.82 -26.99 -22.57
CA THR A 1040 -26.36 -26.17 -23.70
C THR A 1040 -25.49 -24.98 -23.28
N LEU A 1041 -25.36 -24.73 -21.99
CA LEU A 1041 -24.60 -23.60 -21.45
C LEU A 1041 -23.09 -23.84 -21.48
N SER A 1042 -22.34 -22.74 -21.57
CA SER A 1042 -20.89 -22.73 -21.37
C SER A 1042 -20.53 -23.16 -19.93
N LEU A 1043 -19.27 -23.53 -19.68
CA LEU A 1043 -18.84 -23.91 -18.33
C LEU A 1043 -19.00 -22.76 -17.32
N GLU A 1044 -18.72 -21.53 -17.77
CA GLU A 1044 -18.87 -20.32 -16.98
C GLU A 1044 -20.34 -20.05 -16.62
N ASP A 1045 -21.23 -20.14 -17.62
CA ASP A 1045 -22.68 -19.96 -17.39
C ASP A 1045 -23.27 -21.07 -16.51
N LYS A 1046 -22.81 -22.33 -16.66
CA LYS A 1046 -23.24 -23.44 -15.78
C LYS A 1046 -22.90 -23.16 -14.32
N LEU A 1047 -21.71 -22.62 -14.05
CA LEU A 1047 -21.28 -22.27 -12.70
C LEU A 1047 -22.17 -21.17 -12.11
N GLU A 1048 -22.48 -20.13 -12.89
CA GLU A 1048 -23.38 -19.06 -12.50
C GLU A 1048 -24.81 -19.56 -12.25
N VAL A 1049 -25.31 -20.52 -13.04
CA VAL A 1049 -26.62 -21.14 -12.81
C VAL A 1049 -26.66 -21.89 -11.49
N VAL A 1050 -25.66 -22.74 -11.21
CA VAL A 1050 -25.62 -23.51 -9.95
C VAL A 1050 -25.53 -22.56 -8.76
N HIS A 1051 -24.75 -21.47 -8.86
CA HIS A 1051 -24.64 -20.46 -7.81
C HIS A 1051 -25.95 -19.70 -7.59
N ALA A 1052 -26.58 -19.20 -8.66
CA ALA A 1052 -27.85 -18.49 -8.60
C ALA A 1052 -28.95 -19.36 -7.96
N LEU A 1053 -29.03 -20.64 -8.35
CA LEU A 1053 -30.03 -21.57 -7.82
C LEU A 1053 -29.75 -21.97 -6.36
N ALA A 1054 -28.49 -22.07 -5.95
CA ALA A 1054 -28.13 -22.43 -4.57
C ALA A 1054 -28.42 -21.31 -3.56
N SER A 1055 -28.61 -20.07 -4.01
CA SER A 1055 -28.77 -18.90 -3.15
C SER A 1055 -30.13 -18.78 -2.45
N ARG A 1056 -31.11 -19.64 -2.78
CA ARG A 1056 -32.49 -19.57 -2.25
C ARG A 1056 -33.08 -20.96 -1.97
N PRO A 1057 -33.95 -21.13 -0.95
CA PRO A 1057 -34.50 -22.44 -0.58
C PRO A 1057 -35.24 -23.19 -1.72
N ASP A 1058 -36.15 -22.51 -2.42
CA ASP A 1058 -36.97 -23.14 -3.46
C ASP A 1058 -36.16 -23.48 -4.71
N TYR A 1059 -35.22 -22.60 -5.08
CA TYR A 1059 -34.30 -22.84 -6.20
C TYR A 1059 -33.28 -23.92 -5.86
N GLY A 1060 -32.78 -23.92 -4.62
CA GLY A 1060 -31.85 -24.94 -4.12
C GLY A 1060 -32.52 -26.31 -4.08
N THR A 1061 -33.81 -26.38 -3.79
CA THR A 1061 -34.60 -27.61 -3.88
C THR A 1061 -34.69 -28.10 -5.33
N ALA A 1062 -34.99 -27.21 -6.28
CA ALA A 1062 -35.02 -27.56 -7.71
C ALA A 1062 -33.64 -28.05 -8.22
N LEU A 1063 -32.56 -27.39 -7.80
CA LEU A 1063 -31.20 -27.80 -8.11
C LEU A 1063 -30.85 -29.15 -7.46
N MET A 1064 -31.24 -29.38 -6.20
CA MET A 1064 -31.07 -30.68 -5.52
C MET A 1064 -31.77 -31.81 -6.29
N ASP A 1065 -32.99 -31.59 -6.75
CA ASP A 1065 -33.73 -32.59 -7.53
C ASP A 1065 -33.12 -32.82 -8.93
N ALA A 1066 -32.59 -31.75 -9.56
CA ALA A 1066 -31.82 -31.86 -10.81
C ALA A 1066 -30.51 -32.65 -10.62
N ILE A 1067 -29.81 -32.48 -9.49
CA ILE A 1067 -28.65 -33.30 -9.13
C ILE A 1067 -29.06 -34.76 -8.91
N ARG A 1068 -30.16 -35.00 -8.17
CA ARG A 1068 -30.67 -36.35 -7.87
C ARG A 1068 -31.03 -37.12 -9.15
N SER A 1069 -31.63 -36.44 -10.12
CA SER A 1069 -32.05 -37.02 -11.40
C SER A 1069 -30.92 -37.15 -12.43
N GLY A 1070 -29.75 -36.56 -12.15
CA GLY A 1070 -28.60 -36.54 -13.06
C GLY A 1070 -28.67 -35.48 -14.16
N ALA A 1071 -29.70 -34.60 -14.16
CA ALA A 1071 -29.82 -33.48 -15.08
C ALA A 1071 -28.76 -32.40 -14.82
N VAL A 1072 -28.32 -32.25 -13.57
CA VAL A 1072 -27.11 -31.49 -13.22
C VAL A 1072 -26.06 -32.48 -12.72
N PRO A 1073 -24.94 -32.68 -13.43
CA PRO A 1073 -23.88 -33.56 -12.96
C PRO A 1073 -23.32 -33.09 -11.62
N ARG A 1074 -23.16 -34.00 -10.66
CA ARG A 1074 -22.58 -33.70 -9.33
C ARG A 1074 -21.22 -32.99 -9.42
N ARG A 1075 -20.42 -33.33 -10.42
CA ARG A 1075 -19.10 -32.73 -10.68
C ARG A 1075 -19.14 -31.24 -11.08
N ASP A 1076 -20.30 -30.73 -11.50
CA ASP A 1076 -20.50 -29.34 -11.92
C ASP A 1076 -20.89 -28.45 -10.73
N VAL A 1077 -21.04 -29.01 -9.52
CA VAL A 1077 -21.38 -28.29 -8.29
C VAL A 1077 -20.17 -28.21 -7.37
N PRO A 1078 -19.49 -27.05 -7.27
CA PRO A 1078 -18.36 -26.86 -6.37
C PRO A 1078 -18.73 -27.05 -4.90
N THR A 1079 -17.76 -27.47 -4.09
CA THR A 1079 -17.98 -27.78 -2.67
C THR A 1079 -18.44 -26.58 -1.84
N TYR A 1080 -18.01 -25.35 -2.17
CA TYR A 1080 -18.52 -24.14 -1.50
C TYR A 1080 -20.02 -23.92 -1.79
N ILE A 1081 -20.49 -24.25 -2.99
CA ILE A 1081 -21.91 -24.21 -3.34
C ILE A 1081 -22.68 -25.37 -2.69
N ALA A 1082 -22.08 -26.56 -2.59
CA ALA A 1082 -22.68 -27.68 -1.85
C ALA A 1082 -22.87 -27.36 -0.36
N ARG A 1083 -21.95 -26.62 0.26
CA ARG A 1083 -22.10 -26.09 1.63
C ARG A 1083 -23.21 -25.06 1.74
N LEU A 1084 -23.29 -24.14 0.77
CA LEU A 1084 -24.40 -23.20 0.67
C LEU A 1084 -25.75 -23.94 0.55
N LEU A 1085 -25.85 -24.94 -0.34
CA LEU A 1085 -27.04 -25.79 -0.50
C LEU A 1085 -27.39 -26.57 0.77
N LEU A 1086 -26.41 -27.12 1.49
CA LEU A 1086 -26.66 -27.79 2.77
C LEU A 1086 -27.31 -26.83 3.77
N ARG A 1087 -26.89 -25.57 3.80
CA ARG A 1087 -27.45 -24.56 4.69
C ARG A 1087 -28.82 -24.05 4.22
N VAL A 1088 -28.99 -23.88 2.91
CA VAL A 1088 -30.21 -23.33 2.28
C VAL A 1088 -31.35 -24.35 2.20
N VAL A 1089 -31.05 -25.62 1.88
CA VAL A 1089 -32.02 -26.72 1.72
C VAL A 1089 -32.09 -27.61 2.98
N GLY A 1090 -31.07 -27.56 3.83
CA GLY A 1090 -30.99 -28.32 5.07
C GLY A 1090 -30.61 -29.79 4.87
N ASN A 1091 -30.82 -30.60 5.91
CA ASN A 1091 -30.36 -31.99 5.98
C ASN A 1091 -30.85 -32.90 4.84
N ARG A 1092 -31.93 -32.54 4.15
CA ARG A 1092 -32.42 -33.28 2.96
C ARG A 1092 -31.40 -33.31 1.82
N PHE A 1093 -30.55 -32.29 1.72
CA PHE A 1093 -29.47 -32.27 0.74
C PHE A 1093 -28.45 -33.39 1.00
N MET A 1094 -28.20 -33.76 2.26
CA MET A 1094 -27.29 -34.87 2.60
C MET A 1094 -27.77 -36.23 2.09
N GLU A 1095 -29.07 -36.43 1.89
CA GLU A 1095 -29.60 -37.66 1.32
C GLU A 1095 -29.27 -37.80 -0.18
N VAL A 1096 -29.06 -36.67 -0.87
CA VAL A 1096 -28.71 -36.62 -2.30
C VAL A 1096 -27.20 -36.51 -2.50
N TRP A 1097 -26.54 -35.75 -1.64
CA TRP A 1097 -25.13 -35.39 -1.75
C TRP A 1097 -24.22 -36.27 -0.87
N GLY A 1098 -24.71 -36.85 0.23
CA GLY A 1098 -23.87 -37.45 1.26
C GLY A 1098 -23.27 -36.40 2.21
N SER A 1099 -22.34 -36.80 3.08
CA SER A 1099 -21.63 -35.87 3.97
C SER A 1099 -20.86 -34.83 3.16
N VAL A 1100 -21.16 -33.55 3.35
CA VAL A 1100 -20.41 -32.42 2.77
C VAL A 1100 -19.12 -32.17 3.57
N GLU A 1101 -18.99 -32.80 4.75
CA GLU A 1101 -18.00 -32.54 5.79
C GLU A 1101 -17.16 -33.78 6.13
N GLU A 1102 -16.86 -34.69 5.18
CA GLU A 1102 -15.89 -35.76 5.46
C GLU A 1102 -14.49 -35.17 5.69
N LEU A 1103 -14.26 -34.75 6.95
CA LEU A 1103 -12.97 -34.62 7.57
C LEU A 1103 -12.25 -35.95 7.39
N PRO A 1104 -10.98 -35.95 6.95
CA PRO A 1104 -10.19 -37.16 7.09
C PRO A 1104 -10.16 -37.52 8.58
N ASP A 1105 -10.56 -38.74 8.94
CA ASP A 1105 -10.43 -39.28 10.31
C ASP A 1105 -8.96 -39.25 10.83
N ASP A 1106 -8.02 -38.91 9.94
CA ASP A 1106 -6.60 -38.69 10.22
C ASP A 1106 -5.99 -37.75 9.14
N SER A 1107 -5.83 -36.46 9.46
CA SER A 1107 -5.25 -35.45 8.55
C SER A 1107 -3.78 -35.74 8.22
N GLU A 1108 -3.07 -36.44 9.11
CA GLU A 1108 -1.70 -36.92 8.89
C GLU A 1108 -1.69 -38.03 7.84
N ALA A 1109 -2.65 -38.97 7.90
CA ALA A 1109 -2.80 -40.01 6.88
C ALA A 1109 -3.21 -39.46 5.50
N ALA A 1110 -4.05 -38.42 5.45
CA ALA A 1110 -4.41 -37.74 4.21
C ALA A 1110 -3.22 -36.97 3.60
N PHE A 1111 -2.46 -36.27 4.45
CA PHE A 1111 -1.21 -35.63 4.05
C PHE A 1111 -0.24 -36.65 3.47
N ASP A 1112 -0.02 -37.78 4.15
CA ASP A 1112 0.85 -38.87 3.68
C ASP A 1112 0.36 -39.50 2.37
N LYS A 1113 -0.96 -39.68 2.21
CA LYS A 1113 -1.54 -40.19 0.96
C LYS A 1113 -1.22 -39.26 -0.20
N PHE A 1114 -1.58 -37.98 -0.10
CA PHE A 1114 -1.41 -37.05 -1.21
C PHE A 1114 0.05 -36.66 -1.42
N ASN A 1115 0.87 -36.63 -0.37
CA ASN A 1115 2.31 -36.47 -0.51
C ASN A 1115 2.96 -37.64 -1.27
N ARG A 1116 2.44 -38.88 -1.13
CA ARG A 1116 2.84 -40.01 -1.99
C ARG A 1116 2.37 -39.87 -3.43
N VAL A 1117 1.14 -39.38 -3.66
CA VAL A 1117 0.61 -39.12 -5.01
C VAL A 1117 1.42 -38.04 -5.74
N LEU A 1118 1.87 -37.02 -5.01
CA LEU A 1118 2.60 -35.86 -5.54
C LEU A 1118 4.13 -36.03 -5.50
N GLY A 1119 4.65 -37.01 -4.75
CA GLY A 1119 6.08 -37.24 -4.52
C GLY A 1119 6.80 -38.06 -5.61
N GLY A 1120 8.10 -38.31 -5.40
CA GLY A 1120 8.89 -39.23 -6.24
C GLY A 1120 9.08 -38.81 -7.71
N GLY A 1121 8.88 -37.53 -8.03
CA GLY A 1121 8.93 -37.01 -9.40
C GLY A 1121 7.61 -37.17 -10.18
N ALA A 1122 6.55 -37.71 -9.57
CA ALA A 1122 5.24 -37.87 -10.21
C ALA A 1122 4.65 -36.53 -10.65
N LEU A 1123 4.84 -35.45 -9.87
CA LEU A 1123 4.35 -34.12 -10.18
C LEU A 1123 4.82 -33.60 -11.55
N ALA A 1124 6.02 -34.01 -11.99
CA ALA A 1124 6.56 -33.65 -13.31
C ALA A 1124 5.79 -34.28 -14.48
N ASN A 1125 4.98 -35.32 -14.21
CA ASN A 1125 4.14 -36.00 -15.20
C ASN A 1125 2.68 -35.50 -15.18
N GLY A 1126 2.32 -34.59 -14.27
CA GLY A 1126 1.00 -33.96 -14.29
C GLY A 1126 0.83 -33.03 -15.49
N ASP A 1127 -0.38 -32.93 -16.02
CA ASP A 1127 -0.76 -32.05 -17.13
C ASP A 1127 -1.34 -30.73 -16.58
N PRO A 1128 -0.60 -29.60 -16.65
CA PRO A 1128 -1.06 -28.32 -16.13
C PRO A 1128 -2.30 -27.75 -16.87
N ARG A 1129 -2.61 -28.23 -18.08
CA ARG A 1129 -3.81 -27.77 -18.81
C ARG A 1129 -5.06 -28.37 -18.21
N GLN A 1130 -5.05 -29.68 -18.02
CA GLN A 1130 -6.11 -30.37 -17.26
C GLN A 1130 -6.13 -29.86 -15.81
N GLY A 1131 -4.97 -29.50 -15.26
CA GLY A 1131 -4.85 -28.84 -13.96
C GLY A 1131 -5.55 -27.48 -13.88
N ARG A 1132 -5.44 -26.65 -14.92
CA ARG A 1132 -6.19 -25.38 -15.02
C ARG A 1132 -7.70 -25.61 -15.05
N GLU A 1133 -8.17 -26.66 -15.72
CA GLU A 1133 -9.59 -27.02 -15.70
C GLU A 1133 -10.05 -27.45 -14.30
N VAL A 1134 -9.23 -28.18 -13.55
CA VAL A 1134 -9.50 -28.52 -12.14
C VAL A 1134 -9.48 -27.26 -11.27
N PHE A 1135 -8.50 -26.36 -11.46
CA PHE A 1135 -8.43 -25.08 -10.75
C PHE A 1135 -9.64 -24.18 -11.02
N ASN A 1136 -10.05 -24.06 -12.28
CA ASN A 1136 -11.22 -23.27 -12.67
C ASN A 1136 -12.52 -23.78 -12.02
N ARG A 1137 -12.63 -25.10 -11.82
CA ARG A 1137 -13.79 -25.71 -11.14
C ARG A 1137 -13.78 -25.52 -9.62
N HIS A 1138 -12.61 -25.49 -8.99
CA HIS A 1138 -12.50 -25.65 -7.52
C HIS A 1138 -11.86 -24.49 -6.76
N CYS A 1139 -11.03 -23.68 -7.40
CA CYS A 1139 -10.20 -22.66 -6.75
C CYS A 1139 -10.43 -21.25 -7.32
N PHE A 1140 -10.70 -21.13 -8.62
CA PHE A 1140 -10.80 -19.85 -9.35
C PHE A 1140 -11.83 -18.89 -8.77
N ALA A 1141 -12.94 -19.39 -8.23
CA ALA A 1141 -13.99 -18.53 -7.68
C ALA A 1141 -13.58 -17.71 -6.46
N CYS A 1142 -12.57 -18.19 -5.73
CA CYS A 1142 -12.08 -17.54 -4.52
C CYS A 1142 -10.68 -16.96 -4.71
N HIS A 1143 -9.85 -17.55 -5.57
CA HIS A 1143 -8.44 -17.22 -5.67
C HIS A 1143 -8.08 -16.67 -7.04
N GLN A 1144 -7.29 -15.60 -7.03
CA GLN A 1144 -6.58 -15.13 -8.20
C GLN A 1144 -5.36 -16.01 -8.48
N LEU A 1145 -5.12 -16.29 -9.75
CA LEU A 1145 -3.88 -16.87 -10.24
C LEU A 1145 -3.60 -16.28 -11.63
N TYR A 1146 -2.48 -15.56 -11.74
CA TYR A 1146 -2.09 -14.75 -12.90
C TYR A 1146 -3.06 -13.61 -13.21
N GLY A 1147 -3.59 -12.95 -12.17
CA GLY A 1147 -4.54 -11.84 -12.31
C GLY A 1147 -5.95 -12.25 -12.78
N GLU A 1148 -6.20 -13.55 -12.95
CA GLU A 1148 -7.52 -14.11 -13.25
C GLU A 1148 -8.07 -14.87 -12.04
N GLY A 1149 -9.36 -14.72 -11.76
CA GLY A 1149 -10.05 -15.38 -10.63
C GLY A 1149 -10.60 -14.40 -9.60
N GLY A 1150 -11.23 -14.94 -8.55
CA GLY A 1150 -11.93 -14.17 -7.52
C GLY A 1150 -11.01 -13.59 -6.43
N ASN A 1151 -11.51 -12.57 -5.73
CA ASN A 1151 -10.76 -11.78 -4.73
C ASN A 1151 -11.18 -12.04 -3.26
N VAL A 1152 -11.79 -13.21 -3.03
CA VAL A 1152 -12.31 -13.61 -1.71
C VAL A 1152 -11.20 -14.23 -0.85
N GLY A 1153 -10.41 -15.12 -1.44
CA GLY A 1153 -9.18 -15.67 -0.89
C GLY A 1153 -7.95 -14.90 -1.36
N PRO A 1154 -6.77 -15.19 -0.79
CA PRO A 1154 -5.52 -14.55 -1.22
C PRO A 1154 -5.20 -14.86 -2.69
N ASP A 1155 -4.59 -13.89 -3.38
CA ASP A 1155 -3.99 -14.10 -4.69
C ASP A 1155 -2.87 -15.14 -4.59
N LEU A 1156 -3.05 -16.26 -5.29
CA LEU A 1156 -2.13 -17.37 -5.28
C LEU A 1156 -0.91 -17.10 -6.15
N THR A 1157 -0.95 -16.15 -7.10
CA THR A 1157 0.16 -15.85 -8.04
C THR A 1157 1.52 -15.69 -7.35
N GLY A 1158 1.55 -15.16 -6.12
CA GLY A 1158 2.76 -14.99 -5.31
C GLY A 1158 2.92 -15.93 -4.10
N ALA A 1159 2.01 -16.88 -3.87
CA ALA A 1159 2.09 -17.84 -2.75
C ALA A 1159 3.25 -18.84 -2.95
N ASN A 1160 3.66 -19.58 -1.91
CA ASN A 1160 4.72 -20.60 -1.99
C ASN A 1160 4.25 -21.88 -2.71
N ARG A 1161 3.67 -21.74 -3.90
CA ARG A 1161 2.91 -22.78 -4.63
C ARG A 1161 3.79 -23.90 -5.18
N THR A 1162 5.08 -23.65 -5.29
CA THR A 1162 6.07 -24.66 -5.68
C THR A 1162 6.42 -25.60 -4.53
N ASP A 1163 6.09 -25.22 -3.29
CA ASP A 1163 6.22 -26.08 -2.13
C ASP A 1163 4.91 -26.88 -1.93
N VAL A 1164 4.98 -28.15 -2.33
CA VAL A 1164 3.86 -29.09 -2.24
C VAL A 1164 3.38 -29.26 -0.80
N ASN A 1165 4.29 -29.28 0.18
CA ASN A 1165 3.93 -29.47 1.60
C ASN A 1165 3.17 -28.25 2.12
N TYR A 1166 3.62 -27.05 1.75
CA TYR A 1166 2.93 -25.81 2.08
C TYR A 1166 1.51 -25.77 1.48
N LEU A 1167 1.36 -26.05 0.17
CA LEU A 1167 0.05 -26.07 -0.47
C LEU A 1167 -0.86 -27.14 0.12
N LEU A 1168 -0.33 -28.36 0.30
CA LEU A 1168 -1.10 -29.49 0.81
C LEU A 1168 -1.58 -29.23 2.24
N GLY A 1169 -0.76 -28.61 3.10
CA GLY A 1169 -1.16 -28.19 4.44
C GLY A 1169 -2.31 -27.16 4.42
N ASN A 1170 -2.23 -26.14 3.56
CA ASN A 1170 -3.30 -25.14 3.43
C ASN A 1170 -4.58 -25.72 2.79
N ILE A 1171 -4.47 -26.68 1.87
CA ILE A 1171 -5.62 -27.31 1.19
C ILE A 1171 -6.30 -28.36 2.05
N LEU A 1172 -5.55 -29.15 2.82
CA LEU A 1172 -6.10 -30.22 3.66
C LEU A 1172 -6.68 -29.69 4.97
N THR A 1173 -6.09 -28.64 5.55
CA THR A 1173 -6.54 -28.04 6.81
C THR A 1173 -6.75 -26.52 6.68
N PRO A 1174 -7.63 -26.05 5.77
CA PRO A 1174 -7.85 -24.62 5.52
C PRO A 1174 -8.44 -23.87 6.73
N SER A 1175 -9.03 -24.56 7.70
CA SER A 1175 -9.58 -23.95 8.92
C SER A 1175 -8.58 -23.87 10.07
N ALA A 1176 -7.35 -24.39 9.92
CA ALA A 1176 -6.35 -24.40 11.00
C ALA A 1176 -5.84 -22.99 11.35
N VAL A 1177 -5.80 -22.07 10.38
CA VAL A 1177 -5.41 -20.66 10.55
C VAL A 1177 -6.26 -19.78 9.63
N ILE A 1178 -7.28 -19.11 10.18
CA ILE A 1178 -8.11 -18.14 9.45
C ILE A 1178 -7.85 -16.76 10.07
N GLN A 1179 -7.41 -15.78 9.28
CA GLN A 1179 -7.38 -14.39 9.77
C GLN A 1179 -8.82 -13.86 9.86
N ASP A 1180 -9.13 -13.01 10.84
CA ASP A 1180 -10.49 -12.50 11.05
C ASP A 1180 -11.08 -11.86 9.78
N ASP A 1181 -10.25 -11.20 8.97
CA ASP A 1181 -10.62 -10.57 7.71
C ASP A 1181 -10.95 -11.57 6.58
N TYR A 1182 -10.76 -12.88 6.78
CA TYR A 1182 -11.16 -13.96 5.86
C TYR A 1182 -12.20 -14.91 6.46
N LYS A 1183 -12.75 -14.59 7.65
CA LYS A 1183 -13.82 -15.39 8.24
C LYS A 1183 -15.06 -15.33 7.34
N MET A 1184 -15.53 -16.49 6.93
CA MET A 1184 -16.79 -16.58 6.21
C MET A 1184 -17.92 -16.12 7.13
N THR A 1185 -18.79 -15.31 6.55
CA THR A 1185 -20.02 -14.83 7.14
C THR A 1185 -21.17 -15.23 6.24
N MET A 1186 -22.16 -15.91 6.80
CA MET A 1186 -23.45 -16.15 6.15
C MET A 1186 -24.43 -15.07 6.56
N VAL A 1187 -25.14 -14.52 5.57
CA VAL A 1187 -26.10 -13.43 5.73
C VAL A 1187 -27.44 -13.90 5.16
N PHE A 1188 -28.44 -14.00 6.03
CA PHE A 1188 -29.80 -14.39 5.66
C PHE A 1188 -30.63 -13.12 5.48
N THR A 1189 -31.36 -13.01 4.37
CA THR A 1189 -32.22 -11.85 4.11
C THR A 1189 -33.71 -12.18 4.23
N ASP A 1190 -34.53 -11.16 4.48
CA ASP A 1190 -35.99 -11.26 4.68
C ASP A 1190 -36.75 -11.75 3.45
N ASP A 1191 -36.17 -11.57 2.26
CA ASP A 1191 -36.64 -12.07 0.98
C ASP A 1191 -36.26 -13.54 0.72
N GLY A 1192 -35.59 -14.22 1.65
CA GLY A 1192 -35.21 -15.62 1.55
C GLY A 1192 -33.97 -15.89 0.69
N GLN A 1193 -33.20 -14.86 0.31
CA GLN A 1193 -31.87 -15.03 -0.27
C GLN A 1193 -30.83 -15.25 0.84
N VAL A 1194 -29.80 -16.04 0.55
CA VAL A 1194 -28.68 -16.30 1.46
C VAL A 1194 -27.38 -15.97 0.76
N TYR A 1195 -26.61 -15.07 1.37
CA TYR A 1195 -25.27 -14.71 0.90
C TYR A 1195 -24.22 -15.40 1.78
N SER A 1196 -23.15 -15.85 1.14
CA SER A 1196 -21.99 -16.43 1.83
C SER A 1196 -20.73 -15.75 1.31
N GLY A 1197 -19.96 -15.14 2.21
CA GLY A 1197 -18.80 -14.36 1.80
C GLY A 1197 -17.99 -13.80 2.97
N VAL A 1198 -17.06 -12.91 2.64
CA VAL A 1198 -16.16 -12.27 3.60
C VAL A 1198 -16.48 -10.78 3.69
N ILE A 1199 -16.42 -10.18 4.87
CA ILE A 1199 -16.84 -8.79 5.06
C ILE A 1199 -15.81 -7.84 4.46
N ALA A 1200 -16.21 -7.09 3.44
CA ALA A 1200 -15.40 -6.07 2.78
C ALA A 1200 -15.48 -4.71 3.52
N GLY A 1201 -16.57 -4.50 4.26
CA GLY A 1201 -16.79 -3.30 5.07
C GLY A 1201 -18.22 -3.28 5.60
N GLU A 1202 -18.43 -2.57 6.70
CA GLU A 1202 -19.73 -2.48 7.37
C GLU A 1202 -19.87 -1.07 7.95
N ASP A 1203 -21.05 -0.48 7.82
CA ASP A 1203 -21.43 0.78 8.47
C ASP A 1203 -22.75 0.60 9.24
N ASP A 1204 -23.33 1.68 9.77
CA ASP A 1204 -24.54 1.61 10.59
C ASP A 1204 -25.77 1.04 9.84
N ARG A 1205 -25.74 1.02 8.50
CA ARG A 1205 -26.89 0.70 7.64
C ARG A 1205 -26.65 -0.45 6.69
N GLN A 1206 -25.41 -0.68 6.28
CA GLN A 1206 -25.09 -1.61 5.21
C GLN A 1206 -23.93 -2.55 5.59
N LEU A 1207 -23.98 -3.74 5.02
CA LEU A 1207 -22.91 -4.72 5.02
C LEU A 1207 -22.44 -4.92 3.58
N ARG A 1208 -21.15 -4.66 3.32
CA ARG A 1208 -20.50 -5.00 2.05
C ARG A 1208 -19.81 -6.34 2.20
N LEU A 1209 -20.25 -7.33 1.43
CA LEU A 1209 -19.81 -8.72 1.51
C LEU A 1209 -19.14 -9.13 0.19
N ARG A 1210 -17.87 -9.54 0.24
CA ARG A 1210 -17.18 -10.18 -0.89
C ARG A 1210 -17.72 -11.61 -1.03
N VAL A 1211 -18.40 -11.87 -2.14
CA VAL A 1211 -18.98 -13.16 -2.48
C VAL A 1211 -18.14 -13.80 -3.59
N ALA A 1212 -17.98 -15.12 -3.56
CA ALA A 1212 -17.22 -15.83 -4.59
C ALA A 1212 -17.81 -15.58 -5.99
N ASN A 1213 -16.96 -15.48 -7.02
CA ASN A 1213 -17.34 -15.11 -8.40
C ASN A 1213 -18.01 -13.73 -8.58
N VAL A 1214 -17.89 -12.82 -7.60
CA VAL A 1214 -18.37 -11.43 -7.76
C VAL A 1214 -17.18 -10.48 -7.61
N ASP A 1215 -16.88 -9.72 -8.66
CA ASP A 1215 -15.72 -8.80 -8.67
C ASP A 1215 -15.85 -7.67 -7.62
N GLU A 1216 -17.06 -7.12 -7.50
CA GLU A 1216 -17.39 -6.04 -6.57
C GLU A 1216 -18.12 -6.59 -5.32
N PRO A 1217 -17.84 -6.08 -4.10
CA PRO A 1217 -18.57 -6.48 -2.91
C PRO A 1217 -20.08 -6.27 -3.05
N VAL A 1218 -20.86 -7.28 -2.71
CA VAL A 1218 -22.32 -7.19 -2.67
C VAL A 1218 -22.73 -6.36 -1.46
N THR A 1219 -23.51 -5.31 -1.69
CA THR A 1219 -24.02 -4.45 -0.64
C THR A 1219 -25.40 -4.89 -0.19
N ILE A 1220 -25.54 -5.22 1.10
CA ILE A 1220 -26.76 -5.72 1.73
C ILE A 1220 -27.20 -4.70 2.79
N SER A 1221 -28.45 -4.24 2.73
CA SER A 1221 -28.99 -3.39 3.79
C SER A 1221 -29.16 -4.20 5.07
N LYS A 1222 -28.68 -3.70 6.21
CA LYS A 1222 -28.86 -4.34 7.52
C LYS A 1222 -30.34 -4.52 7.88
N SER A 1223 -31.23 -3.67 7.37
CA SER A 1223 -32.67 -3.81 7.57
C SER A 1223 -33.25 -5.05 6.89
N GLN A 1224 -32.59 -5.56 5.86
CA GLN A 1224 -32.98 -6.77 5.13
C GLN A 1224 -32.37 -8.02 5.77
N ILE A 1225 -31.36 -7.88 6.63
CA ILE A 1225 -30.69 -9.01 7.27
C ILE A 1225 -31.57 -9.53 8.41
N THR A 1226 -32.03 -10.77 8.28
CA THR A 1226 -32.79 -11.46 9.33
C THR A 1226 -31.88 -12.19 10.31
N ASP A 1227 -30.76 -12.71 9.83
CA ASP A 1227 -29.76 -13.40 10.65
C ASP A 1227 -28.36 -13.31 10.03
N ARG A 1228 -27.34 -13.41 10.87
CA ARG A 1228 -25.93 -13.43 10.45
C ARG A 1228 -25.14 -14.42 11.30
N GLU A 1229 -24.45 -15.32 10.62
CA GLU A 1229 -23.61 -16.33 11.26
C GLU A 1229 -22.16 -16.18 10.79
N ALA A 1230 -21.24 -15.86 11.71
CA ALA A 1230 -19.81 -15.97 11.47
C ALA A 1230 -19.38 -17.41 11.76
N THR A 1231 -18.69 -18.05 10.81
CA THR A 1231 -18.22 -19.43 10.97
C THR A 1231 -16.75 -19.46 11.37
N GLU A 1232 -16.38 -20.42 12.24
CA GLU A 1232 -14.99 -20.73 12.57
C GLU A 1232 -14.32 -21.61 11.49
N LEU A 1233 -15.06 -21.98 10.45
CA LEU A 1233 -14.59 -22.76 9.30
C LEU A 1233 -14.25 -21.84 8.12
N SER A 1234 -13.22 -22.22 7.37
CA SER A 1234 -12.81 -21.48 6.17
C SER A 1234 -13.85 -21.61 5.05
N MET A 1235 -13.90 -20.59 4.19
CA MET A 1235 -14.65 -20.67 2.93
C MET A 1235 -14.09 -21.75 1.99
N MET A 1236 -12.79 -22.02 2.11
CA MET A 1236 -12.15 -23.15 1.46
C MET A 1236 -12.53 -24.46 2.18
N PRO A 1237 -13.03 -25.47 1.46
CA PRO A 1237 -13.51 -26.69 2.08
C PRO A 1237 -12.42 -27.71 2.41
N GLU A 1238 -12.52 -28.32 3.58
CA GLU A 1238 -11.70 -29.48 3.96
C GLU A 1238 -12.11 -30.69 3.12
N GLY A 1239 -11.16 -31.56 2.82
CA GLY A 1239 -11.41 -32.74 1.98
C GLY A 1239 -11.60 -32.43 0.48
N LEU A 1240 -11.30 -31.22 0.01
CA LEU A 1240 -11.40 -30.83 -1.42
C LEU A 1240 -10.74 -31.86 -2.36
N LEU A 1241 -9.59 -32.41 -1.96
CA LEU A 1241 -8.84 -33.37 -2.77
C LEU A 1241 -9.43 -34.79 -2.77
N ASN A 1242 -10.32 -35.13 -1.84
CA ASN A 1242 -10.91 -36.47 -1.74
C ASN A 1242 -11.88 -36.78 -2.87
N HIS A 1243 -12.42 -35.74 -3.52
CA HIS A 1243 -13.36 -35.85 -4.63
C HIS A 1243 -12.68 -35.80 -6.01
N LEU A 1244 -11.35 -35.64 -6.03
CA LEU A 1244 -10.55 -35.65 -7.24
C LEU A 1244 -9.91 -37.02 -7.41
N THR A 1245 -9.78 -37.48 -8.65
CA THR A 1245 -8.95 -38.64 -8.95
C THR A 1245 -7.47 -38.33 -8.67
N ASP A 1246 -6.65 -39.34 -8.37
CA ASP A 1246 -5.21 -39.11 -8.13
C ASP A 1246 -4.54 -38.35 -9.30
N ASN A 1247 -5.01 -38.58 -10.53
CA ASN A 1247 -4.54 -37.86 -11.72
C ASN A 1247 -5.02 -36.40 -11.77
N GLU A 1248 -6.25 -36.10 -11.35
CA GLU A 1248 -6.72 -34.72 -11.22
C GLU A 1248 -5.99 -33.96 -10.11
N VAL A 1249 -5.69 -34.60 -8.98
CA VAL A 1249 -4.85 -34.02 -7.91
C VAL A 1249 -3.45 -33.72 -8.45
N LEU A 1250 -2.85 -34.68 -9.16
CA LEU A 1250 -1.55 -34.52 -9.79
C LEU A 1250 -1.54 -33.34 -10.77
N ASN A 1251 -2.54 -33.27 -11.66
CA ASN A 1251 -2.69 -32.19 -12.64
C ASN A 1251 -2.94 -30.84 -11.97
N LEU A 1252 -3.80 -30.78 -10.95
CA LEU A 1252 -4.09 -29.55 -10.19
C LEU A 1252 -2.83 -29.00 -9.54
N PHE A 1253 -2.04 -29.82 -8.84
CA PHE A 1253 -0.80 -29.38 -8.21
C PHE A 1253 0.28 -29.06 -9.26
N ALA A 1254 0.30 -29.77 -10.39
CA ALA A 1254 1.17 -29.43 -11.51
C ALA A 1254 0.83 -28.04 -12.08
N TYR A 1255 -0.46 -27.68 -12.14
CA TYR A 1255 -0.91 -26.34 -12.51
C TYR A 1255 -0.66 -25.28 -11.42
N LEU A 1256 -1.00 -25.54 -10.16
CA LEU A 1256 -0.73 -24.61 -9.07
C LEU A 1256 0.77 -24.30 -8.94
N GLY A 1257 1.63 -25.28 -9.26
CA GLY A 1257 3.08 -25.13 -9.33
C GLY A 1257 3.62 -24.46 -10.60
N THR A 1258 2.82 -24.12 -11.61
CA THR A 1258 3.33 -23.42 -12.81
C THR A 1258 3.77 -22.01 -12.48
N LEU A 1259 4.74 -21.46 -13.21
CA LEU A 1259 5.15 -20.06 -13.02
C LEU A 1259 4.49 -19.10 -14.01
N GLU A 1260 3.73 -19.63 -14.98
CA GLU A 1260 3.05 -18.88 -16.04
C GLU A 1260 1.60 -19.37 -16.25
N PRO A 1261 0.68 -18.53 -16.75
CA PRO A 1261 -0.68 -18.94 -17.09
C PRO A 1261 -0.72 -19.96 -18.24
N VAL A 1262 -1.38 -21.09 -18.00
CA VAL A 1262 -1.51 -22.18 -18.97
C VAL A 1262 -2.69 -21.92 -19.90
N LEU A 1263 -2.45 -21.43 -21.12
CA LEU A 1263 -3.51 -21.07 -22.08
C LEU A 1263 -4.51 -22.21 -22.37
N MET A 1264 -5.82 -21.90 -22.32
CA MET A 1264 -6.88 -22.81 -22.80
C MET A 1264 -6.86 -22.91 -24.33
N GLN A 1265 -7.22 -24.08 -24.88
CA GLN A 1265 -7.54 -24.19 -26.30
C GLN A 1265 -8.92 -23.60 -26.57
N ASN A 1266 -9.02 -22.63 -27.48
CA ASN A 1266 -10.31 -22.24 -28.04
C ASN A 1266 -10.93 -23.45 -28.74
N ALA A 1267 -12.16 -23.79 -28.38
CA ALA A 1267 -12.98 -24.86 -28.98
C ALA A 1267 -13.45 -24.53 -30.41
N ALA A 1268 -12.61 -23.90 -31.22
CA ALA A 1268 -12.90 -23.53 -32.61
C ALA A 1268 -12.16 -24.42 -33.64
N ASN A 1269 -11.55 -25.53 -33.21
CA ASN A 1269 -10.95 -26.53 -34.10
C ASN A 1269 -11.38 -27.96 -33.69
N GLN A 1270 -12.66 -28.26 -33.85
CA GLN A 1270 -13.16 -29.59 -34.23
C GLN A 1270 -14.25 -29.44 -35.29
#